data_AF-A0A6B2RS40-F1
#
_entry.id   AF-A0A6B2RS40-F1
#
_cell.length_a   1.000
_cell.length_b   1.000
_cell.length_c   1.000
_cell.angle_alpha   90.00
_cell.angle_beta   90.00
_cell.angle_gamma   90.00
#
_symmetry.space_group_name_H-M   'P 1'
#
loop_
_entity.id
_entity.type
_entity.pdbx_description
1 polymer ?
#
loop_
_entity_poly.entity_id
_entity_poly.type
_entity_poly.pdbx_seq_one_letter_code
_entity_poly.pdbx_strand_id
1 'polypeptide(L)'
;MTGRPNPLRPRDDEQGATLILALAFVVVFSLVTVSVLSFAGTGLKAAGVYVDQGKRGYSADGATQLAIKNFSQGSPCADYTAPPLNGRQMTVHCDPLNASPATTRATQPQDALRSLGRAAKDGINATTHGLRVQGSVFSHSGITTGAGASMVVSGDVSAAGDCSSAVSQTQLPPTQAPYVHDCANDTPSAPADEVVGADPDYTPPATAVPVRRTVPACPAAGSWLVRLRPGYYDDARALTRLTGGDCPDIVVWLQPGTYYFDFTFTGGTAVWTVDDPSVSVVGGTRAGWDPGAATRPAVPDPGGCDRTRPEGVQAMLGGGSRFQVDRGHVELCAPVTPDAQQLAVYGVKPPKASHTLKPTAVVTNTGFANPGHALTGGEQPTQPGCSQPTGTAGCTADAVLDPAKRRSASMRLTGFTPQVPPGSVITSAKLRVRHEDDGDLTASGALKVTTAVGTDTCRTDDLPRHTALATDPAIDLLGACGLTDPARLTGLTVDYAATLDTDGTTATERLDGIWLEVAYRTPTTFKPTAVTASTGFTAQGTDPGDALEIGEQPAPLVAGADLTAAAPSASITLAGFGLPPVPPGSTIDSAVLRVAHRETVDAAAPRIAVIPGGGDGGCSTLPLTARAGLGDDRVDLKACGIADPAQLTGLTATYTAGLKAGGTAGADSLDGIWLEVVYDPPPPRPATSAESTAFIPAADARAIDGADTARADLDPATRPTATIDLRGYDTPAVAPGSVLDGALLHVAHRDDPGAGGGPAPKAAVTLTGPGLPHSCTTSQKLATHQDALATDTLDLVAACGLTEPDQLTGLVVTYTAALGAGSTTATDQLDGVTLELAYRPPTPVRPTKAVSTATPTAAAFLDPKNAQAIDTATSASTLATATPSASIRLGAFTMLPLPAGAVLDRVMLRVSHQDDDTTPPRSSPPEPPTAALTVSGTGTACDTDHALTAQEGALGVDVVDLGACGVTKDDQLSELAVGYAAKLGKGSTDATDRLDGVELDLVFRAPSIRALSGCVTEGSRCAVLKSTDDADTATAHSRLVINGTVYAPTAAVDLSMSQVSSQVVTRGIIARTIGLGISPAAGYLRPVIGIPPEPVLFTTYPAVAAKPASVTAVTGFTTPAPGAPVDVTDATVPGGGRASLTLGGYAQPPPATTGPLDHVVLQVAHLDDGDVESVKMSVDFTGSTCTGVNSLDVPVRSGSDDPVTDQVDLAPCGLTGAAQLAGLTVTYTVTAGSGGATEHLGGTRIDLLSGPLVRAAVSFDGHTSTVKQWTVLP
;
A
#
# COMPACT_ATOMS: atom_id res chain seq x y z
N MET A 1 8.44 15.71 133.81
CA MET A 1 9.30 14.82 134.62
C MET A 1 9.78 13.68 133.74
N THR A 2 10.83 12.97 134.17
CA THR A 2 11.27 11.62 133.74
C THR A 2 10.19 10.71 133.13
N GLY A 3 10.41 9.84 132.13
CA GLY A 3 11.66 9.27 131.56
C GLY A 3 11.63 7.73 131.63
N ARG A 4 12.31 7.01 130.70
CA ARG A 4 12.41 5.52 130.58
C ARG A 4 11.10 4.77 130.20
N PRO A 5 11.13 3.47 129.78
CA PRO A 5 12.26 2.65 129.28
C PRO A 5 11.97 1.72 128.05
N ASN A 6 13.08 1.15 127.52
CA ASN A 6 13.24 -0.19 126.92
C ASN A 6 12.85 -0.51 125.44
N PRO A 7 13.49 -1.56 124.83
CA PRO A 7 13.56 -1.73 123.37
C PRO A 7 12.85 -2.99 122.83
N LEU A 8 12.61 -3.04 121.51
CA LEU A 8 12.23 -4.25 120.79
C LEU A 8 12.92 -4.42 119.42
N ARG A 9 13.27 -5.69 119.17
CA ARG A 9 13.83 -6.41 118.00
C ARG A 9 13.97 -5.71 116.62
N PRO A 10 14.98 -6.11 115.82
CA PRO A 10 14.93 -5.95 114.37
C PRO A 10 13.80 -6.83 113.79
N ARG A 11 13.34 -6.47 112.59
CA ARG A 11 12.36 -7.25 111.83
C ARG A 11 12.82 -7.29 110.38
N ASP A 12 13.15 -8.49 109.91
CA ASP A 12 13.54 -8.71 108.52
C ASP A 12 12.29 -8.62 107.65
N ASP A 13 12.30 -7.70 106.68
CA ASP A 13 11.23 -7.56 105.68
C ASP A 13 11.85 -7.18 104.32
N GLU A 14 12.13 -8.20 103.50
CA GLU A 14 12.56 -8.00 102.09
C GLU A 14 11.42 -7.52 101.16
N GLN A 15 10.26 -7.16 101.74
CA GLN A 15 9.03 -6.75 101.04
C GLN A 15 9.22 -5.56 100.08
N GLY A 16 10.31 -4.78 100.24
CA GLY A 16 10.64 -3.68 99.33
C GLY A 16 11.32 -4.09 98.01
N ALA A 17 12.04 -5.23 97.97
CA ALA A 17 12.93 -5.55 96.84
C ALA A 17 12.28 -6.51 95.81
N THR A 18 11.66 -7.59 96.29
CA THR A 18 10.99 -8.58 95.43
C THR A 18 9.81 -7.97 94.66
N LEU A 19 9.11 -7.01 95.26
CA LEU A 19 8.01 -6.28 94.62
C LEU A 19 8.47 -5.53 93.36
N ILE A 20 9.66 -4.91 93.38
CA ILE A 20 10.18 -4.11 92.25
C ILE A 20 10.59 -5.01 91.08
N LEU A 21 11.28 -6.13 91.34
CA LEU A 21 11.66 -7.08 90.29
C LEU A 21 10.44 -7.82 89.70
N ALA A 22 9.44 -8.16 90.54
CA ALA A 22 8.18 -8.73 90.07
C ALA A 22 7.43 -7.74 89.16
N LEU A 23 7.31 -6.46 89.55
CA LEU A 23 6.74 -5.43 88.68
C LEU A 23 7.52 -5.31 87.36
N ALA A 24 8.85 -5.26 87.41
CA ALA A 24 9.68 -5.09 86.21
C ALA A 24 9.50 -6.23 85.20
N PHE A 25 9.50 -7.49 85.64
CA PHE A 25 9.31 -8.64 84.74
C PHE A 25 7.88 -8.71 84.18
N VAL A 26 6.87 -8.46 85.03
CA VAL A 26 5.46 -8.40 84.59
C VAL A 26 5.27 -7.26 83.58
N VAL A 27 5.84 -6.08 83.82
CA VAL A 27 5.79 -4.95 82.86
C VAL A 27 6.42 -5.34 81.52
N VAL A 28 7.63 -5.90 81.50
CA VAL A 28 8.30 -6.25 80.23
C VAL A 28 7.56 -7.37 79.48
N PHE A 29 7.12 -8.43 80.16
CA PHE A 29 6.42 -9.52 79.48
C PHE A 29 5.00 -9.10 79.02
N SER A 30 4.32 -8.23 79.77
CA SER A 30 3.09 -7.59 79.30
C SER A 30 3.33 -6.70 78.08
N LEU A 31 4.39 -5.88 78.05
CA LEU A 31 4.71 -5.02 76.90
C LEU A 31 4.98 -5.82 75.62
N VAL A 32 5.73 -6.92 75.69
CA VAL A 32 5.99 -7.79 74.53
C VAL A 32 4.70 -8.49 74.07
N THR A 33 3.92 -9.04 75.00
CA THR A 33 2.69 -9.78 74.66
C THR A 33 1.60 -8.85 74.08
N VAL A 34 1.47 -7.63 74.61
CA VAL A 34 0.61 -6.58 74.05
C VAL A 34 1.06 -6.18 72.64
N SER A 35 2.37 -6.14 72.38
CA SER A 35 2.91 -5.76 71.07
C SER A 35 2.56 -6.78 69.97
N VAL A 36 2.63 -8.08 70.25
CA VAL A 36 2.32 -9.13 69.25
C VAL A 36 0.81 -9.24 69.00
N LEU A 37 -0.01 -9.20 70.06
CA LEU A 37 -1.48 -9.20 69.89
C LEU A 37 -2.00 -7.98 69.14
N SER A 38 -1.31 -6.83 69.26
CA SER A 38 -1.68 -5.62 68.52
C SER A 38 -1.47 -5.77 67.00
N PHE A 39 -0.58 -6.65 66.54
CA PHE A 39 -0.31 -6.82 65.11
C PHE A 39 -1.40 -7.61 64.38
N ALA A 40 -1.77 -8.80 64.89
CA ALA A 40 -2.70 -9.71 64.21
C ALA A 40 -4.09 -9.09 63.98
N GLY A 41 -4.59 -8.31 64.95
CA GLY A 41 -5.87 -7.61 64.87
C GLY A 41 -5.95 -6.51 63.78
N THR A 42 -4.87 -6.25 63.05
CA THR A 42 -4.84 -5.28 61.93
C THR A 42 -5.37 -5.87 60.63
N GLY A 43 -5.21 -7.19 60.40
CA GLY A 43 -5.41 -7.82 59.09
C GLY A 43 -6.86 -7.88 58.63
N LEU A 44 -7.73 -8.53 59.42
CA LEU A 44 -9.12 -8.79 59.04
C LEU A 44 -9.98 -7.51 58.96
N LYS A 45 -9.53 -6.44 59.65
CA LYS A 45 -10.00 -5.06 59.48
C LYS A 45 -9.85 -4.50 58.05
N ALA A 46 -9.26 -5.23 57.11
CA ALA A 46 -9.11 -4.87 55.70
C ALA A 46 -10.06 -5.62 54.73
N ALA A 47 -10.71 -6.73 55.13
CA ALA A 47 -11.61 -7.45 54.23
C ALA A 47 -12.87 -6.63 53.92
N GLY A 48 -13.48 -6.06 54.96
CA GLY A 48 -14.66 -5.20 54.86
C GLY A 48 -14.40 -3.80 54.28
N VAL A 49 -13.52 -3.69 53.28
CA VAL A 49 -13.21 -2.46 52.53
C VAL A 49 -13.63 -2.58 51.06
N TYR A 50 -13.55 -3.78 50.48
CA TYR A 50 -13.55 -4.00 49.04
C TYR A 50 -14.93 -4.05 48.38
N VAL A 51 -16.00 -4.35 49.14
CA VAL A 51 -17.37 -4.41 48.62
C VAL A 51 -17.85 -3.02 48.18
N ASP A 52 -17.59 -2.02 49.01
CA ASP A 52 -18.05 -0.67 48.77
C ASP A 52 -17.27 0.04 47.64
N GLN A 53 -16.02 -0.39 47.41
CA GLN A 53 -15.30 -0.16 46.14
C GLN A 53 -16.11 -0.58 44.91
N GLY A 54 -16.90 -1.64 44.97
CA GLY A 54 -17.79 -2.05 43.89
C GLY A 54 -18.86 -1.00 43.55
N LYS A 55 -19.59 -0.48 44.55
CA LYS A 55 -20.63 0.54 44.32
C LYS A 55 -20.09 1.88 43.84
N ARG A 56 -18.87 2.23 44.28
CA ARG A 56 -18.10 3.37 43.76
C ARG A 56 -17.83 3.20 42.27
N GLY A 57 -17.36 2.01 41.88
CA GLY A 57 -17.14 1.58 40.50
C GLY A 57 -18.35 1.81 39.59
N TYR A 58 -19.55 1.32 39.95
CA TYR A 58 -20.72 1.42 39.06
C TYR A 58 -21.24 2.85 38.81
N SER A 59 -21.28 3.74 39.81
CA SER A 59 -21.66 5.14 39.56
C SER A 59 -20.57 5.90 38.80
N ALA A 60 -19.30 5.55 39.02
CA ALA A 60 -18.16 6.11 38.30
C ALA A 60 -18.14 5.68 36.83
N ASP A 61 -18.41 4.41 36.53
CA ASP A 61 -18.59 3.85 35.18
C ASP A 61 -19.73 4.55 34.43
N GLY A 62 -20.94 4.59 34.99
CA GLY A 62 -22.09 5.25 34.37
C GLY A 62 -21.88 6.75 34.10
N ALA A 63 -21.10 7.43 34.93
CA ALA A 63 -20.71 8.82 34.68
C ALA A 63 -19.70 8.94 33.52
N THR A 64 -18.70 8.07 33.49
CA THR A 64 -17.73 7.98 32.39
C THR A 64 -18.42 7.69 31.05
N GLN A 65 -19.43 6.81 31.02
CA GLN A 65 -20.26 6.54 29.84
C GLN A 65 -20.96 7.80 29.28
N LEU A 66 -21.39 8.74 30.15
CA LEU A 66 -21.98 10.01 29.72
C LEU A 66 -20.94 11.00 29.18
N ALA A 67 -19.74 11.05 29.76
CA ALA A 67 -18.64 11.89 29.26
C ALA A 67 -18.13 11.44 27.89
N ILE A 68 -17.95 10.12 27.72
CA ILE A 68 -17.68 9.44 26.43
C ILE A 68 -18.69 9.88 25.39
N LYS A 69 -19.99 9.81 25.72
CA LYS A 69 -21.07 10.20 24.81
C LYS A 69 -20.98 11.68 24.40
N ASN A 70 -20.70 12.58 25.35
CA ASN A 70 -20.52 14.01 25.09
C ASN A 70 -19.31 14.31 24.18
N PHE A 71 -18.17 13.68 24.42
CA PHE A 71 -16.97 13.79 23.56
C PHE A 71 -17.26 13.28 22.14
N SER A 72 -17.89 12.11 22.03
CA SER A 72 -18.18 11.45 20.74
C SER A 72 -19.13 12.21 19.80
N GLN A 73 -19.77 13.29 20.29
CA GLN A 73 -20.60 14.20 19.49
C GLN A 73 -19.82 15.40 18.93
N GLY A 74 -18.48 15.36 18.99
CA GLY A 74 -17.58 16.38 18.45
C GLY A 74 -17.16 17.47 19.46
N SER A 75 -17.52 17.30 20.74
CA SER A 75 -17.03 18.19 21.80
C SER A 75 -15.56 17.90 22.12
N PRO A 76 -14.74 18.91 22.47
CA PRO A 76 -13.36 18.67 22.90
C PRO A 76 -13.29 17.85 24.19
N CYS A 77 -12.21 17.10 24.35
CA CYS A 77 -11.86 16.35 25.57
C CYS A 77 -11.62 17.34 26.71
N ALA A 78 -12.57 17.42 27.65
CA ALA A 78 -12.61 18.36 28.77
C ALA A 78 -13.56 17.83 29.87
N ASP A 79 -13.41 18.34 31.10
CA ASP A 79 -14.14 17.89 32.29
C ASP A 79 -15.67 17.85 32.11
N TYR A 80 -16.25 16.70 32.44
CA TYR A 80 -17.69 16.45 32.35
C TYR A 80 -18.25 16.09 33.73
N THR A 81 -19.07 16.96 34.31
CA THR A 81 -19.80 16.65 35.55
C THR A 81 -21.13 15.97 35.21
N ALA A 82 -21.25 14.69 35.55
CA ALA A 82 -22.45 13.91 35.30
C ALA A 82 -23.58 14.30 36.27
N PRO A 83 -24.86 14.19 35.85
CA PRO A 83 -25.99 14.18 36.77
C PRO A 83 -25.87 13.04 37.80
N PRO A 84 -26.54 13.12 38.97
CA PRO A 84 -26.42 12.07 39.99
C PRO A 84 -26.90 10.69 39.50
N LEU A 85 -26.02 9.68 39.58
CA LEU A 85 -26.27 8.30 39.19
C LEU A 85 -26.20 7.38 40.41
N ASN A 86 -27.23 6.56 40.62
CA ASN A 86 -27.47 5.81 41.86
C ASN A 86 -27.30 6.70 43.12
N GLY A 87 -27.97 7.85 43.10
CA GLY A 87 -27.95 8.86 44.17
C GLY A 87 -26.74 9.80 44.16
N ARG A 88 -25.62 9.48 43.49
CA ARG A 88 -24.35 10.23 43.66
C ARG A 88 -23.88 10.96 42.42
N GLN A 89 -23.43 12.20 42.63
CA GLN A 89 -22.83 13.04 41.60
C GLN A 89 -21.34 12.67 41.39
N MET A 90 -20.89 12.76 40.14
CA MET A 90 -19.54 12.38 39.69
C MET A 90 -19.01 13.45 38.73
N THR A 91 -17.69 13.66 38.71
CA THR A 91 -17.01 14.43 37.65
C THR A 91 -16.02 13.50 36.95
N VAL A 92 -15.98 13.61 35.61
CA VAL A 92 -15.16 12.80 34.70
C VAL A 92 -14.06 13.66 34.09
N HIS A 93 -12.80 13.22 34.21
CA HIS A 93 -11.63 13.77 33.51
C HIS A 93 -11.32 12.97 32.22
N CYS A 94 -10.53 13.51 31.29
CA CYS A 94 -10.29 12.94 29.94
C CYS A 94 -8.83 13.21 29.47
N ASP A 95 -8.05 12.16 29.17
CA ASP A 95 -6.58 12.21 28.97
C ASP A 95 -6.10 11.21 27.87
N PRO A 96 -5.37 11.56 26.79
CA PRO A 96 -5.01 10.61 25.70
C PRO A 96 -4.03 9.46 26.10
N LEU A 97 -4.06 8.34 25.34
CA LEU A 97 -3.25 7.11 25.48
C LEU A 97 -2.67 6.64 24.12
N ASN A 98 -1.68 5.72 24.10
CA ASN A 98 -1.03 5.19 22.88
C ASN A 98 -0.60 3.70 23.03
N ALA A 99 -1.49 2.69 23.09
CA ALA A 99 -1.04 1.31 23.41
C ALA A 99 -1.94 0.11 22.98
N SER A 100 -2.30 -0.04 21.69
CA SER A 100 -2.85 -1.33 21.19
C SER A 100 -2.60 -1.56 19.68
N PRO A 101 -2.27 -2.79 19.19
CA PRO A 101 -1.82 -2.97 17.80
C PRO A 101 -2.90 -3.33 16.76
N ALA A 102 -4.15 -3.64 17.15
CA ALA A 102 -5.04 -4.45 16.32
C ALA A 102 -6.28 -3.73 15.73
N THR A 103 -6.55 -4.00 14.45
CA THR A 103 -7.80 -3.75 13.67
C THR A 103 -8.20 -2.31 13.28
N THR A 104 -7.81 -1.24 13.97
CA THR A 104 -8.10 0.15 13.48
C THR A 104 -7.04 0.70 12.52
N ARG A 105 -5.90 0.00 12.37
CA ARG A 105 -4.75 0.41 11.53
C ARG A 105 -5.02 0.46 10.01
N ALA A 106 -6.16 0.00 9.50
CA ALA A 106 -6.44 -0.05 8.05
C ALA A 106 -6.36 1.32 7.32
N THR A 107 -6.44 2.43 8.06
CA THR A 107 -6.37 3.80 7.53
C THR A 107 -5.13 4.58 7.99
N GLN A 108 -4.21 3.97 8.73
CA GLN A 108 -3.05 4.63 9.35
C GLN A 108 -1.76 3.81 9.09
N PRO A 109 -0.62 4.44 8.73
CA PRO A 109 0.64 3.71 8.63
C PRO A 109 1.08 3.21 10.02
N GLN A 110 1.92 2.16 10.04
CA GLN A 110 2.47 1.63 11.29
C GLN A 110 3.41 2.64 11.99
N ASP A 111 4.22 3.34 11.19
CA ASP A 111 5.14 4.39 11.66
C ASP A 111 4.70 5.78 11.18
N ALA A 112 5.00 6.79 11.98
CA ALA A 112 4.85 8.19 11.58
C ALA A 112 5.95 8.61 10.58
N LEU A 113 7.11 7.96 10.64
CA LEU A 113 8.21 8.08 9.67
C LEU A 113 8.81 6.69 9.41
N ARG A 114 8.78 6.23 8.15
CA ARG A 114 9.47 5.00 7.72
C ARG A 114 10.38 5.28 6.53
N SER A 115 11.69 5.05 6.72
CA SER A 115 12.68 5.07 5.63
C SER A 115 12.93 3.65 5.12
N LEU A 116 12.80 3.45 3.81
CA LEU A 116 12.92 2.17 3.12
C LEU A 116 14.25 1.97 2.38
N GLY A 117 15.02 3.03 2.17
CA GLY A 117 16.31 2.97 1.48
C GLY A 117 17.41 2.38 2.36
N ARG A 118 18.22 1.50 1.75
CA ARG A 118 19.28 0.71 2.40
C ARG A 118 20.70 1.17 2.06
N ALA A 119 20.87 2.18 1.19
CA ALA A 119 22.21 2.72 0.93
C ALA A 119 22.66 3.61 2.10
N ALA A 120 23.97 3.73 2.33
CA ALA A 120 24.55 4.58 3.40
C ALA A 120 24.33 6.12 3.23
N LYS A 121 23.49 6.53 2.27
CA LYS A 121 23.00 7.91 2.06
C LYS A 121 21.47 8.03 2.14
N ASP A 122 20.79 6.90 2.29
CA ASP A 122 19.37 6.82 2.59
C ASP A 122 19.17 6.83 4.12
N GLY A 123 17.93 6.92 4.59
CA GLY A 123 17.61 7.01 6.02
C GLY A 123 16.76 8.24 6.36
N ILE A 124 16.77 8.62 7.64
CA ILE A 124 16.10 9.82 8.16
C ILE A 124 17.15 10.85 8.57
N ASN A 125 16.97 12.11 8.20
CA ASN A 125 17.85 13.22 8.57
C ASN A 125 17.05 14.45 9.01
N ALA A 126 17.13 14.82 10.30
CA ALA A 126 16.49 16.01 10.86
C ALA A 126 17.52 17.15 11.04
N THR A 127 17.35 18.27 10.33
CA THR A 127 18.34 19.36 10.31
C THR A 127 18.01 20.54 11.23
N THR A 128 16.82 20.56 11.84
CA THR A 128 16.31 21.64 12.70
C THR A 128 16.15 21.27 14.18
N HIS A 129 16.06 22.28 15.04
CA HIS A 129 15.75 22.09 16.47
C HIS A 129 14.26 21.84 16.71
N GLY A 130 13.95 20.94 17.65
CA GLY A 130 12.62 20.83 18.25
C GLY A 130 11.54 20.20 17.36
N LEU A 131 11.93 19.39 16.36
CA LEU A 131 11.01 18.59 15.58
C LEU A 131 10.24 17.62 16.49
N ARG A 132 8.92 17.57 16.38
CA ARG A 132 8.04 16.70 17.18
C ARG A 132 7.31 15.70 16.29
N VAL A 133 7.48 14.42 16.56
CA VAL A 133 6.89 13.29 15.81
C VAL A 133 5.97 12.48 16.72
N GLN A 134 4.75 12.19 16.26
CA GLN A 134 3.76 11.40 16.99
C GLN A 134 3.48 10.05 16.34
N GLY A 135 3.80 8.97 17.05
CA GLY A 135 3.89 7.60 16.53
C GLY A 135 5.35 7.12 16.48
N SER A 136 5.54 5.87 16.08
CA SER A 136 6.87 5.24 16.00
C SER A 136 7.64 5.70 14.75
N VAL A 137 8.97 5.48 14.77
CA VAL A 137 9.91 5.90 13.72
C VAL A 137 10.85 4.74 13.39
N PHE A 138 10.92 4.37 12.10
CA PHE A 138 11.77 3.28 11.59
C PHE A 138 12.72 3.75 10.47
N SER A 139 13.95 3.25 10.46
CA SER A 139 14.89 3.44 9.34
C SER A 139 15.62 2.16 8.92
N HIS A 140 15.57 1.83 7.62
CA HIS A 140 16.43 0.83 6.98
C HIS A 140 17.92 1.23 6.86
N SER A 141 18.27 2.41 7.38
CA SER A 141 19.61 2.98 7.43
C SER A 141 19.74 3.70 8.79
N GLY A 142 20.57 4.74 8.92
CA GLY A 142 20.64 5.55 10.13
C GLY A 142 19.43 6.47 10.36
N ILE A 143 19.33 6.98 11.59
CA ILE A 143 18.49 8.14 11.96
C ILE A 143 19.43 9.24 12.45
N THR A 144 19.65 10.23 11.59
CA THR A 144 20.65 11.29 11.79
C THR A 144 20.01 12.62 12.17
N THR A 145 20.76 13.44 12.90
CA THR A 145 20.40 14.84 13.18
C THR A 145 21.56 15.76 12.80
N GLY A 146 21.26 16.91 12.22
CA GLY A 146 22.25 17.98 12.01
C GLY A 146 22.89 18.48 13.32
N ALA A 147 24.00 19.21 13.21
CA ALA A 147 24.70 19.73 14.39
C ALA A 147 23.80 20.67 15.22
N GLY A 148 23.43 20.22 16.42
CA GLY A 148 22.51 20.93 17.33
C GLY A 148 21.02 20.64 17.10
N ALA A 149 20.64 20.09 15.95
CA ALA A 149 19.27 19.70 15.63
C ALA A 149 18.73 18.66 16.63
N SER A 150 17.41 18.57 16.79
CA SER A 150 16.81 17.66 17.76
C SER A 150 15.42 17.19 17.35
N MET A 151 15.16 15.90 17.57
CA MET A 151 13.88 15.24 17.29
C MET A 151 13.32 14.63 18.58
N VAL A 152 12.04 14.89 18.85
CA VAL A 152 11.29 14.34 19.99
C VAL A 152 10.22 13.42 19.46
N VAL A 153 10.25 12.14 19.87
CA VAL A 153 9.34 11.09 19.40
C VAL A 153 8.43 10.60 20.55
N SER A 154 7.19 10.22 20.22
CA SER A 154 6.18 9.76 21.20
C SER A 154 5.88 8.25 21.18
N GLY A 155 6.58 7.49 20.33
CA GLY A 155 6.56 6.03 20.23
C GLY A 155 7.98 5.49 20.06
N ASP A 156 8.10 4.26 19.58
CA ASP A 156 9.39 3.57 19.39
C ASP A 156 10.29 4.26 18.36
N VAL A 157 11.61 4.05 18.49
CA VAL A 157 12.62 4.58 17.56
C VAL A 157 13.61 3.47 17.28
N SER A 158 13.58 2.93 16.06
CA SER A 158 14.43 1.81 15.64
C SER A 158 15.12 2.07 14.30
N ALA A 159 16.32 1.52 14.15
CA ALA A 159 17.13 1.69 12.95
C ALA A 159 18.05 0.48 12.71
N ALA A 160 18.14 0.04 11.46
CA ALA A 160 19.16 -0.94 11.05
C ALA A 160 20.58 -0.35 11.06
N GLY A 161 20.72 0.99 11.04
CA GLY A 161 21.97 1.72 11.27
C GLY A 161 21.98 2.48 12.60
N ASP A 162 22.90 3.44 12.72
CA ASP A 162 23.07 4.25 13.93
C ASP A 162 21.94 5.29 14.12
N CYS A 163 21.54 5.51 15.37
CA CYS A 163 20.68 6.61 15.81
C CYS A 163 21.49 7.72 16.48
N SER A 164 21.23 8.97 16.07
CA SER A 164 21.81 10.15 16.72
C SER A 164 21.29 10.32 18.15
N SER A 165 22.20 10.62 19.09
CA SER A 165 21.87 10.91 20.50
C SER A 165 21.10 12.22 20.74
N ALA A 166 20.78 12.98 19.68
CA ALA A 166 19.85 14.11 19.72
C ALA A 166 18.43 13.75 19.24
N VAL A 167 18.17 12.48 18.92
CA VAL A 167 16.83 11.90 18.94
C VAL A 167 16.51 11.55 20.40
N SER A 168 15.34 11.96 20.87
CA SER A 168 14.89 11.71 22.24
C SER A 168 13.47 11.15 22.24
N GLN A 169 13.30 9.96 22.81
CA GLN A 169 11.96 9.46 23.16
C GLN A 169 11.42 10.25 24.37
N THR A 170 10.11 10.49 24.40
CA THR A 170 9.47 11.14 25.55
C THR A 170 9.39 10.15 26.71
N GLN A 171 10.17 10.38 27.78
CA GLN A 171 10.28 9.46 28.91
C GLN A 171 8.93 9.19 29.59
N LEU A 172 8.46 7.95 29.50
CA LEU A 172 7.22 7.47 30.15
C LEU A 172 7.38 7.33 31.68
N PRO A 173 6.25 7.26 32.42
CA PRO A 173 6.26 6.85 33.83
C PRO A 173 6.91 5.46 34.02
N PRO A 174 7.65 5.23 35.13
CA PRO A 174 8.51 4.05 35.32
C PRO A 174 7.77 2.72 35.59
N THR A 175 6.48 2.65 35.27
CA THR A 175 5.62 1.46 35.43
C THR A 175 5.16 0.88 34.10
N GLN A 176 5.43 1.55 32.98
CA GLN A 176 5.19 1.04 31.64
C GLN A 176 6.50 0.48 31.09
N ALA A 177 6.45 -0.65 30.36
CA ALA A 177 7.63 -1.15 29.66
C ALA A 177 8.16 -0.06 28.72
N PRO A 178 9.48 0.17 28.62
CA PRO A 178 10.02 1.20 27.75
C PRO A 178 9.64 0.91 26.30
N TYR A 179 9.23 1.95 25.56
CA TYR A 179 9.29 1.92 24.10
C TYR A 179 10.71 1.57 23.70
N VAL A 180 10.87 0.70 22.71
CA VAL A 180 12.19 0.14 22.46
C VAL A 180 13.02 1.14 21.66
N HIS A 181 14.26 1.33 22.08
CA HIS A 181 15.27 2.00 21.28
C HIS A 181 16.21 0.90 20.77
N ASP A 182 15.97 0.50 19.53
CA ASP A 182 16.67 -0.59 18.85
C ASP A 182 17.45 0.00 17.68
N CYS A 183 18.61 0.60 17.97
CA CYS A 183 19.54 1.11 16.97
C CYS A 183 20.90 0.41 17.07
N ALA A 184 21.67 0.39 15.99
CA ALA A 184 22.94 -0.36 15.92
C ALA A 184 23.97 0.06 17.01
N ASN A 185 23.90 1.32 17.46
CA ASN A 185 24.78 1.91 18.47
C ASN A 185 24.28 1.80 19.92
N ASP A 186 23.12 1.19 20.17
CA ASP A 186 22.70 0.82 21.53
C ASP A 186 23.56 -0.33 22.08
N THR A 187 23.46 -0.61 23.38
CA THR A 187 24.33 -1.62 24.04
C THR A 187 23.53 -2.50 25.01
N PRO A 188 23.37 -3.82 24.73
CA PRO A 188 23.84 -4.53 23.53
C PRO A 188 23.14 -4.02 22.27
N SER A 189 23.83 -4.06 21.12
CA SER A 189 23.24 -3.71 19.82
C SER A 189 22.06 -4.64 19.53
N ALA A 190 20.86 -4.08 19.46
CA ALA A 190 19.68 -4.82 19.06
C ALA A 190 19.72 -5.04 17.54
N PRO A 191 19.49 -6.28 17.04
CA PRO A 191 19.23 -6.49 15.63
C PRO A 191 17.83 -5.95 15.31
N ALA A 192 17.76 -4.71 14.82
CA ALA A 192 16.50 -4.15 14.32
C ALA A 192 15.94 -5.07 13.23
N ASP A 193 14.70 -5.54 13.41
CA ASP A 193 14.09 -6.51 12.51
C ASP A 193 13.83 -5.88 11.13
N GLU A 194 14.63 -6.27 10.13
CA GLU A 194 14.47 -5.81 8.75
C GLU A 194 13.08 -6.11 8.18
N VAL A 195 12.41 -7.16 8.68
CA VAL A 195 11.05 -7.52 8.26
C VAL A 195 10.04 -6.48 8.72
N VAL A 196 10.14 -6.03 9.99
CA VAL A 196 9.27 -4.99 10.54
C VAL A 196 9.36 -3.71 9.70
N GLY A 197 10.55 -3.41 9.18
CA GLY A 197 10.84 -2.24 8.35
C GLY A 197 10.29 -2.23 6.92
N ALA A 198 9.75 -3.35 6.42
CA ALA A 198 9.44 -3.56 5.00
C ALA A 198 8.50 -2.50 4.36
N ASP A 199 8.53 -2.40 3.04
CA ASP A 199 7.58 -1.56 2.29
C ASP A 199 6.16 -2.15 2.42
N PRO A 200 5.17 -1.42 3.00
CA PRO A 200 3.82 -1.93 3.23
C PRO A 200 2.97 -2.10 1.96
N ASP A 201 3.55 -1.84 0.78
CA ASP A 201 3.02 -2.19 -0.54
C ASP A 201 1.59 -1.72 -0.86
N TYR A 202 1.23 -0.52 -0.37
CA TYR A 202 -0.08 0.09 -0.63
C TYR A 202 -0.38 0.18 -2.13
N THR A 203 -1.57 -0.29 -2.52
CA THR A 203 -2.07 -0.29 -3.89
C THR A 203 -2.10 1.13 -4.49
N PRO A 204 -1.69 1.31 -5.77
CA PRO A 204 -1.86 2.59 -6.46
C PRO A 204 -3.31 3.08 -6.50
N PRO A 205 -3.59 4.39 -6.31
CA PRO A 205 -4.93 4.97 -6.47
C PRO A 205 -5.55 4.86 -7.88
N ALA A 206 -4.75 4.50 -8.89
CA ALA A 206 -5.21 4.17 -10.24
C ALA A 206 -4.23 3.18 -10.89
N THR A 207 -4.77 2.22 -11.65
CA THR A 207 -4.00 1.22 -12.41
C THR A 207 -3.82 1.59 -13.88
N ALA A 208 -4.57 2.56 -14.40
CA ALA A 208 -4.50 3.07 -15.77
C ALA A 208 -4.44 4.61 -15.77
N VAL A 209 -3.88 5.20 -16.83
CA VAL A 209 -3.72 6.66 -16.95
C VAL A 209 -5.09 7.35 -16.94
N PRO A 210 -5.36 8.27 -15.99
CA PRO A 210 -6.57 9.08 -16.02
C PRO A 210 -6.63 9.98 -17.26
N VAL A 211 -7.83 10.30 -17.77
CA VAL A 211 -8.00 11.16 -18.97
C VAL A 211 -7.23 12.48 -18.85
N ARG A 212 -6.44 12.85 -19.87
CA ARG A 212 -5.66 14.10 -19.87
C ARG A 212 -6.54 15.33 -19.67
N ARG A 213 -6.00 16.28 -18.91
CA ARG A 213 -6.54 17.63 -18.72
C ARG A 213 -5.50 18.66 -19.15
N THR A 214 -5.94 19.67 -19.87
CA THR A 214 -5.14 20.88 -20.06
C THR A 214 -5.12 21.69 -18.76
N VAL A 215 -3.99 22.33 -18.48
CA VAL A 215 -3.88 23.31 -17.39
C VAL A 215 -4.60 24.59 -17.83
N PRO A 216 -5.56 25.13 -17.06
CA PRO A 216 -6.19 26.40 -17.39
C PRO A 216 -5.18 27.55 -17.35
N ALA A 217 -5.35 28.54 -18.24
CA ALA A 217 -4.59 29.79 -18.20
C ALA A 217 -4.91 30.61 -16.94
N CYS A 218 -4.13 31.67 -16.67
CA CYS A 218 -4.45 32.63 -15.61
C CYS A 218 -5.90 33.12 -15.76
N PRO A 219 -6.64 33.29 -14.65
CA PRO A 219 -7.98 33.86 -14.70
C PRO A 219 -7.91 35.32 -15.15
N ALA A 220 -8.93 35.80 -15.87
CA ALA A 220 -9.04 37.20 -16.23
C ALA A 220 -9.17 38.08 -14.98
N ALA A 221 -8.61 39.30 -15.02
CA ALA A 221 -8.55 40.21 -13.87
C ALA A 221 -9.93 40.39 -13.18
N GLY A 222 -9.97 40.12 -11.87
CA GLY A 222 -11.20 40.09 -11.06
C GLY A 222 -11.75 38.68 -10.81
N SER A 223 -11.35 37.68 -11.60
CA SER A 223 -11.52 36.27 -11.25
C SER A 223 -10.26 35.76 -10.53
N TRP A 224 -10.48 34.93 -9.51
CA TRP A 224 -9.45 34.48 -8.55
C TRP A 224 -9.35 32.96 -8.45
N LEU A 225 -10.22 32.21 -9.13
CA LEU A 225 -10.34 30.76 -8.95
C LEU A 225 -9.96 30.03 -10.23
N VAL A 226 -8.99 29.12 -10.12
CA VAL A 226 -8.70 28.12 -11.15
C VAL A 226 -9.07 26.74 -10.61
N ARG A 227 -9.72 25.93 -11.46
CA ARG A 227 -10.21 24.59 -11.11
C ARG A 227 -9.48 23.55 -11.94
N LEU A 228 -8.70 22.69 -11.28
CA LEU A 228 -8.15 21.50 -11.89
C LEU A 228 -9.15 20.35 -11.70
N ARG A 229 -9.34 19.51 -12.73
CA ARG A 229 -10.25 18.36 -12.71
C ARG A 229 -9.45 17.06 -12.54
N PRO A 230 -9.99 16.00 -11.91
CA PRO A 230 -9.37 14.69 -11.90
C PRO A 230 -9.00 14.23 -13.32
N GLY A 231 -7.81 13.65 -13.46
CA GLY A 231 -7.19 13.40 -14.76
C GLY A 231 -5.66 13.47 -14.76
N TYR A 232 -5.08 13.33 -15.95
CA TYR A 232 -3.63 13.40 -16.18
C TYR A 232 -3.15 14.80 -16.57
N TYR A 233 -1.99 15.22 -16.05
CA TYR A 233 -1.36 16.51 -16.29
C TYR A 233 0.15 16.36 -16.58
N ASP A 234 0.63 17.04 -17.63
CA ASP A 234 1.99 16.91 -18.18
C ASP A 234 2.75 18.24 -18.36
N ASP A 235 2.07 19.38 -18.38
CA ASP A 235 2.69 20.70 -18.47
C ASP A 235 3.01 21.29 -17.08
N ALA A 236 4.14 20.85 -16.51
CA ALA A 236 4.75 21.44 -15.32
C ALA A 236 5.00 22.95 -15.43
N ARG A 237 5.24 23.47 -16.65
CA ARG A 237 5.50 24.90 -16.86
C ARG A 237 4.21 25.70 -16.75
N ALA A 238 3.09 25.22 -17.28
CA ALA A 238 1.78 25.85 -17.08
C ALA A 238 1.33 25.80 -15.62
N LEU A 239 1.51 24.68 -14.93
CA LEU A 239 1.23 24.59 -13.49
C LEU A 239 2.12 25.54 -12.68
N THR A 240 3.41 25.64 -13.00
CA THR A 240 4.35 26.54 -12.31
C THR A 240 4.08 28.02 -12.61
N ARG A 241 3.70 28.40 -13.84
CA ARG A 241 3.22 29.77 -14.12
C ARG A 241 1.99 30.10 -13.27
N LEU A 242 1.06 29.16 -13.17
CA LEU A 242 -0.17 29.28 -12.38
C LEU A 242 0.09 29.47 -10.87
N THR A 243 1.19 28.93 -10.32
CA THR A 243 1.51 28.97 -8.88
C THR A 243 2.81 29.69 -8.50
N GLY A 244 3.47 30.37 -9.45
CA GLY A 244 4.82 30.92 -9.29
C GLY A 244 4.99 32.41 -9.65
N GLY A 245 3.89 33.15 -9.81
CA GLY A 245 3.92 34.62 -9.92
C GLY A 245 3.22 35.24 -11.13
N ASP A 246 2.92 34.45 -12.18
CA ASP A 246 2.21 34.99 -13.36
C ASP A 246 0.72 35.23 -13.08
N CYS A 247 0.14 34.49 -12.13
CA CYS A 247 -1.25 34.58 -11.71
C CYS A 247 -1.37 34.85 -10.19
N PRO A 248 -1.06 36.06 -9.68
CA PRO A 248 -1.14 36.38 -8.25
C PRO A 248 -2.58 36.42 -7.72
N ASP A 249 -2.72 36.34 -6.39
CA ASP A 249 -3.98 36.39 -5.64
C ASP A 249 -5.01 35.30 -6.00
N ILE A 250 -4.60 34.18 -6.60
CA ILE A 250 -5.53 33.10 -6.98
C ILE A 250 -5.65 31.97 -5.94
N VAL A 251 -6.66 31.13 -6.13
CA VAL A 251 -6.79 29.81 -5.50
C VAL A 251 -6.83 28.76 -6.61
N VAL A 252 -5.95 27.76 -6.53
CA VAL A 252 -5.92 26.60 -7.44
C VAL A 252 -6.60 25.44 -6.72
N TRP A 253 -7.85 25.16 -7.09
CA TRP A 253 -8.64 24.08 -6.49
C TRP A 253 -8.53 22.79 -7.31
N LEU A 254 -7.91 21.77 -6.73
CA LEU A 254 -8.01 20.38 -7.19
C LEU A 254 -9.32 19.82 -6.61
N GLN A 255 -10.33 19.68 -7.47
CA GLN A 255 -11.60 19.06 -7.13
C GLN A 255 -11.38 17.59 -6.66
N PRO A 256 -12.29 16.99 -5.86
CA PRO A 256 -12.13 15.62 -5.39
C PRO A 256 -11.90 14.59 -6.52
N GLY A 257 -11.00 13.63 -6.28
CA GLY A 257 -10.63 12.55 -7.21
C GLY A 257 -9.12 12.36 -7.40
N THR A 258 -8.76 11.46 -8.32
CA THR A 258 -7.36 11.08 -8.60
C THR A 258 -6.73 12.00 -9.66
N TYR A 259 -5.50 12.43 -9.41
CA TYR A 259 -4.69 13.24 -10.31
C TYR A 259 -3.40 12.48 -10.61
N TYR A 260 -3.06 12.31 -11.89
CA TYR A 260 -1.77 11.76 -12.28
C TYR A 260 -0.91 12.85 -12.90
N PHE A 261 0.29 13.05 -12.37
CA PHE A 261 1.26 14.04 -12.85
C PHE A 261 2.47 13.30 -13.43
N ASP A 262 2.68 13.40 -14.74
CA ASP A 262 3.93 12.99 -15.39
C ASP A 262 4.47 14.08 -16.32
N PHE A 263 5.44 14.81 -15.80
CA PHE A 263 6.08 15.94 -16.46
C PHE A 263 7.27 15.52 -17.34
N THR A 264 7.59 14.23 -17.45
CA THR A 264 8.73 13.77 -18.27
C THR A 264 8.43 13.72 -19.76
N PHE A 265 7.17 13.51 -20.14
CA PHE A 265 6.75 13.45 -21.55
C PHE A 265 7.08 14.73 -22.32
N THR A 266 6.98 15.91 -21.69
CA THR A 266 7.14 17.22 -22.35
C THR A 266 8.58 17.72 -22.43
N GLY A 267 9.58 16.94 -21.99
CA GLY A 267 11.00 17.33 -22.00
C GLY A 267 11.33 18.56 -21.16
N GLY A 268 10.43 18.96 -20.26
CA GLY A 268 10.57 20.13 -19.41
C GLY A 268 11.37 19.88 -18.13
N THR A 269 11.49 20.92 -17.31
CA THR A 269 11.79 20.74 -15.88
C THR A 269 10.64 19.97 -15.25
N ALA A 270 10.87 18.72 -14.84
CA ALA A 270 9.84 17.83 -14.28
C ALA A 270 9.44 18.19 -12.83
N VAL A 271 9.19 19.47 -12.57
CA VAL A 271 8.88 20.04 -11.26
C VAL A 271 7.73 21.03 -11.41
N TRP A 272 6.64 20.82 -10.68
CA TRP A 272 5.63 21.84 -10.44
C TRP A 272 6.00 22.61 -9.17
N THR A 273 6.27 23.91 -9.29
CA THR A 273 6.68 24.77 -8.18
C THR A 273 5.59 25.77 -7.75
N VAL A 274 5.39 25.89 -6.44
CA VAL A 274 4.49 26.85 -5.79
C VAL A 274 5.33 27.92 -5.07
N ASP A 275 5.62 29.01 -5.77
CA ASP A 275 6.53 30.09 -5.35
C ASP A 275 5.83 31.45 -5.17
N ASP A 276 4.51 31.56 -5.35
CA ASP A 276 3.78 32.81 -5.05
C ASP A 276 3.10 32.76 -3.67
N PRO A 277 3.50 33.60 -2.69
CA PRO A 277 2.87 33.67 -1.37
C PRO A 277 1.44 34.21 -1.37
N SER A 278 0.97 34.81 -2.47
CA SER A 278 -0.43 35.20 -2.65
C SER A 278 -1.31 34.04 -3.15
N VAL A 279 -0.72 32.93 -3.57
CA VAL A 279 -1.43 31.77 -4.14
C VAL A 279 -1.68 30.70 -3.09
N SER A 280 -2.85 30.06 -3.20
CA SER A 280 -3.23 28.90 -2.36
C SER A 280 -3.68 27.74 -3.22
N VAL A 281 -3.00 26.61 -3.12
CA VAL A 281 -3.40 25.33 -3.74
C VAL A 281 -4.20 24.54 -2.71
N VAL A 282 -5.43 24.14 -3.06
CA VAL A 282 -6.32 23.39 -2.16
C VAL A 282 -6.78 22.13 -2.88
N GLY A 283 -6.67 20.96 -2.24
CA GLY A 283 -7.06 19.68 -2.83
C GLY A 283 -8.07 18.90 -2.00
N GLY A 284 -9.14 18.44 -2.66
CA GLY A 284 -10.26 17.70 -2.05
C GLY A 284 -11.50 18.57 -1.89
N THR A 285 -12.41 18.17 -0.99
CA THR A 285 -13.65 18.94 -0.75
C THR A 285 -13.34 20.25 -0.01
N ARG A 286 -13.86 21.37 -0.51
CA ARG A 286 -13.73 22.72 0.08
C ARG A 286 -14.29 22.79 1.52
N ALA A 287 -13.62 23.52 2.42
CA ALA A 287 -14.12 23.87 3.74
C ALA A 287 -14.01 25.39 3.99
N GLY A 288 -15.06 26.01 4.53
CA GLY A 288 -15.04 27.41 4.99
C GLY A 288 -15.05 28.53 3.93
N TRP A 289 -14.78 28.24 2.64
CA TRP A 289 -14.76 29.24 1.55
C TRP A 289 -15.68 28.87 0.37
N ASP A 290 -16.18 29.88 -0.35
CA ASP A 290 -17.07 29.68 -1.50
C ASP A 290 -16.41 30.03 -2.87
N PRO A 291 -16.14 29.04 -3.74
CA PRO A 291 -15.81 29.22 -5.16
C PRO A 291 -16.88 29.89 -6.05
N GLY A 292 -18.00 30.37 -5.49
CA GLY A 292 -18.95 31.29 -6.14
C GLY A 292 -18.73 32.78 -5.80
N ALA A 293 -17.82 33.11 -4.87
CA ALA A 293 -17.59 34.49 -4.44
C ALA A 293 -17.02 35.39 -5.55
N ALA A 294 -17.46 36.65 -5.61
CA ALA A 294 -17.02 37.64 -6.60
C ALA A 294 -15.59 38.18 -6.39
N THR A 295 -14.97 37.86 -5.26
CA THR A 295 -13.61 38.26 -4.87
C THR A 295 -12.94 37.10 -4.12
N ARG A 296 -11.60 37.04 -4.12
CA ARG A 296 -10.83 36.02 -3.40
C ARG A 296 -11.29 35.93 -1.93
N PRO A 297 -11.83 34.79 -1.46
CA PRO A 297 -12.14 34.60 -0.05
C PRO A 297 -10.84 34.36 0.73
N ALA A 298 -10.87 34.61 2.04
CA ALA A 298 -9.83 34.12 2.92
C ALA A 298 -9.94 32.59 3.01
N VAL A 299 -9.01 31.88 2.39
CA VAL A 299 -8.87 30.42 2.55
C VAL A 299 -8.30 30.16 3.95
N PRO A 300 -8.92 29.32 4.79
CA PRO A 300 -8.35 28.95 6.09
C PRO A 300 -7.05 28.16 5.91
N ASP A 301 -6.08 28.41 6.77
CA ASP A 301 -4.74 27.82 6.72
C ASP A 301 -4.29 27.40 8.14
N PRO A 302 -4.36 26.10 8.49
CA PRO A 302 -5.01 25.01 7.76
C PRO A 302 -6.55 25.09 7.80
N GLY A 303 -7.23 24.31 6.97
CA GLY A 303 -8.68 24.15 6.96
C GLY A 303 -9.38 24.62 5.67
N GLY A 304 -8.65 24.79 4.57
CA GLY A 304 -9.18 25.02 3.23
C GLY A 304 -9.89 23.79 2.65
N CYS A 305 -9.58 22.57 3.13
CA CYS A 305 -10.29 21.35 2.76
C CYS A 305 -10.93 20.61 3.96
N ASP A 306 -12.05 19.94 3.68
CA ASP A 306 -12.86 19.19 4.65
C ASP A 306 -12.29 17.79 4.86
N ARG A 307 -11.35 17.68 5.80
CA ARG A 307 -10.72 16.44 6.27
C ARG A 307 -11.67 15.39 6.87
N THR A 308 -12.99 15.62 6.89
CA THR A 308 -14.00 14.64 7.32
C THR A 308 -14.74 13.96 6.16
N ARG A 309 -14.43 14.35 4.92
CA ARG A 309 -15.10 13.89 3.70
C ARG A 309 -14.47 12.64 3.09
N PRO A 310 -15.26 11.66 2.63
CA PRO A 310 -14.75 10.64 1.73
C PRO A 310 -14.25 11.24 0.40
N GLU A 311 -14.82 12.36 -0.05
CA GLU A 311 -14.46 13.04 -1.30
C GLU A 311 -13.18 13.90 -1.14
N GLY A 312 -12.01 13.25 -1.07
CA GLY A 312 -10.68 13.88 -1.05
C GLY A 312 -9.95 13.88 -2.40
N VAL A 313 -8.64 14.18 -2.38
CA VAL A 313 -7.73 14.19 -3.53
C VAL A 313 -6.64 13.13 -3.38
N GLN A 314 -6.21 12.52 -4.48
CA GLN A 314 -5.05 11.63 -4.52
C GLN A 314 -4.10 12.08 -5.62
N ALA A 315 -2.96 12.69 -5.24
CA ALA A 315 -1.94 13.16 -6.17
C ALA A 315 -0.90 12.06 -6.42
N MET A 316 -0.98 11.42 -7.59
CA MET A 316 -0.03 10.43 -8.06
C MET A 316 1.08 11.10 -8.88
N LEU A 317 2.34 10.87 -8.52
CA LEU A 317 3.53 11.44 -9.15
C LEU A 317 4.27 10.31 -9.89
N GLY A 318 4.36 10.40 -11.22
CA GLY A 318 5.05 9.42 -12.08
C GLY A 318 6.32 9.95 -12.75
N GLY A 319 7.13 9.04 -13.30
CA GLY A 319 8.38 9.41 -13.96
C GLY A 319 9.34 10.22 -13.07
N GLY A 320 10.01 11.22 -13.62
CA GLY A 320 10.89 12.14 -12.88
C GLY A 320 10.16 13.29 -12.16
N SER A 321 8.82 13.22 -12.04
CA SER A 321 7.96 14.33 -11.62
C SER A 321 8.05 14.64 -10.14
N ARG A 322 8.00 15.94 -9.82
CA ARG A 322 8.13 16.45 -8.45
C ARG A 322 7.13 17.58 -8.20
N PHE A 323 6.75 17.72 -6.94
CA PHE A 323 5.97 18.85 -6.45
C PHE A 323 6.80 19.61 -5.41
N GLN A 324 6.98 20.92 -5.62
CA GLN A 324 7.86 21.78 -4.81
C GLN A 324 7.09 23.00 -4.28
N VAL A 325 7.23 23.30 -2.99
CA VAL A 325 6.57 24.43 -2.32
C VAL A 325 7.61 25.34 -1.67
N ASP A 326 7.83 26.52 -2.27
CA ASP A 326 8.92 27.43 -1.88
C ASP A 326 8.42 28.67 -1.15
N ARG A 327 7.24 29.22 -1.51
CA ARG A 327 6.66 30.41 -0.82
C ARG A 327 5.14 30.45 -0.71
N GLY A 328 4.40 29.66 -1.49
CA GLY A 328 2.93 29.66 -1.45
C GLY A 328 2.31 28.72 -0.40
N HIS A 329 0.98 28.74 -0.35
CA HIS A 329 0.18 27.89 0.54
C HIS A 329 -0.32 26.64 -0.20
N VAL A 330 -0.21 25.46 0.42
CA VAL A 330 -0.70 24.19 -0.13
C VAL A 330 -1.37 23.35 0.96
N GLU A 331 -2.63 22.99 0.76
CA GLU A 331 -3.33 22.01 1.60
C GLU A 331 -4.00 20.91 0.77
N LEU A 332 -3.68 19.65 1.08
CA LEU A 332 -4.23 18.46 0.41
C LEU A 332 -4.96 17.57 1.43
N CYS A 333 -6.24 17.24 1.17
CA CYS A 333 -7.01 16.26 1.96
C CYS A 333 -7.14 14.93 1.22
N ALA A 334 -6.57 13.85 1.76
CA ALA A 334 -6.79 12.49 1.27
C ALA A 334 -8.28 12.08 1.36
N PRO A 335 -8.76 11.16 0.51
CA PRO A 335 -10.10 10.60 0.67
C PRO A 335 -10.20 9.74 1.93
N VAL A 336 -11.24 9.98 2.73
CA VAL A 336 -11.56 9.15 3.90
C VAL A 336 -12.30 7.88 3.45
N THR A 337 -11.54 6.79 3.29
CA THR A 337 -12.09 5.43 3.09
C THR A 337 -11.96 4.62 4.39
N PRO A 338 -12.84 3.61 4.65
CA PRO A 338 -12.74 2.78 5.85
C PRO A 338 -11.64 1.71 5.75
N ASP A 339 -11.47 1.14 4.56
CA ASP A 339 -10.73 -0.11 4.34
C ASP A 339 -9.37 0.09 3.62
N ALA A 340 -8.95 1.34 3.40
CA ALA A 340 -7.70 1.66 2.70
C ALA A 340 -6.96 2.86 3.31
N GLN A 341 -5.66 2.94 3.01
CA GLN A 341 -4.81 4.01 3.50
C GLN A 341 -5.22 5.37 2.93
N GLN A 342 -5.29 6.40 3.79
CA GLN A 342 -5.66 7.76 3.39
C GLN A 342 -4.47 8.48 2.72
N LEU A 343 -4.17 8.05 1.49
CA LEU A 343 -3.06 8.50 0.67
C LEU A 343 -3.39 9.83 -0.01
N ALA A 344 -2.70 10.90 0.38
CA ALA A 344 -2.82 12.22 -0.26
C ALA A 344 -1.81 12.39 -1.41
N VAL A 345 -0.58 11.88 -1.22
CA VAL A 345 0.51 11.93 -2.19
C VAL A 345 1.07 10.52 -2.38
N TYR A 346 1.13 10.06 -3.63
CA TYR A 346 1.55 8.71 -4.02
C TYR A 346 2.64 8.78 -5.09
N GLY A 347 3.87 8.41 -4.74
CA GLY A 347 4.97 8.22 -5.68
C GLY A 347 4.83 6.87 -6.39
N VAL A 348 4.71 6.87 -7.71
CA VAL A 348 4.40 5.66 -8.49
C VAL A 348 5.61 4.72 -8.56
N LYS A 349 5.48 3.54 -7.95
CA LYS A 349 6.51 2.49 -8.03
C LYS A 349 6.67 1.94 -9.44
N PRO A 350 7.84 1.36 -9.77
CA PRO A 350 7.91 0.27 -10.73
C PRO A 350 6.96 -0.86 -10.35
N PRO A 351 6.28 -1.52 -11.32
CA PRO A 351 5.65 -2.81 -11.07
C PRO A 351 6.68 -3.79 -10.48
N LYS A 352 6.29 -4.55 -9.44
CA LYS A 352 7.14 -5.64 -8.96
C LYS A 352 7.09 -6.78 -9.97
N ALA A 353 8.25 -7.28 -10.40
CA ALA A 353 8.32 -8.40 -11.35
C ALA A 353 7.79 -9.73 -10.75
N SER A 354 7.61 -9.81 -9.43
CA SER A 354 6.99 -10.93 -8.71
C SER A 354 6.24 -10.40 -7.49
N HIS A 355 5.08 -10.99 -7.21
CA HIS A 355 4.24 -10.72 -6.05
C HIS A 355 4.13 -11.97 -5.17
N THR A 356 4.39 -11.84 -3.88
CA THR A 356 4.23 -12.93 -2.90
C THR A 356 2.77 -13.03 -2.45
N LEU A 357 2.10 -14.13 -2.80
CA LEU A 357 0.74 -14.44 -2.35
C LEU A 357 0.83 -15.40 -1.17
N LYS A 358 0.32 -14.99 -0.01
CA LYS A 358 0.21 -15.86 1.18
C LYS A 358 -1.18 -16.51 1.25
N PRO A 359 -1.31 -17.73 1.78
CA PRO A 359 -2.62 -18.30 2.09
C PRO A 359 -3.28 -17.47 3.20
N THR A 360 -4.58 -17.24 3.08
CA THR A 360 -5.36 -16.47 4.07
C THR A 360 -6.11 -17.34 5.07
N ALA A 361 -6.23 -18.66 4.81
CA ALA A 361 -6.92 -19.58 5.72
C ALA A 361 -6.35 -21.01 5.71
N VAL A 362 -6.26 -21.59 6.90
CA VAL A 362 -6.16 -23.05 7.11
C VAL A 362 -7.57 -23.64 7.10
N VAL A 363 -7.86 -24.56 6.18
CA VAL A 363 -9.20 -25.16 6.02
C VAL A 363 -9.33 -26.49 6.75
N THR A 364 -8.26 -27.28 6.82
CA THR A 364 -8.19 -28.47 7.68
C THR A 364 -6.81 -28.58 8.31
N ASN A 365 -6.75 -29.03 9.57
CA ASN A 365 -5.53 -29.38 10.27
C ASN A 365 -5.73 -30.73 10.96
N THR A 366 -4.87 -31.68 10.64
CA THR A 366 -4.78 -33.00 11.26
C THR A 366 -3.45 -33.12 11.98
N GLY A 367 -3.34 -32.53 13.18
CA GLY A 367 -2.27 -32.86 14.12
C GLY A 367 -1.10 -31.89 14.25
N PHE A 368 -1.10 -30.75 13.55
CA PHE A 368 -0.23 -29.62 13.88
C PHE A 368 -0.79 -28.83 15.07
N ALA A 369 0.08 -28.37 15.97
CA ALA A 369 -0.21 -27.28 16.89
C ALA A 369 -0.13 -25.94 16.15
N ASN A 370 -0.80 -24.90 16.68
CA ASN A 370 -0.72 -23.51 16.21
C ASN A 370 -0.78 -23.33 14.67
N PRO A 371 -1.72 -23.96 13.94
CA PRO A 371 -1.67 -24.06 12.47
C PRO A 371 -1.72 -22.70 11.75
N GLY A 372 -2.23 -21.65 12.40
CA GLY A 372 -2.21 -20.28 11.85
C GLY A 372 -0.80 -19.72 11.60
N HIS A 373 0.23 -20.27 12.26
CA HIS A 373 1.63 -19.92 12.00
C HIS A 373 2.07 -20.27 10.57
N ALA A 374 1.45 -21.28 9.93
CA ALA A 374 1.76 -21.62 8.53
C ALA A 374 1.34 -20.52 7.52
N LEU A 375 0.58 -19.50 7.95
CA LEU A 375 0.11 -18.39 7.12
C LEU A 375 1.11 -17.22 7.05
N THR A 376 2.08 -17.13 7.98
CA THR A 376 2.94 -15.94 8.11
C THR A 376 4.16 -15.95 7.18
N GLY A 377 4.70 -17.13 6.86
CA GLY A 377 5.64 -17.32 5.74
C GLY A 377 6.90 -16.46 5.86
N GLY A 378 7.78 -16.80 6.80
CA GLY A 378 9.07 -16.12 7.01
C GLY A 378 9.01 -14.79 7.75
N GLU A 379 7.85 -14.12 7.80
CA GLU A 379 7.68 -12.90 8.58
C GLU A 379 7.41 -13.23 10.05
N GLN A 380 8.25 -12.73 10.96
CA GLN A 380 8.15 -12.99 12.39
C GLN A 380 6.83 -12.44 12.95
N PRO A 381 5.89 -13.29 13.44
CA PRO A 381 4.56 -12.81 13.79
C PRO A 381 4.57 -11.95 15.05
N THR A 382 4.22 -10.67 14.89
CA THR A 382 3.83 -9.77 15.98
C THR A 382 2.40 -10.04 16.51
N GLN A 383 1.86 -11.23 16.25
CA GLN A 383 0.52 -11.64 16.67
C GLN A 383 0.49 -11.91 18.20
N PRO A 384 -0.55 -11.47 18.94
CA PRO A 384 -0.67 -11.72 20.37
C PRO A 384 -0.74 -13.22 20.70
N GLY A 385 0.41 -13.80 21.05
CA GLY A 385 0.58 -15.23 21.31
C GLY A 385 2.05 -15.68 21.23
N CYS A 386 2.83 -15.10 20.30
CA CYS A 386 4.28 -15.36 20.18
C CYS A 386 5.11 -14.55 21.20
N SER A 387 4.94 -14.83 22.50
CA SER A 387 5.88 -14.34 23.52
C SER A 387 7.19 -15.13 23.44
N GLN A 388 8.24 -14.53 22.86
CA GLN A 388 9.60 -15.08 22.75
C GLN A 388 10.04 -15.86 24.01
N PRO A 389 10.11 -17.20 23.96
CA PRO A 389 10.71 -18.00 25.02
C PRO A 389 12.23 -17.89 24.90
N THR A 390 12.96 -17.98 26.02
CA THR A 390 14.43 -18.04 26.03
C THR A 390 14.96 -19.44 25.66
N GLY A 391 14.36 -20.06 24.65
CA GLY A 391 14.64 -21.40 24.14
C GLY A 391 14.00 -21.60 22.75
N THR A 392 14.41 -22.64 22.04
CA THR A 392 14.22 -22.84 20.58
C THR A 392 12.79 -23.15 20.09
N ALA A 393 11.75 -22.71 20.80
CA ALA A 393 10.37 -22.79 20.33
C ALA A 393 10.04 -21.55 19.47
N GLY A 394 10.25 -21.66 18.16
CA GLY A 394 9.90 -20.63 17.19
C GLY A 394 8.40 -20.47 16.99
N CYS A 395 8.00 -19.47 16.18
CA CYS A 395 6.61 -19.26 15.78
C CYS A 395 6.18 -20.20 14.64
N THR A 396 6.40 -21.49 14.81
CA THR A 396 6.10 -22.54 13.82
C THR A 396 4.80 -23.27 14.13
N ALA A 397 4.21 -23.91 13.13
CA ALA A 397 3.18 -24.91 13.31
C ALA A 397 3.84 -26.28 13.50
N ASP A 398 3.77 -26.82 14.72
CA ASP A 398 4.55 -28.00 15.15
C ASP A 398 3.72 -29.29 15.11
N ALA A 399 4.23 -30.36 14.48
CA ALA A 399 3.64 -31.69 14.53
C ALA A 399 4.63 -32.72 15.11
N VAL A 400 4.35 -33.20 16.31
CA VAL A 400 5.07 -34.33 16.92
C VAL A 400 4.45 -35.65 16.42
N LEU A 401 5.30 -36.50 15.86
CA LEU A 401 4.94 -37.81 15.28
C LEU A 401 5.51 -38.95 16.13
N ASP A 402 4.70 -40.00 16.31
CA ASP A 402 4.93 -41.13 17.22
C ASP A 402 4.15 -42.35 16.69
N PRO A 403 4.76 -43.54 16.59
CA PRO A 403 4.17 -44.70 15.91
C PRO A 403 2.96 -45.32 16.62
N ALA A 404 2.72 -44.95 17.89
CA ALA A 404 1.59 -45.40 18.71
C ALA A 404 0.50 -44.31 18.88
N LYS A 405 0.84 -43.02 18.73
CA LYS A 405 -0.10 -41.89 18.88
C LYS A 405 -0.54 -41.27 17.54
N ARG A 406 0.40 -41.02 16.63
CA ARG A 406 0.20 -40.28 15.37
C ARG A 406 1.37 -40.54 14.41
N ARG A 407 1.18 -41.42 13.43
CA ARG A 407 2.17 -41.68 12.36
C ARG A 407 2.24 -40.59 11.29
N SER A 408 1.22 -39.75 11.16
CA SER A 408 1.20 -38.66 10.17
C SER A 408 0.42 -37.44 10.67
N ALA A 409 0.81 -36.27 10.17
CA ALA A 409 0.09 -35.01 10.32
C ALA A 409 -0.10 -34.34 8.94
N SER A 410 -1.15 -33.55 8.79
CA SER A 410 -1.41 -32.79 7.55
C SER A 410 -2.14 -31.47 7.79
N MET A 411 -1.98 -30.52 6.86
CA MET A 411 -2.64 -29.21 6.90
C MET A 411 -3.01 -28.75 5.48
N ARG A 412 -4.25 -28.26 5.30
CA ARG A 412 -4.73 -27.69 4.04
C ARG A 412 -4.79 -26.16 4.13
N LEU A 413 -4.06 -25.50 3.25
CA LEU A 413 -3.94 -24.05 3.13
C LEU A 413 -4.67 -23.58 1.87
N THR A 414 -5.36 -22.44 1.94
CA THR A 414 -6.19 -21.90 0.85
C THR A 414 -6.21 -20.37 0.84
N GLY A 415 -6.80 -19.79 -0.20
CA GLY A 415 -6.98 -18.34 -0.30
C GLY A 415 -5.66 -17.61 -0.55
N PHE A 416 -4.89 -18.08 -1.53
CA PHE A 416 -3.66 -17.45 -2.02
C PHE A 416 -4.02 -16.19 -2.83
N THR A 417 -4.42 -15.12 -2.14
CA THR A 417 -5.03 -13.92 -2.75
C THR A 417 -4.37 -12.62 -2.28
N PRO A 418 -3.74 -11.90 -3.21
CA PRO A 418 -4.05 -10.50 -3.46
C PRO A 418 -4.71 -10.34 -4.85
N GLN A 419 -5.03 -9.10 -5.22
CA GLN A 419 -5.59 -8.79 -6.54
C GLN A 419 -4.54 -8.86 -7.65
N VAL A 420 -4.28 -10.06 -8.18
CA VAL A 420 -3.81 -10.18 -9.57
C VAL A 420 -4.94 -9.65 -10.47
N PRO A 421 -4.75 -8.57 -11.26
CA PRO A 421 -5.86 -7.89 -11.93
C PRO A 421 -6.62 -8.82 -12.90
N PRO A 422 -7.97 -8.84 -12.90
CA PRO A 422 -8.75 -9.75 -13.74
C PRO A 422 -8.44 -9.60 -15.24
N GLY A 423 -7.99 -10.68 -15.89
CA GLY A 423 -7.54 -10.65 -17.29
C GLY A 423 -6.02 -10.57 -17.47
N SER A 424 -5.25 -10.50 -16.38
CA SER A 424 -3.78 -10.73 -16.44
C SER A 424 -3.49 -12.17 -16.85
N VAL A 425 -2.31 -12.42 -17.44
CA VAL A 425 -1.75 -13.77 -17.55
C VAL A 425 -0.62 -13.90 -16.55
N ILE A 426 -0.66 -14.97 -15.74
CA ILE A 426 0.43 -15.31 -14.82
C ILE A 426 1.56 -15.98 -15.62
N THR A 427 2.79 -15.51 -15.42
CA THR A 427 3.99 -15.87 -16.18
C THR A 427 5.03 -16.63 -15.35
N SER A 428 4.87 -16.66 -14.03
CA SER A 428 5.56 -17.57 -13.10
C SER A 428 4.64 -17.80 -11.91
N ALA A 429 4.55 -19.04 -11.41
CA ALA A 429 3.82 -19.37 -10.19
C ALA A 429 4.64 -20.38 -9.36
N LYS A 430 5.56 -19.86 -8.55
CA LYS A 430 6.55 -20.66 -7.80
C LYS A 430 6.15 -20.79 -6.35
N LEU A 431 5.77 -21.99 -5.92
CA LEU A 431 5.47 -22.25 -4.51
C LEU A 431 6.78 -22.39 -3.72
N ARG A 432 6.78 -21.80 -2.52
CA ARG A 432 7.83 -21.93 -1.51
C ARG A 432 7.23 -22.48 -0.23
N VAL A 433 8.04 -23.24 0.48
CA VAL A 433 7.77 -23.78 1.79
C VAL A 433 9.02 -23.54 2.64
N ARG A 434 8.82 -23.28 3.94
CA ARG A 434 9.90 -23.10 4.91
C ARG A 434 9.63 -23.92 6.15
N HIS A 435 10.48 -24.91 6.42
CA HIS A 435 10.24 -25.95 7.43
C HIS A 435 11.52 -26.47 8.10
N GLU A 436 11.35 -27.24 9.18
CA GLU A 436 12.39 -27.90 9.95
C GLU A 436 11.93 -29.26 10.50
N ASP A 437 12.77 -30.29 10.35
CA ASP A 437 12.41 -31.69 10.64
C ASP A 437 13.49 -32.42 11.45
N ASP A 438 13.12 -32.75 12.70
CA ASP A 438 13.92 -33.47 13.68
C ASP A 438 13.46 -34.93 13.83
N GLY A 439 14.37 -35.85 14.12
CA GLY A 439 14.09 -37.28 14.30
C GLY A 439 13.91 -38.07 12.99
N ASP A 440 12.99 -39.04 13.01
CA ASP A 440 12.82 -40.10 12.00
C ASP A 440 11.90 -39.71 10.82
N LEU A 441 12.25 -38.62 10.14
CA LEU A 441 11.72 -38.19 8.84
C LEU A 441 12.85 -38.31 7.80
N THR A 442 13.11 -39.51 7.29
CA THR A 442 14.28 -39.79 6.43
C THR A 442 13.96 -40.50 5.11
N ALA A 443 12.77 -41.09 4.98
CA ALA A 443 12.30 -41.68 3.74
C ALA A 443 11.96 -40.61 2.68
N SER A 444 12.17 -40.93 1.39
CA SER A 444 11.65 -40.09 0.30
C SER A 444 10.14 -39.98 0.42
N GLY A 445 9.64 -38.74 0.50
CA GLY A 445 8.22 -38.48 0.68
C GLY A 445 7.71 -38.75 2.11
N ALA A 446 8.59 -38.77 3.11
CA ALA A 446 8.20 -38.54 4.50
C ALA A 446 7.54 -37.15 4.65
N LEU A 447 8.06 -36.16 3.93
CA LEU A 447 7.46 -34.83 3.75
C LEU A 447 6.95 -34.67 2.32
N LYS A 448 5.72 -34.18 2.18
CA LYS A 448 5.03 -33.98 0.90
C LYS A 448 4.25 -32.68 0.87
N VAL A 449 4.31 -32.03 -0.29
CA VAL A 449 3.38 -30.96 -0.68
C VAL A 449 2.54 -31.47 -1.83
N THR A 450 1.22 -31.30 -1.74
CA THR A 450 0.27 -31.61 -2.81
C THR A 450 -0.55 -30.37 -3.11
N THR A 451 -0.62 -29.97 -4.36
CA THR A 451 -1.37 -28.80 -4.81
C THR A 451 -2.55 -29.23 -5.69
N ALA A 452 -3.67 -28.55 -5.52
CA ALA A 452 -4.90 -28.83 -6.26
C ALA A 452 -5.65 -27.54 -6.56
N VAL A 453 -6.32 -27.49 -7.73
CA VAL A 453 -7.21 -26.39 -8.10
C VAL A 453 -8.65 -26.91 -8.10
N GLY A 454 -9.46 -26.43 -7.16
CA GLY A 454 -10.79 -26.97 -6.92
C GLY A 454 -10.72 -28.40 -6.35
N THR A 455 -11.20 -29.38 -7.10
CA THR A 455 -11.08 -30.81 -6.77
C THR A 455 -9.82 -31.47 -7.33
N ASP A 456 -9.12 -30.80 -8.24
CA ASP A 456 -8.23 -31.49 -9.18
C ASP A 456 -6.77 -31.32 -8.74
N THR A 457 -6.21 -32.38 -8.16
CA THR A 457 -4.78 -32.46 -7.81
C THR A 457 -3.93 -32.31 -9.07
N CYS A 458 -3.05 -31.30 -9.06
CA CYS A 458 -2.25 -30.92 -10.22
C CYS A 458 -0.76 -31.17 -10.03
N ARG A 459 -0.24 -31.14 -8.80
CA ARG A 459 1.16 -31.48 -8.51
C ARG A 459 1.30 -32.11 -7.12
N THR A 460 2.26 -33.03 -6.98
CA THR A 460 2.73 -33.54 -5.69
C THR A 460 4.24 -33.63 -5.76
N ASP A 461 4.93 -33.08 -4.76
CA ASP A 461 6.38 -33.08 -4.64
C ASP A 461 6.80 -33.63 -3.27
N ASP A 462 7.86 -34.42 -3.25
CA ASP A 462 8.55 -34.84 -2.03
C ASP A 462 9.53 -33.72 -1.64
N LEU A 463 9.49 -33.25 -0.39
CA LEU A 463 10.40 -32.21 0.07
C LEU A 463 11.76 -32.78 0.51
N PRO A 464 12.87 -32.02 0.35
CA PRO A 464 14.16 -32.34 0.96
C PRO A 464 14.08 -32.29 2.50
N ARG A 465 15.08 -32.89 3.16
CA ARG A 465 15.20 -32.87 4.62
C ARG A 465 15.94 -31.61 5.10
N HIS A 466 15.38 -30.89 6.07
CA HIS A 466 15.96 -29.69 6.67
C HIS A 466 16.05 -29.79 8.20
N THR A 467 17.22 -30.17 8.73
CA THR A 467 17.47 -30.29 10.19
C THR A 467 17.65 -28.94 10.92
N ALA A 468 17.32 -27.83 10.26
CA ALA A 468 17.28 -26.47 10.78
C ALA A 468 16.43 -25.63 9.81
N LEU A 469 15.62 -24.69 10.32
CA LEU A 469 14.62 -23.95 9.55
C LEU A 469 15.13 -23.30 8.25
N ALA A 470 14.79 -23.91 7.11
CA ALA A 470 15.26 -23.54 5.78
C ALA A 470 14.12 -23.50 4.74
N THR A 471 14.36 -22.81 3.63
CA THR A 471 13.37 -22.61 2.54
C THR A 471 13.70 -23.50 1.35
N ASP A 472 12.67 -24.16 0.82
CA ASP A 472 12.78 -25.09 -0.30
C ASP A 472 13.20 -24.48 -1.65
N PRO A 473 13.77 -25.31 -2.55
CA PRO A 473 13.77 -25.06 -3.98
C PRO A 473 12.35 -24.73 -4.49
N ALA A 474 12.26 -23.76 -5.40
CA ALA A 474 10.97 -23.31 -5.92
C ALA A 474 10.22 -24.43 -6.68
N ILE A 475 9.01 -24.76 -6.22
CA ILE A 475 8.13 -25.71 -6.91
C ILE A 475 7.31 -24.94 -7.96
N ASP A 476 7.59 -25.14 -9.24
CA ASP A 476 6.82 -24.50 -10.32
C ASP A 476 5.43 -25.13 -10.47
N LEU A 477 4.39 -24.32 -10.22
CA LEU A 477 2.99 -24.67 -10.40
C LEU A 477 2.40 -24.16 -11.71
N LEU A 478 3.11 -23.33 -12.49
CA LEU A 478 2.52 -22.61 -13.62
C LEU A 478 1.95 -23.58 -14.67
N GLY A 479 2.80 -24.44 -15.23
CA GLY A 479 2.39 -25.45 -16.20
C GLY A 479 1.61 -26.59 -15.56
N ALA A 480 2.10 -27.11 -14.42
CA ALA A 480 1.51 -28.28 -13.75
C ALA A 480 0.06 -28.06 -13.29
N CYS A 481 -0.21 -26.90 -12.67
CA CYS A 481 -1.55 -26.52 -12.21
C CYS A 481 -2.30 -25.63 -13.21
N GLY A 482 -1.69 -25.26 -14.35
CA GLY A 482 -2.29 -24.40 -15.37
C GLY A 482 -2.73 -23.05 -14.81
N LEU A 483 -1.90 -22.43 -13.97
CA LEU A 483 -2.22 -21.20 -13.22
C LEU A 483 -2.08 -19.92 -14.06
N THR A 484 -1.99 -20.03 -15.39
CA THR A 484 -1.91 -18.87 -16.30
C THR A 484 -3.12 -17.94 -16.18
N ASP A 485 -4.29 -18.47 -15.84
CA ASP A 485 -5.51 -17.72 -15.50
C ASP A 485 -5.56 -17.39 -13.99
N PRO A 486 -5.52 -16.11 -13.59
CA PRO A 486 -5.64 -15.66 -12.20
C PRO A 486 -6.89 -16.14 -11.47
N ALA A 487 -8.01 -16.39 -12.16
CA ALA A 487 -9.23 -16.88 -11.51
C ALA A 487 -8.99 -18.24 -10.83
N ARG A 488 -8.06 -19.05 -11.34
CA ARG A 488 -7.71 -20.36 -10.78
C ARG A 488 -6.97 -20.28 -9.45
N LEU A 489 -6.36 -19.15 -9.10
CA LEU A 489 -5.78 -18.92 -7.75
C LEU A 489 -6.85 -18.96 -6.66
N THR A 490 -8.10 -18.56 -6.96
CA THR A 490 -9.21 -18.62 -5.98
C THR A 490 -9.58 -20.06 -5.59
N GLY A 491 -9.33 -21.01 -6.49
CA GLY A 491 -9.49 -22.45 -6.25
C GLY A 491 -8.21 -23.14 -5.81
N LEU A 492 -7.07 -22.45 -5.70
CA LEU A 492 -5.79 -23.07 -5.34
C LEU A 492 -5.78 -23.46 -3.86
N THR A 493 -5.47 -24.74 -3.63
CA THR A 493 -5.29 -25.33 -2.32
C THR A 493 -3.94 -26.03 -2.25
N VAL A 494 -3.32 -26.01 -1.07
CA VAL A 494 -2.03 -26.66 -0.81
C VAL A 494 -2.17 -27.53 0.44
N ASP A 495 -2.02 -28.83 0.27
CA ASP A 495 -1.91 -29.82 1.35
C ASP A 495 -0.43 -30.05 1.68
N TYR A 496 -0.04 -29.65 2.90
CA TYR A 496 1.24 -30.02 3.51
C TYR A 496 1.05 -31.29 4.35
N ALA A 497 1.95 -32.27 4.24
CA ALA A 497 1.85 -33.52 5.01
C ALA A 497 3.23 -34.05 5.45
N ALA A 498 3.29 -34.49 6.70
CA ALA A 498 4.45 -35.14 7.32
C ALA A 498 4.07 -36.53 7.82
N THR A 499 4.87 -37.55 7.49
CA THR A 499 4.63 -38.96 7.80
C THR A 499 5.92 -39.59 8.30
N LEU A 500 5.88 -40.12 9.53
CA LEU A 500 6.96 -40.81 10.19
C LEU A 500 7.42 -42.03 9.36
N ASP A 501 8.74 -42.26 9.31
CA ASP A 501 9.31 -43.43 8.64
C ASP A 501 8.65 -44.74 9.12
N THR A 502 8.63 -45.77 8.26
CA THR A 502 7.88 -47.02 8.52
C THR A 502 8.29 -47.68 9.86
N ASP A 503 9.59 -47.69 10.13
CA ASP A 503 10.22 -48.20 11.36
C ASP A 503 10.63 -47.07 12.34
N GLY A 504 10.20 -45.83 12.07
CA GLY A 504 10.55 -44.65 12.86
C GLY A 504 9.98 -44.66 14.29
N THR A 505 10.70 -44.03 15.20
CA THR A 505 10.43 -44.02 16.65
C THR A 505 9.78 -42.73 17.12
N THR A 506 10.31 -41.57 16.72
CA THR A 506 9.71 -40.24 16.94
C THR A 506 10.26 -39.24 15.93
N ALA A 507 9.44 -38.25 15.56
CA ALA A 507 9.89 -37.08 14.82
C ALA A 507 9.16 -35.81 15.28
N THR A 508 9.74 -34.65 15.01
CA THR A 508 9.06 -33.35 15.14
C THR A 508 9.24 -32.57 13.86
N GLU A 509 8.10 -32.18 13.28
CA GLU A 509 7.99 -31.33 12.10
C GLU A 509 7.63 -29.90 12.54
N ARG A 510 8.19 -28.86 11.89
CA ARG A 510 7.93 -27.44 12.19
C ARG A 510 7.79 -26.62 10.90
N LEU A 511 6.57 -26.18 10.60
CA LEU A 511 6.27 -25.35 9.42
C LEU A 511 6.20 -23.86 9.79
N ASP A 512 7.09 -23.03 9.24
CA ASP A 512 7.13 -21.56 9.41
C ASP A 512 6.32 -20.82 8.32
N GLY A 513 6.06 -21.49 7.19
CA GLY A 513 4.96 -21.13 6.31
C GLY A 513 5.14 -21.52 4.85
N ILE A 514 4.10 -21.20 4.08
CA ILE A 514 4.00 -21.50 2.65
C ILE A 514 3.53 -20.25 1.91
N TRP A 515 4.15 -19.91 0.78
CA TRP A 515 3.76 -18.77 -0.06
C TRP A 515 3.97 -19.07 -1.55
N LEU A 516 3.31 -18.29 -2.40
CA LEU A 516 3.39 -18.41 -3.85
C LEU A 516 4.00 -17.14 -4.46
N GLU A 517 5.17 -17.27 -5.08
CA GLU A 517 5.84 -16.21 -5.85
C GLU A 517 5.23 -16.15 -7.26
N VAL A 518 4.40 -15.14 -7.52
CA VAL A 518 3.63 -14.98 -8.77
C VAL A 518 4.12 -13.77 -9.57
N ALA A 519 4.68 -14.02 -10.74
CA ALA A 519 4.86 -12.99 -11.77
C ALA A 519 3.64 -12.99 -12.70
N TYR A 520 3.17 -11.82 -13.12
CA TYR A 520 2.06 -11.70 -14.07
C TYR A 520 2.23 -10.49 -14.99
N ARG A 521 1.72 -10.63 -16.22
CA ARG A 521 1.50 -9.53 -17.16
C ARG A 521 0.05 -9.07 -17.06
N THR A 522 -0.17 -7.81 -16.70
CA THR A 522 -1.49 -7.18 -16.80
C THR A 522 -1.92 -7.04 -18.26
N PRO A 523 -3.23 -7.11 -18.58
CA PRO A 523 -3.69 -6.87 -19.94
C PRO A 523 -3.45 -5.41 -20.33
N THR A 524 -2.95 -5.20 -21.54
CA THR A 524 -3.00 -3.91 -22.20
C THR A 524 -4.42 -3.73 -22.73
N THR A 525 -5.19 -2.85 -22.10
CA THR A 525 -6.58 -2.60 -22.48
C THR A 525 -6.67 -1.53 -23.56
N PHE A 526 -6.93 -1.96 -24.79
CA PHE A 526 -7.19 -1.07 -25.93
C PHE A 526 -8.68 -0.73 -26.01
N LYS A 527 -8.98 0.56 -25.96
CA LYS A 527 -10.33 1.11 -26.22
C LYS A 527 -10.46 1.41 -27.72
N PRO A 528 -11.63 1.20 -28.34
CA PRO A 528 -11.87 1.66 -29.69
C PRO A 528 -11.85 3.19 -29.73
N THR A 529 -11.31 3.76 -30.80
CA THR A 529 -11.16 5.22 -30.94
C THR A 529 -12.23 5.84 -31.83
N ALA A 530 -13.04 5.03 -32.53
CA ALA A 530 -14.06 5.51 -33.45
C ALA A 530 -15.24 4.54 -33.63
N VAL A 531 -16.45 5.09 -33.69
CA VAL A 531 -17.62 4.43 -34.27
C VAL A 531 -17.54 4.62 -35.79
N THR A 532 -17.37 3.54 -36.54
CA THR A 532 -17.21 3.60 -38.01
C THR A 532 -18.52 3.38 -38.76
N ALA A 533 -19.47 2.67 -38.15
CA ALA A 533 -20.84 2.55 -38.64
C ALA A 533 -21.81 2.37 -37.47
N SER A 534 -23.04 2.89 -37.63
CA SER A 534 -24.15 2.67 -36.69
C SER A 534 -25.46 2.61 -37.45
N THR A 535 -26.39 1.75 -37.02
CA THR A 535 -27.73 1.59 -37.59
C THR A 535 -28.68 1.10 -36.50
N GLY A 536 -29.74 1.86 -36.20
CA GLY A 536 -30.73 1.51 -35.18
C GLY A 536 -30.35 1.88 -33.74
N PHE A 537 -29.07 2.13 -33.45
CA PHE A 537 -28.63 2.73 -32.18
C PHE A 537 -28.92 4.23 -32.17
N THR A 538 -30.19 4.58 -31.99
CA THR A 538 -30.70 5.96 -31.98
C THR A 538 -31.80 6.16 -30.93
N ALA A 539 -31.73 5.45 -29.79
CA ALA A 539 -32.68 5.62 -28.70
C ALA A 539 -32.66 7.06 -28.14
N GLN A 540 -33.79 7.53 -27.62
CA GLN A 540 -33.92 8.93 -27.23
C GLN A 540 -33.09 9.26 -25.98
N GLY A 541 -31.96 9.95 -26.20
CA GLY A 541 -31.07 10.44 -25.14
C GLY A 541 -29.73 9.70 -25.02
N THR A 542 -29.38 8.87 -26.00
CA THR A 542 -28.10 8.14 -26.09
C THR A 542 -27.33 8.50 -27.36
N ASP A 543 -26.00 8.59 -27.30
CA ASP A 543 -25.14 8.78 -28.47
C ASP A 543 -24.48 7.44 -28.87
N PRO A 544 -24.39 7.06 -30.16
CA PRO A 544 -23.56 5.93 -30.59
C PRO A 544 -22.11 6.00 -30.09
N GLY A 545 -21.56 7.21 -29.89
CA GLY A 545 -20.24 7.45 -29.34
C GLY A 545 -20.08 7.07 -27.86
N ASP A 546 -21.18 6.90 -27.12
CA ASP A 546 -21.14 6.42 -25.73
C ASP A 546 -20.49 5.01 -25.65
N ALA A 547 -20.73 4.16 -26.65
CA ALA A 547 -20.20 2.78 -26.74
C ALA A 547 -18.67 2.66 -26.90
N LEU A 548 -17.92 3.77 -26.89
CA LEU A 548 -16.46 3.76 -26.96
C LEU A 548 -15.78 3.43 -25.62
N GLU A 549 -16.51 3.54 -24.49
CA GLU A 549 -15.91 3.38 -23.15
C GLU A 549 -16.88 2.73 -22.14
N ILE A 550 -16.53 1.53 -21.65
CA ILE A 550 -17.26 0.86 -20.56
C ILE A 550 -17.24 1.77 -19.31
N GLY A 551 -18.42 2.10 -18.79
CA GLY A 551 -18.67 3.26 -17.94
C GLY A 551 -18.48 3.03 -16.44
N GLU A 552 -17.23 3.08 -15.94
CA GLU A 552 -16.92 2.99 -14.50
C GLU A 552 -17.31 4.26 -13.70
N GLN A 553 -18.61 4.40 -13.43
CA GLN A 553 -19.24 5.29 -12.42
C GLN A 553 -19.20 6.83 -12.69
N PRO A 554 -20.14 7.62 -12.10
CA PRO A 554 -21.28 7.21 -11.28
C PRO A 554 -22.52 6.77 -12.07
N ALA A 555 -22.58 7.10 -13.37
CA ALA A 555 -23.67 6.74 -14.27
C ALA A 555 -23.08 6.32 -15.62
N PRO A 556 -23.22 5.04 -16.02
CA PRO A 556 -22.79 4.58 -17.34
C PRO A 556 -23.53 5.31 -18.46
N LEU A 557 -22.78 5.76 -19.47
CA LEU A 557 -23.31 6.28 -20.73
C LEU A 557 -23.42 5.10 -21.69
N VAL A 558 -24.56 4.91 -22.33
CA VAL A 558 -24.82 3.70 -23.13
C VAL A 558 -25.45 4.06 -24.47
N ALA A 559 -24.95 3.49 -25.56
CA ALA A 559 -25.59 3.58 -26.87
C ALA A 559 -26.83 2.69 -26.87
N GLY A 560 -28.02 3.28 -26.96
CA GLY A 560 -29.30 2.56 -26.92
C GLY A 560 -29.92 2.29 -28.29
N ALA A 561 -30.55 1.12 -28.45
CA ALA A 561 -31.33 0.74 -29.62
C ALA A 561 -32.75 0.31 -29.23
N ASP A 562 -33.76 1.00 -29.77
CA ASP A 562 -35.18 0.64 -29.64
C ASP A 562 -35.58 -0.34 -30.75
N LEU A 563 -35.77 -1.61 -30.40
CA LEU A 563 -36.03 -2.71 -31.33
C LEU A 563 -37.55 -2.92 -31.51
N THR A 564 -38.03 -3.00 -32.75
CA THR A 564 -39.47 -3.15 -33.03
C THR A 564 -39.72 -4.09 -34.20
N ALA A 565 -40.95 -4.57 -34.40
CA ALA A 565 -41.30 -5.36 -35.59
C ALA A 565 -41.03 -4.64 -36.94
N ALA A 566 -40.87 -3.31 -36.95
CA ALA A 566 -40.47 -2.52 -38.12
C ALA A 566 -38.95 -2.28 -38.24
N ALA A 567 -38.22 -2.38 -37.12
CA ALA A 567 -36.77 -2.32 -37.04
C ALA A 567 -36.27 -3.45 -36.10
N PRO A 568 -36.27 -4.72 -36.57
CA PRO A 568 -36.10 -5.89 -35.71
C PRO A 568 -34.64 -6.18 -35.34
N SER A 569 -33.70 -5.34 -35.78
CA SER A 569 -32.26 -5.46 -35.55
C SER A 569 -31.58 -4.10 -35.59
N ALA A 570 -30.54 -3.92 -34.76
CA ALA A 570 -29.66 -2.77 -34.76
C ALA A 570 -28.20 -3.24 -34.74
N SER A 571 -27.28 -2.46 -35.29
CA SER A 571 -25.85 -2.77 -35.31
C SER A 571 -24.98 -1.53 -35.14
N ILE A 572 -23.83 -1.70 -34.49
CA ILE A 572 -22.80 -0.68 -34.31
C ILE A 572 -21.42 -1.30 -34.51
N THR A 573 -20.57 -0.64 -35.28
CA THR A 573 -19.21 -1.10 -35.61
C THR A 573 -18.19 -0.13 -35.05
N LEU A 574 -17.32 -0.65 -34.18
CA LEU A 574 -16.24 0.07 -33.52
C LEU A 574 -14.89 -0.33 -34.15
N ALA A 575 -13.95 0.61 -34.18
CA ALA A 575 -12.62 0.45 -34.76
C ALA A 575 -11.54 1.21 -33.96
N GLY A 576 -10.28 0.99 -34.32
CA GLY A 576 -9.13 1.62 -33.65
C GLY A 576 -8.67 0.89 -32.39
N PHE A 577 -9.12 -0.35 -32.18
CA PHE A 577 -8.48 -1.26 -31.24
C PHE A 577 -7.00 -1.47 -31.64
N GLY A 578 -6.10 -1.60 -30.66
CA GLY A 578 -4.67 -1.83 -30.92
C GLY A 578 -3.82 -0.56 -31.09
N LEU A 579 -4.17 0.57 -30.44
CA LEU A 579 -3.27 1.74 -30.32
C LEU A 579 -2.93 2.02 -28.84
N PRO A 580 -1.64 2.18 -28.47
CA PRO A 580 -0.45 1.97 -29.31
C PRO A 580 -0.31 0.50 -29.73
N PRO A 581 0.27 0.21 -30.92
CA PRO A 581 0.36 -1.16 -31.43
C PRO A 581 1.26 -2.03 -30.55
N VAL A 582 0.88 -3.30 -30.40
CA VAL A 582 1.72 -4.34 -29.78
C VAL A 582 3.00 -4.51 -30.62
N PRO A 583 4.21 -4.55 -30.02
CA PRO A 583 5.46 -4.56 -30.78
C PRO A 583 5.55 -5.73 -31.79
N PRO A 584 5.85 -5.50 -33.08
CA PRO A 584 6.01 -6.59 -34.04
C PRO A 584 7.06 -7.61 -33.59
N GLY A 585 6.73 -8.91 -33.73
CA GLY A 585 7.52 -10.02 -33.18
C GLY A 585 7.16 -10.43 -31.74
N SER A 586 6.26 -9.69 -31.06
CA SER A 586 5.60 -10.16 -29.84
C SER A 586 4.72 -11.38 -30.15
N THR A 587 4.53 -12.27 -29.18
CA THR A 587 3.54 -13.36 -29.30
C THR A 587 2.33 -13.07 -28.42
N ILE A 588 1.12 -13.08 -28.98
CA ILE A 588 -0.11 -12.87 -28.21
C ILE A 588 -0.36 -14.10 -27.32
N ASP A 589 -0.34 -13.91 -26.00
CA ASP A 589 -0.73 -14.93 -25.02
C ASP A 589 -2.24 -15.10 -25.00
N SER A 590 -2.93 -13.96 -24.94
CA SER A 590 -4.37 -13.82 -24.75
C SER A 590 -4.83 -12.52 -25.42
N ALA A 591 -5.95 -12.57 -26.15
CA ALA A 591 -6.62 -11.39 -26.67
C ALA A 591 -8.12 -11.56 -26.43
N VAL A 592 -8.67 -10.81 -25.48
CA VAL A 592 -10.06 -10.96 -25.01
C VAL A 592 -10.82 -9.67 -25.27
N LEU A 593 -11.88 -9.76 -26.06
CA LEU A 593 -12.82 -8.67 -26.26
C LEU A 593 -13.89 -8.71 -25.15
N ARG A 594 -13.91 -7.70 -24.28
CA ARG A 594 -14.99 -7.44 -23.32
C ARG A 594 -16.10 -6.64 -23.97
N VAL A 595 -17.34 -7.03 -23.73
CA VAL A 595 -18.54 -6.36 -24.23
C VAL A 595 -19.49 -6.13 -23.04
N ALA A 596 -19.65 -4.88 -22.61
CA ALA A 596 -20.56 -4.50 -21.53
C ALA A 596 -21.91 -4.08 -22.12
N HIS A 597 -22.97 -4.86 -21.83
CA HIS A 597 -24.29 -4.64 -22.44
C HIS A 597 -25.44 -5.10 -21.53
N ARG A 598 -26.67 -4.84 -21.98
CA ARG A 598 -27.93 -5.34 -21.39
C ARG A 598 -29.06 -5.26 -22.41
N GLU A 599 -30.05 -6.13 -22.26
CA GLU A 599 -31.26 -6.11 -23.07
C GLU A 599 -32.54 -6.35 -22.25
N THR A 600 -33.69 -6.07 -22.86
CA THR A 600 -35.02 -6.29 -22.28
C THR A 600 -35.66 -7.60 -22.77
N VAL A 601 -36.77 -8.00 -22.15
CA VAL A 601 -37.33 -9.38 -22.22
C VAL A 601 -37.58 -9.90 -23.64
N ASP A 602 -37.94 -9.03 -24.59
CA ASP A 602 -38.26 -9.40 -25.99
C ASP A 602 -37.03 -9.33 -26.95
N ALA A 603 -35.90 -8.75 -26.52
CA ALA A 603 -34.66 -8.73 -27.29
C ALA A 603 -33.98 -10.12 -27.27
N ALA A 604 -33.43 -10.56 -28.39
CA ALA A 604 -32.62 -11.78 -28.48
C ALA A 604 -31.22 -11.53 -27.91
N ALA A 605 -30.53 -12.59 -27.52
CA ALA A 605 -29.12 -12.51 -27.14
C ALA A 605 -28.31 -11.87 -28.30
N PRO A 606 -27.56 -10.78 -28.05
CA PRO A 606 -26.85 -10.06 -29.09
C PRO A 606 -25.67 -10.89 -29.61
N ARG A 607 -25.11 -10.42 -30.72
CA ARG A 607 -24.00 -11.09 -31.40
C ARG A 607 -22.88 -10.11 -31.67
N ILE A 608 -21.65 -10.61 -31.69
CA ILE A 608 -20.49 -9.86 -32.13
C ILE A 608 -19.81 -10.54 -33.32
N ALA A 609 -19.34 -9.73 -34.25
CA ALA A 609 -18.43 -10.14 -35.31
C ALA A 609 -17.14 -9.33 -35.21
N VAL A 610 -15.99 -9.97 -35.35
CA VAL A 610 -14.66 -9.35 -35.21
C VAL A 610 -13.86 -9.64 -36.47
N ILE A 611 -13.31 -8.59 -37.09
CA ILE A 611 -12.56 -8.68 -38.35
C ILE A 611 -11.18 -8.03 -38.12
N PRO A 612 -10.07 -8.76 -38.26
CA PRO A 612 -8.73 -8.18 -38.17
C PRO A 612 -8.43 -7.29 -39.37
N GLY A 613 -7.51 -6.32 -39.22
CA GLY A 613 -7.24 -5.33 -40.28
C GLY A 613 -6.70 -5.91 -41.60
N GLY A 614 -6.10 -7.11 -41.55
CA GLY A 614 -5.65 -7.87 -42.73
C GLY A 614 -6.75 -8.60 -43.50
N GLY A 615 -8.00 -8.59 -43.03
CA GLY A 615 -9.16 -9.22 -43.70
C GLY A 615 -9.25 -10.75 -43.55
N ASP A 616 -8.13 -11.47 -43.56
CA ASP A 616 -8.10 -12.92 -43.33
C ASP A 616 -8.21 -13.28 -41.83
N GLY A 617 -9.08 -14.25 -41.51
CA GLY A 617 -9.23 -14.79 -40.15
C GLY A 617 -10.16 -14.00 -39.23
N GLY A 618 -11.40 -13.72 -39.66
CA GLY A 618 -12.44 -13.06 -38.84
C GLY A 618 -13.39 -14.02 -38.12
N CYS A 619 -13.81 -13.65 -36.91
CA CYS A 619 -14.81 -14.38 -36.12
C CYS A 619 -16.21 -13.82 -36.38
N SER A 620 -17.09 -14.59 -37.01
CA SER A 620 -18.43 -14.13 -37.40
C SER A 620 -19.54 -14.60 -36.46
N THR A 621 -20.42 -13.67 -36.07
CA THR A 621 -21.72 -13.93 -35.40
C THR A 621 -21.66 -14.71 -34.08
N LEU A 622 -20.58 -14.54 -33.31
CA LEU A 622 -20.43 -15.11 -31.97
C LEU A 622 -21.58 -14.65 -31.06
N PRO A 623 -22.27 -15.57 -30.35
CA PRO A 623 -23.35 -15.19 -29.43
C PRO A 623 -22.80 -14.64 -28.11
N LEU A 624 -23.48 -13.64 -27.56
CA LEU A 624 -23.25 -13.11 -26.22
C LEU A 624 -24.30 -13.67 -25.23
N THR A 625 -24.15 -13.39 -23.93
CA THR A 625 -25.06 -13.87 -22.89
C THR A 625 -26.16 -12.85 -22.62
N ALA A 626 -27.43 -13.25 -22.70
CA ALA A 626 -28.54 -12.34 -22.44
C ALA A 626 -28.61 -11.87 -20.98
N ARG A 627 -28.75 -10.55 -20.77
CA ARG A 627 -28.54 -9.85 -19.49
C ARG A 627 -29.58 -8.76 -19.25
N ALA A 628 -30.48 -9.00 -18.29
CA ALA A 628 -31.53 -8.04 -17.87
C ALA A 628 -31.00 -6.81 -17.07
N GLY A 629 -29.68 -6.68 -16.91
CA GLY A 629 -28.99 -5.59 -16.22
C GLY A 629 -27.54 -5.53 -16.71
N LEU A 630 -26.90 -4.37 -16.63
CA LEU A 630 -25.60 -4.12 -17.27
C LEU A 630 -24.52 -5.09 -16.75
N GLY A 631 -23.78 -5.72 -17.67
CA GLY A 631 -22.57 -6.47 -17.33
C GLY A 631 -21.88 -7.11 -18.53
N ASP A 632 -20.69 -7.64 -18.27
CA ASP A 632 -19.72 -7.99 -19.31
C ASP A 632 -19.81 -9.45 -19.79
N ASP A 633 -19.79 -9.64 -21.10
CA ASP A 633 -19.32 -10.87 -21.74
C ASP A 633 -17.84 -10.73 -22.15
N ARG A 634 -17.12 -11.87 -22.20
CA ARG A 634 -15.72 -11.97 -22.63
C ARG A 634 -15.60 -12.94 -23.80
N VAL A 635 -14.91 -12.52 -24.85
CA VAL A 635 -14.74 -13.26 -26.10
C VAL A 635 -13.25 -13.43 -26.40
N ASP A 636 -12.76 -14.67 -26.38
CA ASP A 636 -11.39 -15.01 -26.76
C ASP A 636 -11.21 -14.91 -28.30
N LEU A 637 -10.35 -13.99 -28.73
CA LEU A 637 -9.99 -13.76 -30.12
C LEU A 637 -8.83 -14.66 -30.59
N LYS A 638 -8.04 -15.22 -29.68
CA LYS A 638 -7.01 -16.21 -30.02
C LYS A 638 -7.64 -17.52 -30.49
N ALA A 639 -8.78 -17.91 -29.89
CA ALA A 639 -9.66 -18.96 -30.42
C ALA A 639 -10.26 -18.64 -31.80
N CYS A 640 -10.30 -17.36 -32.21
CA CYS A 640 -10.71 -16.92 -33.55
C CYS A 640 -9.56 -16.91 -34.59
N GLY A 641 -8.34 -17.28 -34.19
CA GLY A 641 -7.16 -17.24 -35.05
C GLY A 641 -6.44 -15.88 -35.07
N ILE A 642 -6.76 -14.97 -34.14
CA ILE A 642 -6.04 -13.70 -33.94
C ILE A 642 -4.91 -13.95 -32.94
N ALA A 643 -3.72 -14.25 -33.45
CA ALA A 643 -2.53 -14.65 -32.69
C ALA A 643 -1.27 -13.83 -33.01
N ASP A 644 -1.27 -13.08 -34.11
CA ASP A 644 -0.22 -12.15 -34.52
C ASP A 644 -0.61 -10.70 -34.13
N PRO A 645 0.28 -9.92 -33.48
CA PRO A 645 0.09 -8.48 -33.26
C PRO A 645 -0.44 -7.69 -34.47
N ALA A 646 0.00 -8.03 -35.70
CA ALA A 646 -0.42 -7.35 -36.92
C ALA A 646 -1.91 -7.55 -37.24
N GLN A 647 -2.55 -8.61 -36.75
CA GLN A 647 -4.00 -8.81 -36.90
C GLN A 647 -4.83 -7.88 -36.00
N LEU A 648 -4.25 -7.36 -34.91
CA LEU A 648 -4.90 -6.39 -34.03
C LEU A 648 -4.92 -4.99 -34.65
N THR A 649 -3.89 -4.63 -35.42
CA THR A 649 -3.81 -3.36 -36.14
C THR A 649 -4.96 -3.25 -37.13
N GLY A 650 -5.82 -2.24 -36.97
CA GLY A 650 -7.00 -2.05 -37.81
C GLY A 650 -8.16 -3.03 -37.52
N LEU A 651 -8.13 -3.75 -36.40
CA LEU A 651 -9.22 -4.62 -35.96
C LEU A 651 -10.53 -3.82 -35.79
N THR A 652 -11.63 -4.42 -36.23
CA THR A 652 -12.99 -3.89 -36.09
C THR A 652 -13.91 -4.89 -35.39
N ALA A 653 -14.86 -4.38 -34.62
CA ALA A 653 -15.85 -5.17 -33.90
C ALA A 653 -17.27 -4.64 -34.17
N THR A 654 -18.13 -5.48 -34.74
CA THR A 654 -19.54 -5.17 -35.02
C THR A 654 -20.44 -5.87 -34.01
N TYR A 655 -21.03 -5.11 -33.09
CA TYR A 655 -22.08 -5.58 -32.19
C TYR A 655 -23.44 -5.51 -32.91
N THR A 656 -24.27 -6.53 -32.74
CA THR A 656 -25.58 -6.67 -33.40
C THR A 656 -26.64 -7.12 -32.40
N ALA A 657 -27.63 -6.26 -32.19
CA ALA A 657 -28.82 -6.49 -31.39
C ALA A 657 -30.00 -6.90 -32.30
N GLY A 658 -31.02 -7.57 -31.75
CA GLY A 658 -32.26 -7.88 -32.49
C GLY A 658 -33.36 -8.49 -31.64
N LEU A 659 -34.57 -8.64 -32.19
CA LEU A 659 -35.70 -9.22 -31.47
C LEU A 659 -35.67 -10.76 -31.43
N LYS A 660 -36.23 -11.33 -30.37
CA LYS A 660 -36.59 -12.76 -30.32
C LYS A 660 -37.62 -13.07 -31.43
N ALA A 661 -37.61 -14.29 -31.94
CA ALA A 661 -38.57 -14.73 -32.94
C ALA A 661 -40.01 -14.66 -32.38
N GLY A 662 -40.81 -13.72 -32.90
CA GLY A 662 -42.17 -13.43 -32.41
C GLY A 662 -42.27 -12.34 -31.34
N GLY A 663 -41.14 -11.76 -30.90
CA GLY A 663 -41.11 -10.55 -30.07
C GLY A 663 -41.66 -9.33 -30.81
N THR A 664 -42.21 -8.36 -30.08
CA THR A 664 -42.95 -7.23 -30.68
C THR A 664 -42.27 -5.88 -30.49
N ALA A 665 -41.71 -5.64 -29.30
CA ALA A 665 -40.88 -4.48 -29.00
C ALA A 665 -39.89 -4.85 -27.90
N GLY A 666 -38.65 -4.42 -28.06
CA GLY A 666 -37.55 -4.64 -27.12
C GLY A 666 -36.60 -3.46 -27.15
N ALA A 667 -35.57 -3.54 -26.33
CA ALA A 667 -34.52 -2.54 -26.23
C ALA A 667 -33.23 -3.20 -25.80
N ASP A 668 -32.13 -2.69 -26.32
CA ASP A 668 -30.74 -3.13 -26.12
C ASP A 668 -29.89 -1.89 -25.83
N SER A 669 -28.87 -2.00 -24.96
CA SER A 669 -27.91 -0.91 -24.79
C SER A 669 -26.50 -1.42 -24.56
N LEU A 670 -25.59 -0.96 -25.43
CA LEU A 670 -24.16 -1.21 -25.35
C LEU A 670 -23.51 -0.07 -24.56
N ASP A 671 -22.88 -0.40 -23.43
CA ASP A 671 -22.10 0.53 -22.61
C ASP A 671 -20.69 0.69 -23.18
N GLY A 672 -20.06 -0.42 -23.58
CA GLY A 672 -18.85 -0.33 -24.40
C GLY A 672 -18.23 -1.67 -24.78
N ILE A 673 -17.17 -1.59 -25.57
CA ILE A 673 -16.34 -2.73 -25.97
C ILE A 673 -14.88 -2.39 -25.73
N TRP A 674 -14.15 -3.23 -25.00
CA TRP A 674 -12.70 -3.09 -24.77
C TRP A 674 -11.96 -4.35 -25.23
N LEU A 675 -10.75 -4.19 -25.75
CA LEU A 675 -9.86 -5.30 -26.11
C LEU A 675 -8.74 -5.42 -25.06
N GLU A 676 -8.74 -6.47 -24.26
CA GLU A 676 -7.70 -6.82 -23.29
C GLU A 676 -6.68 -7.76 -23.95
N VAL A 677 -5.43 -7.31 -24.15
CA VAL A 677 -4.36 -8.14 -24.74
C VAL A 677 -3.23 -8.37 -23.75
N VAL A 678 -2.83 -9.62 -23.57
CA VAL A 678 -1.55 -9.98 -22.94
C VAL A 678 -0.67 -10.62 -24.00
N TYR A 679 0.58 -10.19 -24.06
CA TYR A 679 1.57 -10.64 -25.02
C TYR A 679 2.93 -10.82 -24.35
N ASP A 680 3.69 -11.81 -24.80
CA ASP A 680 5.13 -11.86 -24.60
C ASP A 680 5.77 -10.85 -25.57
N PRO A 681 6.66 -9.93 -25.11
CA PRO A 681 7.42 -9.07 -26.01
C PRO A 681 8.33 -9.91 -26.92
N PRO A 682 8.91 -9.32 -27.99
CA PRO A 682 9.83 -10.05 -28.86
C PRO A 682 11.01 -10.58 -28.02
N PRO A 683 11.34 -11.88 -28.06
CA PRO A 683 12.36 -12.45 -27.18
C PRO A 683 13.72 -11.79 -27.40
N PRO A 684 14.53 -11.60 -26.32
CA PRO A 684 15.86 -10.99 -26.43
C PRO A 684 16.71 -11.69 -27.49
N ARG A 685 17.34 -10.92 -28.38
CA ARG A 685 18.03 -11.43 -29.57
C ARG A 685 19.42 -11.98 -29.18
N PRO A 686 19.67 -13.30 -29.25
CA PRO A 686 21.02 -13.85 -29.07
C PRO A 686 21.91 -13.48 -30.25
N ALA A 687 23.23 -13.52 -30.04
CA ALA A 687 24.19 -13.38 -31.12
C ALA A 687 24.14 -14.60 -32.05
N THR A 688 23.88 -14.40 -33.35
CA THR A 688 23.81 -15.52 -34.30
C THR A 688 25.20 -16.09 -34.62
N SER A 689 26.26 -15.32 -34.40
CA SER A 689 27.64 -15.78 -34.42
C SER A 689 28.51 -15.12 -33.33
N ALA A 690 29.55 -15.87 -32.93
CA ALA A 690 30.47 -15.51 -31.86
C ALA A 690 31.88 -15.98 -32.27
N GLU A 691 32.86 -15.07 -32.21
CA GLU A 691 34.22 -15.27 -32.74
C GLU A 691 35.29 -14.89 -31.70
N SER A 692 36.11 -15.86 -31.29
CA SER A 692 37.28 -15.62 -30.44
C SER A 692 38.38 -16.65 -30.70
N THR A 693 39.62 -16.26 -30.38
CA THR A 693 40.79 -17.14 -30.27
C THR A 693 41.27 -17.30 -28.82
N ALA A 694 40.63 -16.63 -27.86
CA ALA A 694 40.99 -16.61 -26.45
C ALA A 694 39.91 -17.23 -25.54
N PHE A 695 38.64 -16.96 -25.84
CA PHE A 695 37.49 -17.65 -25.24
C PHE A 695 37.20 -18.96 -26.00
N ILE A 696 37.10 -20.06 -25.27
CA ILE A 696 36.93 -21.41 -25.84
C ILE A 696 35.92 -22.20 -24.98
N PRO A 697 34.90 -22.83 -25.61
CA PRO A 697 34.48 -22.65 -26.99
C PRO A 697 33.81 -21.29 -27.20
N ALA A 698 34.18 -20.57 -28.26
CA ALA A 698 33.59 -19.25 -28.54
C ALA A 698 32.11 -19.32 -28.94
N ALA A 699 31.61 -20.49 -29.36
CA ALA A 699 30.23 -20.66 -29.82
C ALA A 699 29.20 -20.65 -28.69
N ASP A 700 29.63 -20.90 -27.45
CA ASP A 700 28.76 -21.09 -26.30
C ASP A 700 28.21 -19.72 -25.85
N ALA A 701 29.02 -18.66 -25.94
CA ALA A 701 28.70 -17.24 -25.67
C ALA A 701 27.55 -16.61 -26.50
N ARG A 702 26.79 -17.38 -27.29
CA ARG A 702 25.80 -16.86 -28.23
C ARG A 702 24.48 -16.46 -27.57
N ALA A 703 24.07 -17.16 -26.52
CA ALA A 703 22.78 -16.97 -25.86
C ALA A 703 22.99 -17.05 -24.34
N ILE A 704 22.16 -16.33 -23.58
CA ILE A 704 22.15 -16.46 -22.12
C ILE A 704 21.23 -17.63 -21.78
N ASP A 705 21.79 -18.78 -21.42
CA ASP A 705 21.02 -19.98 -21.06
C ASP A 705 21.47 -20.68 -19.76
N GLY A 706 22.65 -20.35 -19.22
CA GLY A 706 23.16 -20.89 -17.96
C GLY A 706 23.65 -22.34 -18.03
N ALA A 707 23.76 -22.94 -19.23
CA ALA A 707 24.15 -24.33 -19.42
C ALA A 707 25.63 -24.48 -19.85
N ASP A 708 26.07 -23.72 -20.85
CA ASP A 708 27.42 -23.78 -21.43
C ASP A 708 28.04 -22.36 -21.50
N THR A 709 29.29 -22.18 -21.04
CA THR A 709 29.95 -20.87 -20.99
C THR A 709 31.25 -20.83 -21.78
N ALA A 710 31.46 -19.80 -22.60
CA ALA A 710 32.74 -19.58 -23.26
C ALA A 710 33.78 -19.11 -22.23
N ARG A 711 34.88 -19.85 -22.08
CA ARG A 711 35.87 -19.61 -21.02
C ARG A 711 37.19 -19.06 -21.56
N ALA A 712 37.76 -18.05 -20.90
CA ALA A 712 39.13 -17.60 -21.10
C ALA A 712 39.94 -17.68 -19.78
N ASP A 713 41.16 -18.23 -19.84
CA ASP A 713 42.13 -18.13 -18.74
C ASP A 713 43.14 -17.01 -19.06
N LEU A 714 43.37 -16.12 -18.08
CA LEU A 714 44.13 -14.88 -18.20
C LEU A 714 45.43 -14.94 -17.37
N ASP A 715 46.53 -14.47 -17.95
CA ASP A 715 47.86 -14.45 -17.31
C ASP A 715 48.70 -13.23 -17.78
N PRO A 716 49.61 -12.69 -16.96
CA PRO A 716 50.33 -11.46 -17.29
C PRO A 716 51.44 -11.62 -18.34
N ALA A 717 51.78 -12.85 -18.75
CA ALA A 717 52.89 -13.15 -19.65
C ALA A 717 52.46 -13.62 -21.04
N THR A 718 51.31 -14.28 -21.21
CA THR A 718 50.82 -14.75 -22.52
C THR A 718 49.48 -14.13 -22.94
N ARG A 719 48.50 -14.02 -22.02
CA ARG A 719 47.16 -13.47 -22.29
C ARG A 719 46.67 -12.57 -21.15
N PRO A 720 47.15 -11.31 -21.06
CA PRO A 720 46.68 -10.35 -20.06
C PRO A 720 45.27 -9.81 -20.36
N THR A 721 44.77 -10.06 -21.57
CA THR A 721 43.44 -9.68 -22.07
C THR A 721 42.89 -10.76 -22.98
N ALA A 722 41.60 -11.03 -22.91
CA ALA A 722 40.85 -11.86 -23.85
C ALA A 722 39.67 -11.06 -24.44
N THR A 723 39.32 -11.34 -25.70
CA THR A 723 38.22 -10.65 -26.41
C THR A 723 37.37 -11.65 -27.19
N ILE A 724 36.08 -11.38 -27.32
CA ILE A 724 35.14 -12.14 -28.15
C ILE A 724 34.18 -11.19 -28.87
N ASP A 725 34.08 -11.34 -30.19
CA ASP A 725 33.20 -10.57 -31.06
C ASP A 725 31.89 -11.32 -31.26
N LEU A 726 30.77 -10.65 -30.95
CA LEU A 726 29.41 -11.18 -31.06
C LEU A 726 28.64 -10.38 -32.11
N ARG A 727 28.02 -11.08 -33.07
CA ARG A 727 27.50 -10.47 -34.31
C ARG A 727 26.09 -10.97 -34.65
N GLY A 728 25.42 -10.21 -35.51
CA GLY A 728 24.18 -10.64 -36.19
C GLY A 728 22.89 -10.35 -35.42
N TYR A 729 22.84 -9.21 -34.73
CA TYR A 729 21.63 -8.67 -34.07
C TYR A 729 20.63 -7.99 -35.05
N ASP A 730 20.98 -7.99 -36.35
CA ASP A 730 20.40 -7.22 -37.44
C ASP A 730 19.14 -7.83 -38.07
N THR A 731 18.65 -8.98 -37.56
CA THR A 731 17.40 -9.60 -38.00
C THR A 731 16.54 -10.10 -36.83
N PRO A 732 15.20 -10.18 -36.97
CA PRO A 732 14.39 -9.64 -38.07
C PRO A 732 14.32 -8.11 -38.04
N ALA A 733 14.01 -7.51 -39.19
CA ALA A 733 13.94 -6.07 -39.34
C ALA A 733 12.82 -5.47 -38.46
N VAL A 734 13.17 -4.45 -37.68
CA VAL A 734 12.19 -3.48 -37.18
C VAL A 734 11.67 -2.69 -38.38
N ALA A 735 10.39 -2.29 -38.37
CA ALA A 735 9.81 -1.54 -39.47
C ALA A 735 10.57 -0.22 -39.72
N PRO A 736 10.98 0.11 -40.96
CA PRO A 736 11.65 1.38 -41.26
C PRO A 736 10.85 2.58 -40.76
N GLY A 737 11.54 3.59 -40.21
CA GLY A 737 10.89 4.76 -39.60
C GLY A 737 10.42 4.58 -38.15
N SER A 738 10.54 3.40 -37.55
CA SER A 738 10.30 3.19 -36.10
C SER A 738 11.24 4.03 -35.23
N VAL A 739 10.87 4.21 -33.95
CA VAL A 739 11.72 4.82 -32.92
C VAL A 739 12.01 3.79 -31.82
N LEU A 740 13.28 3.70 -31.40
CA LEU A 740 13.70 2.90 -30.24
C LEU A 740 13.30 3.59 -28.93
N ASP A 741 12.60 2.87 -28.05
CA ASP A 741 12.34 3.27 -26.66
C ASP A 741 13.41 2.74 -25.70
N GLY A 742 13.98 1.58 -26.03
CA GLY A 742 15.00 0.91 -25.23
C GLY A 742 15.74 -0.12 -26.08
N ALA A 743 17.04 -0.24 -25.84
CA ALA A 743 17.89 -1.24 -26.45
C ALA A 743 18.78 -1.78 -25.34
N LEU A 744 18.30 -2.81 -24.64
CA LEU A 744 18.95 -3.36 -23.46
C LEU A 744 19.89 -4.48 -23.89
N LEU A 745 21.19 -4.25 -23.68
CA LEU A 745 22.22 -5.25 -23.91
C LEU A 745 22.48 -5.98 -22.59
N HIS A 746 22.01 -7.22 -22.50
CA HIS A 746 22.24 -8.08 -21.35
C HIS A 746 23.51 -8.91 -21.58
N VAL A 747 24.37 -9.01 -20.57
CA VAL A 747 25.67 -9.70 -20.62
C VAL A 747 25.80 -10.59 -19.39
N ALA A 748 25.73 -11.91 -19.56
CA ALA A 748 25.86 -12.86 -18.46
C ALA A 748 27.32 -13.35 -18.38
N HIS A 749 28.03 -12.98 -17.31
CA HIS A 749 29.44 -13.33 -17.12
C HIS A 749 29.80 -13.63 -15.65
N ARG A 750 31.02 -14.15 -15.46
CA ARG A 750 31.60 -14.54 -14.17
C ARG A 750 33.12 -14.32 -14.19
N ASP A 751 33.61 -13.69 -13.13
CA ASP A 751 34.93 -13.08 -13.02
C ASP A 751 35.76 -13.76 -11.91
N ASP A 752 36.22 -14.99 -12.15
CA ASP A 752 36.90 -15.80 -11.13
C ASP A 752 38.35 -15.31 -10.87
N PRO A 753 38.71 -14.97 -9.61
CA PRO A 753 40.10 -14.76 -9.24
C PRO A 753 40.87 -16.10 -9.29
N GLY A 754 42.04 -16.10 -9.91
CA GLY A 754 42.84 -17.32 -10.05
C GLY A 754 43.36 -17.85 -8.70
N ALA A 755 43.70 -19.14 -8.66
CA ALA A 755 44.02 -19.90 -7.44
C ALA A 755 45.20 -19.36 -6.59
N GLY A 756 45.97 -18.39 -7.08
CA GLY A 756 46.99 -17.67 -6.29
C GLY A 756 46.42 -16.58 -5.36
N GLY A 757 45.16 -16.18 -5.53
CA GLY A 757 44.54 -15.04 -4.86
C GLY A 757 44.94 -13.70 -5.49
N GLY A 758 43.95 -12.86 -5.79
CA GLY A 758 44.15 -11.55 -6.38
C GLY A 758 42.82 -10.90 -6.78
N PRO A 759 42.83 -9.67 -7.33
CA PRO A 759 41.63 -9.08 -7.90
C PRO A 759 41.11 -9.91 -9.07
N ALA A 760 39.80 -10.09 -9.14
CA ALA A 760 39.09 -10.61 -10.29
C ALA A 760 39.40 -9.84 -11.59
N PRO A 761 39.16 -10.43 -12.77
CA PRO A 761 39.28 -9.73 -14.04
C PRO A 761 38.31 -8.54 -14.12
N LYS A 762 38.56 -7.68 -15.09
CA LYS A 762 37.72 -6.51 -15.39
C LYS A 762 37.09 -6.72 -16.75
N ALA A 763 35.80 -7.03 -16.74
CA ALA A 763 34.98 -7.14 -17.93
C ALA A 763 34.56 -5.75 -18.46
N ALA A 764 34.48 -5.63 -19.77
CA ALA A 764 34.05 -4.43 -20.48
C ALA A 764 33.51 -4.77 -21.87
N VAL A 765 32.60 -3.95 -22.38
CA VAL A 765 31.98 -4.09 -23.71
C VAL A 765 32.35 -2.89 -24.58
N THR A 766 32.65 -3.14 -25.85
CA THR A 766 32.81 -2.10 -26.88
C THR A 766 31.87 -2.39 -28.04
N LEU A 767 31.21 -1.37 -28.58
CA LEU A 767 30.20 -1.50 -29.62
C LEU A 767 30.72 -0.88 -30.92
N THR A 768 30.58 -1.59 -32.03
CA THR A 768 30.96 -1.07 -33.36
C THR A 768 29.88 -1.39 -34.39
N GLY A 769 29.71 -0.49 -35.36
CA GLY A 769 28.70 -0.61 -36.42
C GLY A 769 28.64 0.68 -37.25
N PRO A 770 28.25 0.62 -38.53
CA PRO A 770 28.26 1.77 -39.44
C PRO A 770 27.29 2.91 -39.05
N GLY A 771 26.19 2.59 -38.36
CA GLY A 771 25.18 3.56 -37.93
C GLY A 771 25.31 4.06 -36.49
N LEU A 772 26.30 3.59 -35.72
CA LEU A 772 26.41 3.93 -34.29
C LEU A 772 26.91 5.37 -34.06
N PRO A 773 26.30 6.13 -33.13
CA PRO A 773 26.87 7.37 -32.60
C PRO A 773 28.28 7.16 -32.03
N HIS A 774 29.15 8.18 -32.16
CA HIS A 774 30.54 8.10 -31.66
C HIS A 774 30.63 7.85 -30.14
N SER A 775 29.65 8.32 -29.36
CA SER A 775 29.44 7.98 -27.94
C SER A 775 29.47 6.47 -27.70
N CYS A 776 28.78 5.70 -28.55
CA CYS A 776 28.59 4.25 -28.41
C CYS A 776 29.89 3.44 -28.60
N THR A 777 30.85 3.98 -29.34
CA THR A 777 32.15 3.31 -29.58
C THR A 777 33.11 3.38 -28.39
N THR A 778 32.70 4.00 -27.28
CA THR A 778 33.47 4.04 -26.03
C THR A 778 33.28 2.75 -25.24
N SER A 779 34.38 2.14 -24.78
CA SER A 779 34.31 0.93 -23.96
C SER A 779 33.60 1.18 -22.62
N GLN A 780 32.49 0.46 -22.41
CA GLN A 780 31.67 0.48 -21.21
C GLN A 780 32.17 -0.58 -20.24
N LYS A 781 32.32 -0.24 -18.97
CA LYS A 781 32.77 -1.19 -17.93
C LYS A 781 31.58 -1.91 -17.34
N LEU A 782 31.73 -3.21 -17.14
CA LEU A 782 30.77 -4.04 -16.42
C LEU A 782 31.10 -4.03 -14.91
N ALA A 783 30.19 -4.57 -14.12
CA ALA A 783 30.41 -4.90 -12.71
C ALA A 783 31.44 -6.04 -12.57
N THR A 784 31.60 -6.56 -11.36
CA THR A 784 32.53 -7.67 -11.10
C THR A 784 31.82 -8.77 -10.32
N HIS A 785 31.60 -9.92 -10.97
CA HIS A 785 30.73 -11.00 -10.50
C HIS A 785 31.56 -12.23 -10.12
N GLN A 786 31.85 -12.36 -8.83
CA GLN A 786 32.65 -13.46 -8.28
C GLN A 786 31.76 -14.66 -7.90
N ASP A 787 32.32 -15.87 -8.00
CA ASP A 787 31.76 -17.16 -7.56
C ASP A 787 30.43 -17.63 -8.20
N ALA A 788 29.68 -16.75 -8.87
CA ALA A 788 28.43 -17.04 -9.56
C ALA A 788 28.37 -16.38 -10.94
N LEU A 789 27.56 -16.93 -11.85
CA LEU A 789 27.17 -16.26 -13.09
C LEU A 789 26.12 -15.20 -12.76
N ALA A 790 26.30 -13.97 -13.27
CA ALA A 790 25.33 -12.89 -13.12
C ALA A 790 25.25 -12.04 -14.39
N THR A 791 24.13 -11.34 -14.55
CA THR A 791 23.78 -10.62 -15.79
C THR A 791 23.80 -9.12 -15.59
N ASP A 792 24.79 -8.46 -16.18
CA ASP A 792 24.79 -7.01 -16.33
C ASP A 792 23.81 -6.58 -17.44
N THR A 793 23.29 -5.37 -17.34
CA THR A 793 22.36 -4.80 -18.32
C THR A 793 22.76 -3.36 -18.65
N LEU A 794 23.01 -3.09 -19.93
CA LEU A 794 23.42 -1.79 -20.46
C LEU A 794 22.34 -1.25 -21.40
N ASP A 795 21.70 -0.13 -21.03
CA ASP A 795 20.76 0.58 -21.91
C ASP A 795 21.52 1.41 -22.95
N LEU A 796 21.47 0.97 -24.21
CA LEU A 796 22.13 1.63 -25.34
C LEU A 796 21.39 2.90 -25.79
N VAL A 797 20.09 3.05 -25.51
CA VAL A 797 19.37 4.31 -25.76
C VAL A 797 19.91 5.39 -24.82
N ALA A 798 19.97 5.09 -23.51
CA ALA A 798 20.52 6.02 -22.52
C ALA A 798 22.04 6.25 -22.66
N ALA A 799 22.84 5.19 -22.88
CA ALA A 799 24.30 5.28 -22.89
C ALA A 799 24.88 5.85 -24.21
N CYS A 800 24.22 5.59 -25.34
CA CYS A 800 24.72 6.01 -26.65
C CYS A 800 23.93 7.14 -27.31
N GLY A 801 22.65 7.31 -26.96
CA GLY A 801 21.72 8.11 -27.75
C GLY A 801 21.24 7.40 -29.02
N LEU A 802 21.00 6.09 -28.96
CA LEU A 802 20.30 5.38 -30.04
C LEU A 802 18.83 5.78 -30.06
N THR A 803 18.30 6.11 -31.23
CA THR A 803 16.91 6.50 -31.44
C THR A 803 16.26 5.75 -32.60
N GLU A 804 17.06 5.18 -33.51
CA GLU A 804 16.57 4.56 -34.74
C GLU A 804 17.11 3.12 -34.88
N PRO A 805 16.27 2.14 -35.26
CA PRO A 805 16.71 0.74 -35.41
C PRO A 805 17.83 0.57 -36.42
N ASP A 806 17.84 1.37 -37.47
CA ASP A 806 18.82 1.34 -38.56
C ASP A 806 20.26 1.57 -38.05
N GLN A 807 20.43 2.21 -36.89
CA GLN A 807 21.73 2.40 -36.22
C GLN A 807 22.34 1.07 -35.73
N LEU A 808 21.51 0.04 -35.51
CA LEU A 808 21.91 -1.32 -35.12
C LEU A 808 22.35 -2.19 -36.32
N THR A 809 22.18 -1.70 -37.56
CA THR A 809 22.55 -2.45 -38.77
C THR A 809 24.04 -2.77 -38.77
N GLY A 810 24.39 -4.06 -38.76
CA GLY A 810 25.78 -4.51 -38.66
C GLY A 810 26.43 -4.28 -37.30
N LEU A 811 25.65 -4.18 -36.21
CA LEU A 811 26.16 -4.11 -34.84
C LEU A 811 27.04 -5.33 -34.49
N VAL A 812 28.22 -5.02 -33.97
CA VAL A 812 29.16 -5.96 -33.34
C VAL A 812 29.35 -5.55 -31.89
N VAL A 813 29.23 -6.53 -30.99
CA VAL A 813 29.47 -6.39 -29.56
C VAL A 813 30.78 -7.12 -29.23
N THR A 814 31.83 -6.37 -28.90
CA THR A 814 33.12 -6.93 -28.48
C THR A 814 33.18 -6.95 -26.96
N TYR A 815 33.00 -8.11 -26.34
CA TYR A 815 33.26 -8.31 -24.92
C TYR A 815 34.77 -8.48 -24.69
N THR A 816 35.31 -7.85 -23.65
CA THR A 816 36.73 -7.78 -23.32
C THR A 816 36.95 -8.04 -21.83
N ALA A 817 37.71 -9.08 -21.52
CA ALA A 817 38.16 -9.40 -20.16
C ALA A 817 39.63 -9.02 -20.00
N ALA A 818 39.97 -8.23 -18.97
CA ALA A 818 41.34 -7.81 -18.68
C ALA A 818 41.77 -8.26 -17.27
N LEU A 819 43.00 -8.80 -17.16
CA LEU A 819 43.53 -9.32 -15.89
C LEU A 819 43.56 -8.23 -14.79
N GLY A 820 43.04 -8.58 -13.60
CA GLY A 820 43.04 -7.70 -12.44
C GLY A 820 44.43 -7.21 -12.07
N ALA A 821 44.59 -5.90 -11.83
CA ALA A 821 45.90 -5.29 -11.57
C ALA A 821 46.53 -5.85 -10.27
N GLY A 822 47.66 -6.55 -10.40
CA GLY A 822 48.32 -7.26 -9.30
C GLY A 822 47.92 -8.74 -9.16
N SER A 823 46.97 -9.22 -9.95
CA SER A 823 46.72 -10.66 -10.08
C SER A 823 47.79 -11.34 -10.94
N THR A 824 47.97 -12.64 -10.72
CA THR A 824 48.90 -13.50 -11.47
C THR A 824 48.21 -14.49 -12.40
N THR A 825 46.94 -14.81 -12.11
CA THR A 825 46.05 -15.66 -12.93
C THR A 825 44.60 -15.23 -12.67
N ALA A 826 43.74 -15.39 -13.67
CA ALA A 826 42.29 -15.27 -13.53
C ALA A 826 41.59 -16.17 -14.55
N THR A 827 40.31 -16.46 -14.31
CA THR A 827 39.43 -17.10 -15.29
C THR A 827 38.23 -16.18 -15.50
N ASP A 828 37.84 -16.02 -16.76
CA ASP A 828 36.67 -15.26 -17.19
C ASP A 828 35.73 -16.21 -17.94
N GLN A 829 34.43 -16.16 -17.64
CA GLN A 829 33.40 -17.00 -18.26
C GLN A 829 32.28 -16.10 -18.76
N LEU A 830 31.97 -16.20 -20.06
CA LEU A 830 30.85 -15.51 -20.71
C LEU A 830 29.83 -16.57 -21.14
N ASP A 831 28.67 -16.56 -20.49
CA ASP A 831 27.51 -17.40 -20.81
C ASP A 831 26.86 -16.90 -22.10
N GLY A 832 26.59 -15.59 -22.19
CA GLY A 832 26.27 -14.98 -23.47
C GLY A 832 25.89 -13.51 -23.41
N VAL A 833 25.47 -13.02 -24.58
CA VAL A 833 24.95 -11.66 -24.76
C VAL A 833 23.65 -11.70 -25.56
N THR A 834 22.63 -11.00 -25.07
CA THR A 834 21.35 -10.84 -25.77
C THR A 834 20.93 -9.37 -25.83
N LEU A 835 20.41 -8.94 -26.98
CA LEU A 835 19.88 -7.59 -27.18
C LEU A 835 18.34 -7.60 -27.17
N GLU A 836 17.73 -7.05 -26.12
CA GLU A 836 16.29 -6.76 -26.09
C GLU A 836 16.03 -5.39 -26.75
N LEU A 837 15.00 -5.30 -27.60
CA LEU A 837 14.62 -4.08 -28.31
C LEU A 837 13.17 -3.71 -28.02
N ALA A 838 12.97 -2.62 -27.27
CA ALA A 838 11.70 -1.94 -27.13
C ALA A 838 11.62 -0.81 -28.17
N TYR A 839 10.58 -0.81 -29.00
CA TYR A 839 10.41 0.17 -30.07
C TYR A 839 8.94 0.42 -30.40
N ARG A 840 8.64 1.60 -30.94
CA ARG A 840 7.34 1.92 -31.55
C ARG A 840 7.44 1.81 -33.07
N PRO A 841 6.63 0.97 -33.74
CA PRO A 841 6.47 1.03 -35.18
C PRO A 841 5.74 2.31 -35.60
N PRO A 842 5.94 2.80 -36.84
CA PRO A 842 5.14 3.89 -37.38
C PRO A 842 3.67 3.46 -37.53
N THR A 843 2.77 4.40 -37.23
CA THR A 843 1.34 4.30 -37.52
C THR A 843 1.08 5.04 -38.83
N PRO A 844 0.78 4.33 -39.95
CA PRO A 844 0.52 4.97 -41.23
C PRO A 844 -0.82 5.73 -41.23
N VAL A 845 -0.79 6.97 -41.73
CA VAL A 845 -1.97 7.84 -41.90
C VAL A 845 -2.11 8.24 -43.36
N ARG A 846 -3.31 8.03 -43.92
CA ARG A 846 -3.61 8.22 -45.35
C ARG A 846 -4.43 9.49 -45.65
N PRO A 847 -4.20 10.17 -46.78
CA PRO A 847 -4.97 11.35 -47.19
C PRO A 847 -6.31 10.95 -47.80
N THR A 848 -7.43 11.26 -47.13
CA THR A 848 -8.78 10.94 -47.64
C THR A 848 -9.24 11.82 -48.79
N LYS A 849 -8.47 12.86 -49.16
CA LYS A 849 -8.73 13.69 -50.33
C LYS A 849 -7.51 13.88 -51.20
N ALA A 850 -7.62 13.46 -52.46
CA ALA A 850 -6.65 13.72 -53.53
C ALA A 850 -7.32 14.46 -54.70
N VAL A 851 -6.67 15.50 -55.22
CA VAL A 851 -7.18 16.36 -56.31
C VAL A 851 -6.04 16.72 -57.25
N SER A 852 -6.09 16.28 -58.52
CA SER A 852 -5.15 16.77 -59.53
C SER A 852 -5.47 18.22 -59.91
N THR A 853 -4.45 19.07 -59.94
CA THR A 853 -4.55 20.52 -60.15
C THR A 853 -4.00 20.94 -61.51
N ALA A 854 -4.49 20.30 -62.57
CA ALA A 854 -4.08 20.58 -63.94
C ALA A 854 -4.87 21.75 -64.57
N THR A 855 -4.16 22.70 -65.16
CA THR A 855 -4.70 23.71 -66.09
C THR A 855 -3.58 24.07 -67.07
N PRO A 856 -3.59 23.58 -68.33
CA PRO A 856 -4.63 22.79 -69.02
C PRO A 856 -4.55 21.27 -68.76
N THR A 857 -5.55 20.54 -69.27
CA THR A 857 -5.89 19.15 -68.93
C THR A 857 -4.92 18.04 -69.40
N ALA A 858 -3.90 18.35 -70.20
CA ALA A 858 -3.11 17.31 -70.89
C ALA A 858 -1.96 16.68 -70.07
N ALA A 859 -1.59 17.29 -68.94
CA ALA A 859 -0.68 16.73 -67.92
C ALA A 859 -1.38 16.67 -66.56
N ALA A 860 -2.58 16.08 -66.55
CA ALA A 860 -3.32 15.79 -65.33
C ALA A 860 -2.95 14.40 -64.82
N PHE A 861 -2.89 14.25 -63.50
CA PHE A 861 -2.83 12.94 -62.86
C PHE A 861 -4.18 12.23 -63.03
N LEU A 862 -4.14 11.11 -63.75
CA LEU A 862 -5.29 10.25 -64.00
C LEU A 862 -5.61 9.43 -62.75
N ASP A 863 -6.91 9.28 -62.47
CA ASP A 863 -7.44 8.57 -61.29
C ASP A 863 -6.72 8.95 -59.98
N PRO A 864 -6.74 10.23 -59.57
CA PRO A 864 -5.96 10.75 -58.44
C PRO A 864 -6.31 10.12 -57.09
N LYS A 865 -7.39 9.32 -56.99
CA LYS A 865 -7.71 8.51 -55.81
C LYS A 865 -6.71 7.38 -55.57
N ASN A 866 -6.02 6.92 -56.60
CA ASN A 866 -5.04 5.85 -56.48
C ASN A 866 -3.90 6.30 -55.53
N ALA A 867 -3.45 7.56 -55.68
CA ALA A 867 -2.44 8.22 -54.82
C ALA A 867 -2.79 8.36 -53.32
N GLN A 868 -3.91 7.79 -52.84
CA GLN A 868 -4.34 7.85 -51.44
C GLN A 868 -3.79 6.70 -50.57
N ALA A 869 -3.13 5.71 -51.17
CA ALA A 869 -2.47 4.61 -50.48
C ALA A 869 -1.23 4.17 -51.26
N ILE A 870 -0.21 3.66 -50.57
CA ILE A 870 0.90 2.94 -51.21
C ILE A 870 0.45 1.48 -51.33
N ASP A 871 -0.12 1.10 -52.48
CA ASP A 871 -0.71 -0.24 -52.71
C ASP A 871 -0.48 -0.84 -54.11
N THR A 872 0.40 -0.23 -54.91
CA THR A 872 0.70 -0.48 -56.33
C THR A 872 -0.32 0.05 -57.35
N ALA A 873 -1.44 0.65 -56.92
CA ALA A 873 -2.31 1.39 -57.82
C ALA A 873 -1.70 2.78 -58.13
N THR A 874 -1.09 2.94 -59.31
CA THR A 874 -0.56 4.25 -59.71
C THR A 874 -1.60 5.23 -60.24
N SER A 875 -1.52 6.48 -59.80
CA SER A 875 -2.06 7.66 -60.47
C SER A 875 -0.98 8.22 -61.42
N ALA A 876 -1.21 8.14 -62.74
CA ALA A 876 -0.19 8.45 -63.76
C ALA A 876 -0.43 9.78 -64.48
N SER A 877 0.64 10.45 -64.92
CA SER A 877 0.59 11.64 -65.77
C SER A 877 1.67 11.61 -66.87
N THR A 878 1.29 12.00 -68.08
CA THR A 878 2.22 12.18 -69.21
C THR A 878 2.70 13.63 -69.29
N LEU A 879 4.01 13.84 -69.16
CA LEU A 879 4.68 15.11 -69.30
C LEU A 879 5.21 15.26 -70.73
N ALA A 880 5.07 16.44 -71.32
CA ALA A 880 5.58 16.72 -72.67
C ALA A 880 5.96 18.20 -72.82
N THR A 881 6.75 18.56 -73.83
CA THR A 881 7.19 19.97 -74.02
C THR A 881 6.06 21.01 -74.07
N ALA A 882 4.84 20.62 -74.47
CA ALA A 882 3.65 21.49 -74.47
C ALA A 882 2.95 21.61 -73.11
N THR A 883 3.16 20.64 -72.21
CA THR A 883 2.64 20.59 -70.83
C THR A 883 3.72 19.98 -69.93
N PRO A 884 4.78 20.74 -69.58
CA PRO A 884 6.01 20.20 -69.00
C PRO A 884 5.94 19.95 -67.49
N SER A 885 4.74 19.98 -66.90
CA SER A 885 4.55 19.79 -65.46
C SER A 885 3.15 19.28 -65.12
N ALA A 886 3.06 18.38 -64.14
CA ALA A 886 1.82 17.88 -63.56
C ALA A 886 1.78 18.14 -62.05
N SER A 887 0.60 18.20 -61.45
CA SER A 887 0.47 18.30 -59.99
C SER A 887 -0.79 17.66 -59.41
N ILE A 888 -0.67 17.18 -58.18
CA ILE A 888 -1.74 16.57 -57.39
C ILE A 888 -1.61 17.01 -55.93
N ARG A 889 -2.71 17.53 -55.38
CA ARG A 889 -2.80 17.93 -53.97
C ARG A 889 -3.54 16.88 -53.15
N LEU A 890 -2.85 16.39 -52.14
CA LEU A 890 -3.30 15.43 -51.15
C LEU A 890 -3.52 16.17 -49.82
N GLY A 891 -4.49 15.72 -49.03
CA GLY A 891 -4.82 16.32 -47.75
C GLY A 891 -6.04 15.67 -47.12
N ALA A 892 -6.52 16.26 -46.01
CA ALA A 892 -7.45 15.60 -45.10
C ALA A 892 -6.92 14.22 -44.70
N PHE A 893 -5.68 14.20 -44.21
CA PHE A 893 -5.07 13.03 -43.57
C PHE A 893 -5.97 12.63 -42.39
N THR A 894 -6.63 11.47 -42.50
CA THR A 894 -7.53 11.01 -41.44
C THR A 894 -6.69 10.35 -40.36
N MET A 895 -6.08 11.19 -39.53
CA MET A 895 -5.49 10.77 -38.28
C MET A 895 -6.55 10.05 -37.45
N LEU A 896 -6.18 8.91 -36.88
CA LEU A 896 -6.84 8.43 -35.67
C LEU A 896 -6.64 9.51 -34.59
N PRO A 897 -7.65 9.78 -33.73
CA PRO A 897 -7.51 10.79 -32.68
C PRO A 897 -6.41 10.34 -31.72
N LEU A 898 -5.24 10.96 -31.82
CA LEU A 898 -4.10 10.66 -30.98
C LEU A 898 -4.52 10.85 -29.51
N PRO A 899 -4.13 9.96 -28.58
CA PRO A 899 -4.41 10.14 -27.17
C PRO A 899 -3.97 11.53 -26.73
N ALA A 900 -4.87 12.34 -26.15
CA ALA A 900 -4.55 13.73 -25.87
C ALA A 900 -3.27 13.84 -25.02
N GLY A 901 -2.30 14.64 -25.48
CA GLY A 901 -0.95 14.72 -24.88
C GLY A 901 0.04 13.66 -25.35
N ALA A 902 -0.30 12.92 -26.41
CA ALA A 902 0.68 12.15 -27.16
C ALA A 902 1.78 13.08 -27.69
N VAL A 903 3.02 12.63 -27.60
CA VAL A 903 4.19 13.33 -28.13
C VAL A 903 4.58 12.65 -29.43
N LEU A 904 4.64 13.41 -30.53
CA LEU A 904 5.19 12.92 -31.79
C LEU A 904 6.72 12.87 -31.67
N ASP A 905 7.29 11.67 -31.73
CA ASP A 905 8.74 11.48 -31.80
C ASP A 905 9.24 11.54 -33.24
N ARG A 906 8.43 11.05 -34.18
CA ARG A 906 8.76 11.00 -35.61
C ARG A 906 7.53 11.21 -36.48
N VAL A 907 7.73 11.93 -37.57
CA VAL A 907 6.70 12.23 -38.57
C VAL A 907 7.36 12.08 -39.95
N MET A 908 7.28 10.89 -40.54
CA MET A 908 7.89 10.60 -41.85
C MET A 908 6.82 10.65 -42.94
N LEU A 909 7.05 11.42 -43.99
CA LEU A 909 6.22 11.41 -45.19
C LEU A 909 6.85 10.48 -46.22
N ARG A 910 6.19 9.37 -46.53
CA ARG A 910 6.62 8.39 -47.54
C ARG A 910 5.87 8.60 -48.84
N VAL A 911 6.60 8.56 -49.95
CA VAL A 911 6.05 8.79 -51.29
C VAL A 911 6.57 7.72 -52.23
N SER A 912 5.67 6.91 -52.77
CA SER A 912 6.02 5.90 -53.77
C SER A 912 5.74 6.43 -55.18
N HIS A 913 6.77 6.50 -56.02
CA HIS A 913 6.66 7.03 -57.38
C HIS A 913 7.65 6.41 -58.37
N GLN A 914 7.42 6.67 -59.67
CA GLN A 914 8.25 6.25 -60.80
C GLN A 914 8.33 7.35 -61.86
N ASP A 915 9.53 7.57 -62.37
CA ASP A 915 9.96 8.76 -63.11
C ASP A 915 10.54 8.37 -64.50
N ASP A 916 9.72 7.77 -65.36
CA ASP A 916 10.16 7.23 -66.66
C ASP A 916 10.38 8.35 -67.70
N ASP A 917 11.60 8.60 -68.17
CA ASP A 917 11.80 9.35 -69.42
C ASP A 917 11.47 8.44 -70.62
N THR A 918 10.56 8.91 -71.48
CA THR A 918 10.12 8.17 -72.68
C THR A 918 10.70 8.72 -73.99
N THR A 919 11.61 9.69 -73.88
CA THR A 919 12.27 10.35 -75.01
C THR A 919 13.11 9.35 -75.83
N PRO A 920 12.92 9.28 -77.17
CA PRO A 920 13.73 8.40 -78.02
C PRO A 920 15.24 8.66 -77.87
N PRO A 921 16.08 7.62 -77.72
CA PRO A 921 17.46 7.76 -77.29
C PRO A 921 18.32 8.62 -78.23
N ARG A 922 19.00 9.62 -77.66
CA ARG A 922 19.90 10.55 -78.36
C ARG A 922 21.36 10.29 -77.96
N SER A 923 22.30 10.95 -78.66
CA SER A 923 23.75 10.85 -78.41
C SER A 923 24.23 11.47 -77.08
N SER A 924 23.32 12.01 -76.29
CA SER A 924 23.51 12.45 -74.90
C SER A 924 22.26 12.01 -74.12
N PRO A 925 22.39 11.37 -72.95
CA PRO A 925 21.24 11.09 -72.11
C PRO A 925 20.51 12.41 -71.77
N PRO A 926 19.17 12.44 -71.84
CA PRO A 926 18.40 13.49 -71.17
C PRO A 926 18.56 13.39 -69.65
N GLU A 927 18.27 14.48 -68.94
CA GLU A 927 18.04 14.44 -67.50
C GLU A 927 16.62 13.89 -67.26
N PRO A 928 16.40 12.95 -66.31
CA PRO A 928 15.08 12.36 -66.04
C PRO A 928 14.08 13.42 -65.56
N PRO A 929 12.75 13.15 -65.58
CA PRO A 929 11.79 14.03 -64.95
C PRO A 929 12.09 14.19 -63.45
N THR A 930 11.71 15.34 -62.90
CA THR A 930 12.01 15.71 -61.51
C THR A 930 10.71 15.87 -60.73
N ALA A 931 10.58 15.08 -59.67
CA ALA A 931 9.47 15.15 -58.72
C ALA A 931 9.85 16.01 -57.50
N ALA A 932 8.87 16.70 -56.92
CA ALA A 932 9.02 17.47 -55.70
C ALA A 932 7.72 17.51 -54.89
N LEU A 933 7.86 17.64 -53.57
CA LEU A 933 6.78 17.75 -52.60
C LEU A 933 6.76 19.15 -51.98
N THR A 934 5.68 19.90 -52.18
CA THR A 934 5.39 21.09 -51.37
C THR A 934 4.53 20.66 -50.18
N VAL A 935 5.07 20.67 -48.97
CA VAL A 935 4.25 20.53 -47.75
C VAL A 935 3.61 21.88 -47.43
N SER A 936 2.43 21.89 -46.82
CA SER A 936 1.70 23.11 -46.49
C SER A 936 0.74 22.91 -45.32
N GLY A 937 0.48 23.99 -44.58
CA GLY A 937 -0.49 24.01 -43.47
C GLY A 937 0.11 23.64 -42.11
N THR A 938 1.43 23.42 -42.02
CA THR A 938 2.08 23.09 -40.74
C THR A 938 2.43 24.33 -39.92
N GLY A 939 2.64 25.48 -40.57
CA GLY A 939 3.15 26.68 -39.93
C GLY A 939 4.62 26.58 -39.51
N THR A 940 5.37 25.63 -40.09
CA THR A 940 6.77 25.32 -39.76
C THR A 940 7.72 25.61 -40.92
N ALA A 941 9.01 25.27 -40.77
CA ALA A 941 9.95 25.31 -41.88
C ALA A 941 9.67 24.21 -42.94
N CYS A 942 8.82 23.22 -42.63
CA CYS A 942 8.42 22.20 -43.59
C CYS A 942 7.62 22.75 -44.77
N ASP A 943 6.98 23.92 -44.64
CA ASP A 943 6.11 24.53 -45.67
C ASP A 943 6.92 25.10 -46.87
N THR A 944 7.71 24.23 -47.51
CA THR A 944 8.68 24.47 -48.59
C THR A 944 8.69 23.29 -49.58
N ASP A 945 9.43 23.43 -50.70
CA ASP A 945 9.61 22.37 -51.70
C ASP A 945 10.75 21.42 -51.31
N HIS A 946 10.43 20.13 -51.15
CA HIS A 946 11.37 19.03 -50.93
C HIS A 946 11.56 18.29 -52.26
N ALA A 947 12.80 18.17 -52.75
CA ALA A 947 13.10 17.43 -53.98
C ALA A 947 13.15 15.92 -53.71
N LEU A 948 12.64 15.12 -54.65
CA LEU A 948 12.69 13.66 -54.57
C LEU A 948 13.82 13.06 -55.43
N THR A 949 14.22 11.84 -55.09
CA THR A 949 15.16 11.03 -55.87
C THR A 949 14.48 10.56 -57.16
N ALA A 950 15.17 10.62 -58.31
CA ALA A 950 14.59 10.17 -59.57
C ALA A 950 14.51 8.62 -59.64
N GLN A 951 13.30 8.08 -59.76
CA GLN A 951 13.01 6.64 -59.75
C GLN A 951 12.72 6.09 -61.16
N GLU A 952 13.76 5.96 -62.00
CA GLU A 952 13.60 5.51 -63.41
C GLU A 952 13.35 4.00 -63.54
N GLY A 953 12.30 3.60 -64.26
CA GLY A 953 12.06 2.20 -64.67
C GLY A 953 11.37 1.28 -63.65
N ALA A 954 11.24 1.69 -62.39
CA ALA A 954 10.49 0.99 -61.35
C ALA A 954 9.91 1.96 -60.32
N LEU A 955 8.90 1.52 -59.54
CA LEU A 955 8.45 2.25 -58.35
C LEU A 955 9.53 2.23 -57.27
N GLY A 956 9.99 3.40 -56.87
CA GLY A 956 10.78 3.62 -55.66
C GLY A 956 9.93 4.18 -54.53
N VAL A 957 10.53 4.34 -53.34
CA VAL A 957 9.92 5.02 -52.19
C VAL A 957 10.91 6.00 -51.60
N ASP A 958 10.60 7.29 -51.70
CA ASP A 958 11.33 8.36 -51.04
C ASP A 958 10.68 8.68 -49.69
N VAL A 959 11.47 9.24 -48.76
CA VAL A 959 11.04 9.54 -47.40
C VAL A 959 11.54 10.92 -46.96
N VAL A 960 10.62 11.76 -46.48
CA VAL A 960 10.90 13.12 -45.98
C VAL A 960 10.58 13.19 -44.49
N ASP A 961 11.55 13.58 -43.66
CA ASP A 961 11.35 13.77 -42.23
C ASP A 961 10.73 15.15 -41.94
N LEU A 962 9.46 15.17 -41.55
CA LEU A 962 8.73 16.39 -41.19
C LEU A 962 8.99 16.82 -39.73
N GLY A 963 9.48 15.91 -38.88
CA GLY A 963 9.94 16.24 -37.54
C GLY A 963 11.16 17.16 -37.59
N ALA A 964 12.11 16.84 -38.47
CA ALA A 964 13.34 17.61 -38.69
C ALA A 964 13.10 19.09 -39.10
N CYS A 965 11.96 19.40 -39.73
CA CYS A 965 11.58 20.76 -40.11
C CYS A 965 10.48 21.40 -39.21
N GLY A 966 10.03 20.69 -38.16
CA GLY A 966 9.31 21.28 -37.02
C GLY A 966 7.93 20.70 -36.68
N VAL A 967 7.46 19.66 -37.38
CA VAL A 967 6.16 19.02 -37.10
C VAL A 967 6.31 18.07 -35.91
N THR A 968 5.79 18.48 -34.76
CA THR A 968 6.01 17.85 -33.44
C THR A 968 4.72 17.74 -32.62
N LYS A 969 3.57 18.14 -33.16
CA LYS A 969 2.26 18.19 -32.50
C LYS A 969 1.12 17.71 -33.40
N ASP A 970 0.01 17.39 -32.75
CA ASP A 970 -1.27 17.00 -33.37
C ASP A 970 -1.95 18.16 -34.11
N ASP A 971 -1.91 19.38 -33.58
CA ASP A 971 -2.50 20.56 -34.23
C ASP A 971 -1.90 20.82 -35.63
N GLN A 972 -0.57 20.77 -35.76
CA GLN A 972 0.19 20.92 -37.00
C GLN A 972 -0.14 19.89 -38.09
N LEU A 973 -0.68 18.72 -37.70
CA LEU A 973 -1.07 17.67 -38.64
C LEU A 973 -2.51 17.81 -39.14
N SER A 974 -3.36 18.54 -38.42
CA SER A 974 -4.79 18.67 -38.75
C SER A 974 -5.06 19.51 -40.01
N GLU A 975 -4.20 20.50 -40.30
CA GLU A 975 -4.25 21.33 -41.52
C GLU A 975 -3.30 20.84 -42.63
N LEU A 976 -2.58 19.72 -42.42
CA LEU A 976 -1.56 19.21 -43.32
C LEU A 976 -2.12 18.93 -44.73
N ALA A 977 -1.47 19.50 -45.73
CA ALA A 977 -1.71 19.20 -47.14
C ALA A 977 -0.40 19.11 -47.92
N VAL A 978 -0.26 18.08 -48.74
CA VAL A 978 0.93 17.75 -49.52
C VAL A 978 0.62 17.95 -51.00
N GLY A 979 1.37 18.80 -51.68
CA GLY A 979 1.35 18.90 -53.14
C GLY A 979 2.51 18.10 -53.73
N TYR A 980 2.22 17.06 -54.51
CA TYR A 980 3.21 16.40 -55.36
C TYR A 980 3.21 17.08 -56.74
N ALA A 981 4.40 17.42 -57.25
CA ALA A 981 4.56 18.12 -58.52
C ALA A 981 5.71 17.53 -59.34
N ALA A 982 5.37 17.03 -60.53
CA ALA A 982 6.30 16.44 -61.49
C ALA A 982 6.66 17.45 -62.59
N LYS A 983 7.93 17.49 -63.02
CA LYS A 983 8.42 18.42 -64.06
C LYS A 983 9.29 17.67 -65.08
N LEU A 984 9.09 17.96 -66.36
CA LEU A 984 9.82 17.35 -67.47
C LEU A 984 11.32 17.66 -67.36
N GLY A 985 12.15 16.62 -67.48
CA GLY A 985 13.60 16.71 -67.34
C GLY A 985 14.29 17.48 -68.46
N LYS A 986 15.49 18.01 -68.19
CA LYS A 986 16.18 18.89 -69.12
C LYS A 986 16.70 18.14 -70.35
N GLY A 987 16.05 18.38 -71.49
CA GLY A 987 16.40 17.77 -72.77
C GLY A 987 15.58 16.54 -73.13
N SER A 988 14.81 16.02 -72.17
CA SER A 988 13.65 15.17 -72.42
C SER A 988 12.63 15.92 -73.29
N THR A 989 11.87 15.21 -74.12
CA THR A 989 10.72 15.75 -74.84
C THR A 989 9.39 15.26 -74.29
N ASP A 990 9.36 14.02 -73.80
CA ASP A 990 8.16 13.28 -73.39
C ASP A 990 8.53 12.29 -72.27
N ALA A 991 7.82 12.32 -71.13
CA ALA A 991 8.07 11.47 -69.97
C ALA A 991 6.76 11.01 -69.29
N THR A 992 6.81 9.96 -68.49
CA THR A 992 5.68 9.47 -67.68
C THR A 992 6.05 9.47 -66.21
N ASP A 993 5.33 10.27 -65.43
CA ASP A 993 5.37 10.23 -63.96
C ASP A 993 4.23 9.34 -63.45
N ARG A 994 4.49 8.52 -62.45
CA ARG A 994 3.49 7.71 -61.74
C ARG A 994 3.65 7.91 -60.25
N LEU A 995 2.64 8.48 -59.61
CA LEU A 995 2.51 8.50 -58.16
C LEU A 995 1.68 7.30 -57.72
N ASP A 996 2.29 6.32 -57.07
CA ASP A 996 1.60 5.20 -56.42
C ASP A 996 0.83 5.68 -55.20
N GLY A 997 1.52 6.28 -54.24
CA GLY A 997 0.86 6.76 -53.02
C GLY A 997 1.69 7.72 -52.16
N VAL A 998 0.99 8.42 -51.28
CA VAL A 998 1.58 9.24 -50.21
C VAL A 998 0.99 8.83 -48.87
N GLU A 999 1.86 8.45 -47.93
CA GLU A 999 1.50 7.93 -46.62
C GLU A 999 2.32 8.63 -45.54
N LEU A 1000 1.69 8.96 -44.41
CA LEU A 1000 2.30 9.68 -43.30
C LEU A 1000 2.53 8.73 -42.12
N ASP A 1001 3.77 8.32 -41.92
CA ASP A 1001 4.19 7.39 -40.87
C ASP A 1001 4.46 8.16 -39.56
N LEU A 1002 3.55 8.02 -38.60
CA LEU A 1002 3.61 8.69 -37.29
C LEU A 1002 4.13 7.76 -36.20
N VAL A 1003 5.20 8.14 -35.52
CA VAL A 1003 5.62 7.50 -34.27
C VAL A 1003 5.35 8.45 -33.10
N PHE A 1004 4.50 8.00 -32.16
CA PHE A 1004 4.06 8.82 -31.04
C PHE A 1004 4.04 8.04 -29.72
N ARG A 1005 4.41 8.69 -28.61
CA ARG A 1005 4.22 8.12 -27.26
C ARG A 1005 2.81 8.41 -26.80
N ALA A 1006 2.00 7.37 -26.57
CA ALA A 1006 0.83 7.52 -25.71
C ALA A 1006 1.29 7.86 -24.28
N PRO A 1007 0.55 8.70 -23.53
CA PRO A 1007 0.71 8.80 -22.09
C PRO A 1007 0.53 7.42 -21.44
N SER A 1008 1.47 7.03 -20.59
CA SER A 1008 1.46 5.79 -19.81
C SER A 1008 1.70 6.11 -18.34
N ILE A 1009 1.27 5.25 -17.41
CA ILE A 1009 1.70 5.37 -16.02
C ILE A 1009 3.17 4.92 -15.98
N ARG A 1010 4.10 5.87 -16.07
CA ARG A 1010 5.52 5.60 -15.89
C ARG A 1010 5.82 5.53 -14.40
N ALA A 1011 6.45 4.42 -14.03
CA ALA A 1011 7.18 4.29 -12.79
C ALA A 1011 8.11 5.49 -12.56
N LEU A 1012 8.33 5.87 -11.30
CA LEU A 1012 9.25 6.95 -10.97
C LEU A 1012 10.65 6.68 -11.52
N SER A 1013 11.25 7.65 -12.19
CA SER A 1013 12.48 7.50 -12.99
C SER A 1013 13.50 8.63 -12.77
N GLY A 1014 14.77 8.37 -13.09
CA GLY A 1014 15.88 9.30 -12.92
C GLY A 1014 16.20 9.57 -11.44
N CYS A 1015 15.48 10.50 -10.81
CA CYS A 1015 15.68 10.89 -9.41
C CYS A 1015 15.57 9.77 -8.37
N VAL A 1016 14.88 8.68 -8.72
CA VAL A 1016 14.70 7.50 -7.88
C VAL A 1016 15.90 6.55 -7.95
N THR A 1017 16.65 6.57 -9.04
CA THR A 1017 17.87 5.76 -9.27
C THR A 1017 19.14 6.57 -8.99
N GLU A 1018 19.16 7.87 -9.31
CA GLU A 1018 20.35 8.73 -9.29
C GLU A 1018 20.37 9.76 -8.15
N GLY A 1019 20.83 9.33 -6.97
CA GLY A 1019 21.44 10.23 -5.99
C GLY A 1019 20.53 10.80 -4.88
N SER A 1020 21.12 10.97 -3.69
CA SER A 1020 20.45 11.26 -2.42
C SER A 1020 20.04 12.74 -2.22
N ARG A 1021 19.50 13.39 -3.27
CA ARG A 1021 19.08 14.82 -3.24
C ARG A 1021 17.81 15.14 -4.02
N CYS A 1022 17.13 14.15 -4.58
CA CYS A 1022 15.94 14.41 -5.39
C CYS A 1022 14.67 13.84 -4.75
N ALA A 1023 13.83 14.74 -4.22
CA ALA A 1023 12.58 14.40 -3.60
C ALA A 1023 11.39 14.51 -4.57
N VAL A 1024 10.42 13.61 -4.44
CA VAL A 1024 9.14 13.67 -5.18
C VAL A 1024 8.22 14.76 -4.61
N LEU A 1025 8.35 15.01 -3.31
CA LEU A 1025 7.73 16.11 -2.59
C LEU A 1025 8.83 16.92 -1.89
N LYS A 1026 8.95 18.20 -2.26
CA LYS A 1026 9.91 19.14 -1.67
C LYS A 1026 9.20 20.36 -1.09
N SER A 1027 9.69 20.89 0.01
CA SER A 1027 9.32 22.21 0.52
C SER A 1027 10.56 22.94 1.04
N THR A 1028 10.70 24.22 0.72
CA THR A 1028 11.93 24.99 1.01
C THR A 1028 11.69 26.45 1.39
N ASP A 1029 11.91 26.78 2.66
CA ASP A 1029 11.98 28.14 3.21
C ASP A 1029 13.26 28.94 2.82
N ASP A 1030 13.92 28.58 1.71
CA ASP A 1030 15.26 29.05 1.31
C ASP A 1030 15.25 30.47 0.68
N ALA A 1031 14.13 31.18 0.77
CA ALA A 1031 13.95 32.53 0.24
C ALA A 1031 14.34 33.59 1.28
N ASP A 1032 15.19 34.55 0.86
CA ASP A 1032 15.85 35.58 1.68
C ASP A 1032 14.92 36.70 2.21
N THR A 1033 13.73 36.33 2.73
CA THR A 1033 12.71 37.26 3.22
C THR A 1033 12.03 36.74 4.49
N ALA A 1034 12.26 37.39 5.63
CA ALA A 1034 11.76 37.01 6.96
C ALA A 1034 10.24 37.22 7.17
N THR A 1035 9.43 37.09 6.11
CA THR A 1035 7.98 37.34 6.09
C THR A 1035 7.19 36.40 5.17
N ALA A 1036 7.86 35.62 4.30
CA ALA A 1036 7.20 34.74 3.32
C ALA A 1036 7.73 33.30 3.46
N HIS A 1037 7.11 32.56 4.37
CA HIS A 1037 7.41 31.16 4.66
C HIS A 1037 6.57 30.23 3.78
N SER A 1038 7.16 29.14 3.29
CA SER A 1038 6.42 28.08 2.61
C SER A 1038 5.44 27.40 3.58
N ARG A 1039 4.25 27.03 3.10
CA ARG A 1039 3.24 26.36 3.94
C ARG A 1039 2.65 25.16 3.23
N LEU A 1040 3.00 23.98 3.70
CA LEU A 1040 2.50 22.70 3.21
C LEU A 1040 1.77 21.95 4.33
N VAL A 1041 0.52 21.57 4.08
CA VAL A 1041 -0.31 20.76 4.97
C VAL A 1041 -0.89 19.58 4.19
N ILE A 1042 -0.64 18.37 4.69
CA ILE A 1042 -1.09 17.13 4.09
C ILE A 1042 -1.96 16.40 5.12
N ASN A 1043 -3.28 16.53 4.94
CA ASN A 1043 -4.29 15.81 5.70
C ASN A 1043 -4.40 14.37 5.14
N GLY A 1044 -3.37 13.56 5.40
CA GLY A 1044 -3.22 12.19 4.89
C GLY A 1044 -1.80 11.68 5.04
N THR A 1045 -1.51 10.58 4.35
CA THR A 1045 -0.19 9.94 4.26
C THR A 1045 0.55 10.40 3.01
N VAL A 1046 1.86 10.61 3.14
CA VAL A 1046 2.80 10.72 2.00
C VAL A 1046 3.46 9.36 1.81
N TYR A 1047 3.26 8.76 0.64
CA TYR A 1047 3.81 7.45 0.30
C TYR A 1047 4.67 7.55 -0.96
N ALA A 1048 5.98 7.46 -0.80
CA ALA A 1048 6.97 7.69 -1.83
C ALA A 1048 8.10 6.64 -1.76
N PRO A 1049 7.80 5.32 -1.75
CA PRO A 1049 8.70 4.30 -1.22
C PRO A 1049 10.03 4.16 -1.98
N THR A 1050 10.08 4.57 -3.25
CA THR A 1050 11.31 4.56 -4.06
C THR A 1050 12.01 5.94 -4.15
N ALA A 1051 11.36 7.02 -3.72
CA ALA A 1051 11.85 8.40 -3.82
C ALA A 1051 12.15 9.04 -2.46
N ALA A 1052 12.86 10.17 -2.46
CA ALA A 1052 13.02 10.97 -1.25
C ALA A 1052 11.80 11.88 -1.00
N VAL A 1053 11.66 12.32 0.26
CA VAL A 1053 10.77 13.41 0.69
C VAL A 1053 11.63 14.41 1.48
N ASP A 1054 11.54 15.70 1.15
CA ASP A 1054 12.44 16.74 1.67
C ASP A 1054 11.65 17.98 2.11
N LEU A 1055 11.41 18.12 3.42
CA LEU A 1055 10.51 19.12 3.99
C LEU A 1055 11.29 20.10 4.89
N SER A 1056 11.58 21.30 4.38
CA SER A 1056 12.32 22.36 5.07
C SER A 1056 11.48 23.63 5.20
N MET A 1057 10.82 23.81 6.35
CA MET A 1057 9.89 24.91 6.66
C MET A 1057 10.23 25.55 8.00
N SER A 1058 9.98 26.84 8.18
CA SER A 1058 10.18 27.52 9.47
C SER A 1058 8.92 28.22 9.99
N GLN A 1059 8.91 28.46 11.30
CA GLN A 1059 7.78 29.03 12.04
C GLN A 1059 6.45 28.26 11.86
N VAL A 1060 6.53 26.93 11.72
CA VAL A 1060 5.35 26.09 11.48
C VAL A 1060 4.39 26.09 12.68
N SER A 1061 3.16 26.52 12.45
CA SER A 1061 2.10 26.68 13.46
C SER A 1061 0.96 25.66 13.35
N SER A 1062 1.12 24.67 12.47
CA SER A 1062 0.15 23.62 12.13
C SER A 1062 0.84 22.25 12.02
N GLN A 1063 0.06 21.18 11.85
CA GLN A 1063 0.61 19.84 11.58
C GLN A 1063 0.81 19.70 10.07
N VAL A 1064 2.03 19.39 9.65
CA VAL A 1064 2.44 19.32 8.23
C VAL A 1064 1.97 18.03 7.56
N VAL A 1065 2.06 16.89 8.27
CA VAL A 1065 1.55 15.60 7.79
C VAL A 1065 0.76 14.91 8.90
N THR A 1066 -0.51 14.60 8.64
CA THR A 1066 -1.44 14.11 9.67
C THR A 1066 -1.53 12.58 9.76
N ARG A 1067 -1.06 11.82 8.77
CA ARG A 1067 -0.97 10.35 8.83
C ARG A 1067 0.37 9.84 8.27
N GLY A 1068 1.48 10.40 8.76
CA GLY A 1068 2.84 9.90 8.54
C GLY A 1068 3.43 9.97 7.12
N ILE A 1069 4.73 9.67 7.03
CA ILE A 1069 5.53 9.64 5.80
C ILE A 1069 6.23 8.28 5.67
N ILE A 1070 6.07 7.62 4.52
CA ILE A 1070 6.83 6.44 4.13
C ILE A 1070 7.55 6.77 2.83
N ALA A 1071 8.88 6.70 2.81
CA ALA A 1071 9.69 7.06 1.64
C ALA A 1071 10.98 6.23 1.57
N ARG A 1072 11.73 6.34 0.47
CA ARG A 1072 13.11 5.81 0.43
C ARG A 1072 14.00 6.52 1.45
N THR A 1073 13.94 7.84 1.48
CA THR A 1073 14.80 8.72 2.29
C THR A 1073 14.01 9.95 2.74
N ILE A 1074 14.16 10.38 3.99
CA ILE A 1074 13.37 11.49 4.55
C ILE A 1074 14.29 12.59 5.10
N GLY A 1075 14.25 13.77 4.50
CA GLY A 1075 14.88 15.01 4.98
C GLY A 1075 13.85 15.91 5.68
N LEU A 1076 14.15 16.34 6.92
CA LEU A 1076 13.25 17.15 7.75
C LEU A 1076 13.98 18.37 8.32
N GLY A 1077 13.86 19.50 7.63
CA GLY A 1077 14.28 20.83 8.10
C GLY A 1077 13.12 21.65 8.66
N ILE A 1078 12.17 21.01 9.36
CA ILE A 1078 10.98 21.70 9.87
C ILE A 1078 11.25 22.28 11.26
N SER A 1079 11.09 23.59 11.44
CA SER A 1079 11.15 24.26 12.75
C SER A 1079 9.78 24.82 13.16
N PRO A 1080 9.24 24.42 14.33
CA PRO A 1080 7.94 24.89 14.79
C PRO A 1080 7.97 26.35 15.25
N ALA A 1081 6.82 27.03 15.19
CA ALA A 1081 6.63 28.37 15.73
C ALA A 1081 6.87 28.41 17.25
N ALA A 1082 7.30 29.57 17.77
CA ALA A 1082 7.46 29.78 19.20
C ALA A 1082 6.12 29.53 19.94
N GLY A 1083 6.11 28.53 20.83
CA GLY A 1083 4.90 28.11 21.55
C GLY A 1083 4.08 27.01 20.87
N TYR A 1084 4.43 26.56 19.65
CA TYR A 1084 3.81 25.38 19.04
C TYR A 1084 4.37 24.10 19.67
N LEU A 1085 3.58 23.49 20.58
CA LEU A 1085 3.96 22.30 21.35
C LEU A 1085 3.43 20.98 20.74
N ARG A 1086 2.63 21.05 19.69
CA ARG A 1086 2.02 19.87 19.05
C ARG A 1086 3.02 19.16 18.10
N PRO A 1087 2.75 17.90 17.74
CA PRO A 1087 3.50 17.18 16.70
C PRO A 1087 3.38 17.87 15.34
N VAL A 1088 4.52 18.02 14.67
CA VAL A 1088 4.63 18.58 13.32
C VAL A 1088 4.30 17.52 12.27
N ILE A 1089 4.74 16.29 12.53
CA ILE A 1089 4.38 15.08 11.78
C ILE A 1089 3.75 14.11 12.78
N GLY A 1090 2.73 13.39 12.37
CA GLY A 1090 2.19 12.33 13.22
C GLY A 1090 1.17 11.44 12.56
N ILE A 1091 0.70 10.49 13.36
CA ILE A 1091 -0.54 9.72 13.20
C ILE A 1091 -1.51 10.23 14.29
N PRO A 1092 -2.83 10.36 14.03
CA PRO A 1092 -3.77 10.77 15.08
C PRO A 1092 -3.78 9.76 16.24
N PRO A 1093 -3.84 10.21 17.51
CA PRO A 1093 -3.80 9.32 18.66
C PRO A 1093 -5.12 8.60 18.92
N GLU A 1094 -5.01 7.32 19.23
CA GLU A 1094 -5.98 6.52 19.99
C GLU A 1094 -5.16 5.55 20.88
N PRO A 1095 -5.54 5.19 22.12
CA PRO A 1095 -6.79 5.49 22.86
C PRO A 1095 -6.84 6.82 23.66
N VAL A 1096 -7.77 6.91 24.63
CA VAL A 1096 -7.95 7.99 25.63
C VAL A 1096 -8.42 7.40 26.99
N LEU A 1097 -7.82 7.80 28.10
CA LEU A 1097 -8.20 7.48 29.49
C LEU A 1097 -9.29 8.44 30.02
N PHE A 1098 -10.21 7.94 30.84
CA PHE A 1098 -11.17 8.72 31.61
C PHE A 1098 -11.09 8.42 33.12
N THR A 1099 -11.47 9.38 33.99
CA THR A 1099 -11.29 9.25 35.45
C THR A 1099 -12.48 9.80 36.28
N THR A 1100 -13.02 9.05 37.27
CA THR A 1100 -14.24 9.36 38.09
C THR A 1100 -14.07 9.06 39.60
N TYR A 1101 -14.95 9.50 40.54
CA TYR A 1101 -14.61 9.57 42.00
C TYR A 1101 -15.75 9.33 43.08
N PRO A 1102 -15.83 8.20 43.86
CA PRO A 1102 -15.95 8.20 45.36
C PRO A 1102 -15.20 7.04 46.16
N ALA A 1103 -14.96 6.91 47.51
CA ALA A 1103 -15.62 7.34 48.78
C ALA A 1103 -14.87 7.07 50.17
N VAL A 1104 -15.50 7.24 51.38
CA VAL A 1104 -14.87 7.28 52.78
C VAL A 1104 -15.73 6.68 53.95
N ALA A 1105 -15.13 5.98 54.95
CA ALA A 1105 -15.73 4.88 55.77
C ALA A 1105 -15.86 5.00 57.33
N ALA A 1106 -16.46 3.98 58.02
CA ALA A 1106 -16.61 3.88 59.50
C ALA A 1106 -16.54 2.43 60.10
N LYS A 1107 -16.12 2.23 61.36
CA LYS A 1107 -15.95 0.89 61.98
C LYS A 1107 -16.66 0.73 63.34
N PRO A 1108 -17.02 -0.51 63.77
CA PRO A 1108 -17.58 -0.77 65.09
C PRO A 1108 -16.53 -0.55 66.19
N ALA A 1109 -17.00 -0.24 67.41
CA ALA A 1109 -16.15 0.00 68.57
C ALA A 1109 -16.21 -1.13 69.62
N SER A 1110 -17.26 -1.96 69.63
CA SER A 1110 -17.43 -3.01 70.64
C SER A 1110 -18.31 -4.18 70.18
N VAL A 1111 -18.18 -5.30 70.90
CA VAL A 1111 -19.16 -6.39 70.96
C VAL A 1111 -20.08 -6.14 72.15
N THR A 1112 -21.38 -6.36 72.00
CA THR A 1112 -22.41 -6.06 73.01
C THR A 1112 -23.16 -7.30 73.50
N ALA A 1113 -23.24 -8.38 72.72
CA ALA A 1113 -23.76 -9.68 73.15
C ALA A 1113 -23.13 -10.84 72.36
N VAL A 1114 -23.05 -12.03 72.97
CA VAL A 1114 -22.46 -13.23 72.36
C VAL A 1114 -23.19 -14.48 72.88
N THR A 1115 -23.44 -15.47 72.04
CA THR A 1115 -23.98 -16.80 72.41
C THR A 1115 -23.46 -17.84 71.42
N GLY A 1116 -22.82 -18.92 71.89
CA GLY A 1116 -22.26 -19.97 71.01
C GLY A 1116 -20.96 -19.58 70.27
N PHE A 1117 -20.80 -18.31 69.90
CA PHE A 1117 -19.51 -17.74 69.50
C PHE A 1117 -18.56 -17.58 70.70
N THR A 1118 -17.27 -17.67 70.45
CA THR A 1118 -16.21 -17.30 71.39
C THR A 1118 -16.21 -15.79 71.64
N THR A 1119 -16.23 -15.38 72.91
CA THR A 1119 -16.24 -13.96 73.30
C THR A 1119 -14.85 -13.35 73.06
N PRO A 1120 -14.70 -12.31 72.19
CA PRO A 1120 -13.41 -11.70 71.94
C PRO A 1120 -12.94 -10.85 73.14
N ALA A 1121 -11.63 -10.70 73.28
CA ALA A 1121 -11.03 -10.02 74.42
C ALA A 1121 -11.40 -8.53 74.48
N PRO A 1122 -11.65 -7.94 75.68
CA PRO A 1122 -12.03 -6.53 75.80
C PRO A 1122 -11.00 -5.57 75.18
N GLY A 1123 -11.44 -4.77 74.20
CA GLY A 1123 -10.59 -3.82 73.47
C GLY A 1123 -9.90 -4.40 72.23
N ALA A 1124 -10.07 -5.68 71.93
CA ALA A 1124 -9.62 -6.24 70.65
C ALA A 1124 -10.43 -5.67 69.47
N PRO A 1125 -9.83 -5.52 68.28
CA PRO A 1125 -10.59 -5.27 67.05
C PRO A 1125 -11.59 -6.40 66.79
N VAL A 1126 -12.82 -6.01 66.42
CA VAL A 1126 -14.00 -6.88 66.30
C VAL A 1126 -14.02 -7.57 64.94
N ASP A 1127 -12.98 -8.36 64.69
CA ASP A 1127 -12.68 -8.86 63.35
C ASP A 1127 -12.27 -10.34 63.31
N VAL A 1128 -12.39 -11.07 64.43
CA VAL A 1128 -12.26 -12.54 64.48
C VAL A 1128 -13.09 -13.13 65.64
N THR A 1129 -14.05 -14.02 65.35
CA THR A 1129 -14.70 -14.88 66.35
C THR A 1129 -15.23 -16.19 65.75
N ASP A 1130 -14.86 -17.33 66.34
CA ASP A 1130 -15.34 -18.67 65.96
C ASP A 1130 -16.59 -19.10 66.73
N ALA A 1131 -17.47 -19.88 66.09
CA ALA A 1131 -18.52 -20.68 66.73
C ALA A 1131 -18.53 -22.12 66.17
N THR A 1132 -18.21 -23.11 67.02
CA THR A 1132 -18.52 -24.52 66.70
C THR A 1132 -19.97 -24.80 67.11
N VAL A 1133 -20.83 -25.01 66.13
CA VAL A 1133 -22.28 -25.20 66.31
C VAL A 1133 -22.60 -26.70 66.16
N PRO A 1134 -22.95 -27.41 67.25
CA PRO A 1134 -23.33 -28.82 67.16
C PRO A 1134 -24.61 -29.00 66.33
N GLY A 1135 -24.81 -30.17 65.73
CA GLY A 1135 -25.87 -30.38 64.74
C GLY A 1135 -27.29 -30.05 65.23
N GLY A 1136 -28.03 -29.26 64.45
CA GLY A 1136 -29.32 -28.67 64.82
C GLY A 1136 -29.24 -27.48 65.79
N GLY A 1137 -28.04 -27.03 66.15
CA GLY A 1137 -27.78 -25.94 67.09
C GLY A 1137 -27.76 -24.55 66.45
N ARG A 1138 -27.61 -23.51 67.30
CA ARG A 1138 -27.46 -22.10 66.89
C ARG A 1138 -26.43 -21.33 67.71
N ALA A 1139 -25.79 -20.35 67.08
CA ALA A 1139 -24.92 -19.35 67.70
C ALA A 1139 -25.25 -17.95 67.17
N SER A 1140 -24.97 -16.89 67.95
CA SER A 1140 -25.18 -15.48 67.57
C SER A 1140 -24.20 -14.50 68.24
N LEU A 1141 -23.98 -13.36 67.59
CA LEU A 1141 -23.00 -12.33 67.98
C LEU A 1141 -23.54 -10.94 67.65
N THR A 1142 -23.63 -10.04 68.64
CA THR A 1142 -24.06 -8.64 68.46
C THR A 1142 -22.90 -7.66 68.63
N LEU A 1143 -22.75 -6.78 67.64
CA LEU A 1143 -21.70 -5.78 67.49
C LEU A 1143 -22.30 -4.36 67.55
N GLY A 1144 -21.52 -3.35 67.91
CA GLY A 1144 -22.05 -1.97 67.97
C GLY A 1144 -21.02 -0.86 68.19
N GLY A 1145 -21.56 0.34 68.45
CA GLY A 1145 -20.76 1.52 68.79
C GLY A 1145 -20.07 2.19 67.60
N TYR A 1146 -20.67 2.13 66.40
CA TYR A 1146 -20.15 2.80 65.21
C TYR A 1146 -20.04 4.32 65.40
N ALA A 1147 -18.85 4.87 65.16
CA ALA A 1147 -18.58 6.30 65.30
C ALA A 1147 -18.74 7.05 63.95
N GLN A 1148 -19.37 8.22 63.97
CA GLN A 1148 -19.53 9.07 62.78
C GLN A 1148 -18.20 9.76 62.41
N PRO A 1149 -17.66 9.60 61.19
CA PRO A 1149 -16.37 10.15 60.81
C PRO A 1149 -16.47 11.64 60.42
N PRO A 1150 -15.61 12.54 60.94
CA PRO A 1150 -15.51 13.91 60.46
C PRO A 1150 -14.65 13.99 59.18
N PRO A 1151 -14.96 14.88 58.20
CA PRO A 1151 -16.05 15.86 58.19
C PRO A 1151 -17.25 15.40 57.34
N ALA A 1152 -17.97 14.34 57.76
CA ALA A 1152 -19.23 13.98 57.12
C ALA A 1152 -20.22 15.17 57.16
N THR A 1153 -20.69 15.59 55.98
CA THR A 1153 -21.73 16.61 55.85
C THR A 1153 -23.07 16.10 56.39
N THR A 1154 -23.94 17.01 56.81
CA THR A 1154 -25.26 16.68 57.40
C THR A 1154 -26.32 16.29 56.35
N GLY A 1155 -25.89 15.63 55.27
CA GLY A 1155 -26.76 15.15 54.20
C GLY A 1155 -27.32 13.74 54.45
N PRO A 1156 -28.29 13.29 53.62
CA PRO A 1156 -28.65 11.89 53.56
C PRO A 1156 -27.48 11.02 53.08
N LEU A 1157 -27.53 9.73 53.37
CA LEU A 1157 -26.59 8.72 52.87
C LEU A 1157 -27.31 7.82 51.87
N ASP A 1158 -27.09 8.03 50.57
CA ASP A 1158 -27.81 7.34 49.49
C ASP A 1158 -27.47 5.85 49.34
N HIS A 1159 -26.35 5.42 49.94
CA HIS A 1159 -26.03 4.02 50.22
C HIS A 1159 -25.13 3.94 51.44
N VAL A 1160 -25.33 2.90 52.25
CA VAL A 1160 -24.47 2.49 53.36
C VAL A 1160 -24.35 0.98 53.29
N VAL A 1161 -23.14 0.46 53.08
CA VAL A 1161 -22.92 -0.99 52.95
C VAL A 1161 -22.19 -1.53 54.16
N LEU A 1162 -22.76 -2.55 54.77
CA LEU A 1162 -22.11 -3.39 55.76
C LEU A 1162 -21.45 -4.56 55.03
N GLN A 1163 -20.16 -4.74 55.29
CA GLN A 1163 -19.36 -5.82 54.73
C GLN A 1163 -19.09 -6.82 55.86
N VAL A 1164 -19.33 -8.10 55.62
CA VAL A 1164 -19.15 -9.15 56.62
C VAL A 1164 -18.33 -10.29 56.02
N ALA A 1165 -17.15 -10.52 56.58
CA ALA A 1165 -16.31 -11.66 56.21
C ALA A 1165 -16.63 -12.85 57.12
N HIS A 1166 -16.88 -14.01 56.53
CA HIS A 1166 -17.21 -15.24 57.24
C HIS A 1166 -16.69 -16.49 56.50
N LEU A 1167 -16.83 -17.67 57.11
CA LEU A 1167 -16.34 -18.94 56.57
C LEU A 1167 -17.09 -20.11 57.20
N ASP A 1168 -17.63 -20.96 56.34
CA ASP A 1168 -18.62 -21.98 56.66
C ASP A 1168 -18.01 -23.38 56.48
N ASP A 1169 -17.65 -24.04 57.58
CA ASP A 1169 -17.22 -25.45 57.56
C ASP A 1169 -18.31 -26.38 58.11
N GLY A 1170 -18.43 -27.56 57.52
CA GLY A 1170 -19.45 -28.56 57.85
C GLY A 1170 -20.86 -28.29 57.31
N ASP A 1171 -21.86 -28.86 57.99
CA ASP A 1171 -23.27 -28.86 57.60
C ASP A 1171 -23.95 -27.59 58.16
N VAL A 1172 -23.74 -26.43 57.53
CA VAL A 1172 -24.44 -25.17 57.87
C VAL A 1172 -25.82 -25.16 57.20
N GLU A 1173 -26.89 -24.93 57.98
CA GLU A 1173 -28.26 -24.85 57.45
C GLU A 1173 -28.63 -23.42 57.04
N SER A 1174 -28.26 -22.40 57.84
CA SER A 1174 -28.54 -21.00 57.52
C SER A 1174 -27.73 -19.99 58.35
N VAL A 1175 -27.33 -18.90 57.70
CA VAL A 1175 -26.74 -17.71 58.31
C VAL A 1175 -27.72 -16.54 58.18
N LYS A 1176 -27.91 -15.76 59.26
CA LYS A 1176 -28.88 -14.66 59.36
C LYS A 1176 -28.31 -13.45 60.10
N MET A 1177 -28.77 -12.25 59.74
CA MET A 1177 -28.27 -10.98 60.28
C MET A 1177 -29.41 -9.99 60.59
N SER A 1178 -29.52 -9.57 61.85
CA SER A 1178 -30.49 -8.57 62.35
C SER A 1178 -29.76 -7.26 62.64
N VAL A 1179 -30.25 -6.13 62.15
CA VAL A 1179 -29.58 -4.82 62.28
C VAL A 1179 -30.51 -3.86 63.03
N ASP A 1180 -30.03 -3.24 64.11
CA ASP A 1180 -30.85 -2.40 65.00
C ASP A 1180 -30.23 -1.03 65.27
N PHE A 1181 -31.07 -0.01 65.15
CA PHE A 1181 -30.81 1.42 65.34
C PHE A 1181 -32.15 2.14 65.42
N THR A 1182 -32.17 3.40 65.85
CA THR A 1182 -33.40 4.19 65.96
C THR A 1182 -34.12 4.32 64.60
N GLY A 1183 -35.19 3.53 64.43
CA GLY A 1183 -36.00 3.45 63.22
C GLY A 1183 -35.80 2.20 62.35
N SER A 1184 -34.97 1.22 62.78
CA SER A 1184 -34.70 0.02 61.98
C SER A 1184 -35.92 -0.87 61.75
N THR A 1185 -36.05 -1.41 60.53
CA THR A 1185 -37.04 -2.43 60.14
C THR A 1185 -36.48 -3.86 60.12
N CYS A 1186 -35.15 -4.03 60.15
CA CYS A 1186 -34.43 -5.31 59.99
C CYS A 1186 -34.16 -6.03 61.33
N THR A 1187 -35.11 -6.02 62.25
CA THR A 1187 -34.95 -6.60 63.59
C THR A 1187 -35.72 -7.91 63.78
N GLY A 1188 -35.13 -8.84 64.54
CA GLY A 1188 -35.78 -10.09 64.94
C GLY A 1188 -36.08 -11.01 63.75
N VAL A 1189 -37.36 -11.31 63.50
CA VAL A 1189 -37.80 -12.24 62.43
C VAL A 1189 -37.55 -11.72 61.02
N ASN A 1190 -37.29 -10.41 60.85
CA ASN A 1190 -36.93 -9.79 59.58
C ASN A 1190 -35.41 -9.75 59.36
N SER A 1191 -34.65 -10.65 60.01
CA SER A 1191 -33.21 -10.81 59.81
C SER A 1191 -32.90 -11.20 58.37
N LEU A 1192 -31.94 -10.51 57.75
CA LEU A 1192 -31.43 -10.75 56.41
C LEU A 1192 -30.70 -12.09 56.35
N ASP A 1193 -30.99 -12.92 55.36
CA ASP A 1193 -30.24 -14.15 55.10
C ASP A 1193 -28.88 -13.82 54.45
N VAL A 1194 -27.82 -14.52 54.88
CA VAL A 1194 -26.48 -14.45 54.29
C VAL A 1194 -26.19 -15.79 53.57
N PRO A 1195 -25.59 -15.80 52.37
CA PRO A 1195 -25.40 -17.04 51.61
C PRO A 1195 -24.46 -18.03 52.31
N VAL A 1196 -24.91 -19.27 52.49
CA VAL A 1196 -24.07 -20.36 53.03
C VAL A 1196 -23.06 -20.82 51.97
N ARG A 1197 -21.78 -20.98 52.34
CA ARG A 1197 -20.68 -21.29 51.41
C ARG A 1197 -19.75 -22.42 51.87
N SER A 1198 -20.33 -23.59 52.14
CA SER A 1198 -19.57 -24.80 52.52
C SER A 1198 -18.46 -25.16 51.51
N GLY A 1199 -17.22 -25.31 51.99
CA GLY A 1199 -16.13 -25.97 51.24
C GLY A 1199 -15.16 -25.06 50.48
N SER A 1200 -15.04 -23.78 50.84
CA SER A 1200 -13.87 -22.94 50.48
C SER A 1200 -12.85 -22.94 51.61
N ASP A 1201 -11.55 -23.09 51.31
CA ASP A 1201 -10.48 -23.06 52.33
C ASP A 1201 -10.11 -21.64 52.81
N ASP A 1202 -10.61 -20.58 52.14
CA ASP A 1202 -10.37 -19.16 52.44
C ASP A 1202 -11.68 -18.44 52.86
N PRO A 1203 -11.64 -17.46 53.79
CA PRO A 1203 -12.81 -16.68 54.17
C PRO A 1203 -13.41 -15.82 53.05
N VAL A 1204 -14.74 -15.86 52.94
CA VAL A 1204 -15.53 -15.11 51.95
C VAL A 1204 -16.09 -13.83 52.55
N THR A 1205 -16.21 -12.77 51.74
CA THR A 1205 -16.76 -11.47 52.20
C THR A 1205 -18.05 -11.14 51.46
N ASP A 1206 -19.17 -11.23 52.18
CA ASP A 1206 -20.51 -11.00 51.65
C ASP A 1206 -21.06 -9.60 52.00
N GLN A 1207 -22.01 -9.15 51.19
CA GLN A 1207 -22.39 -7.73 51.04
C GLN A 1207 -23.81 -7.48 51.53
N VAL A 1208 -24.01 -6.58 52.50
CA VAL A 1208 -25.34 -6.26 53.04
C VAL A 1208 -25.61 -4.76 52.98
N ASP A 1209 -26.55 -4.35 52.12
CA ASP A 1209 -27.01 -2.96 52.05
C ASP A 1209 -27.95 -2.65 53.22
N LEU A 1210 -27.67 -1.58 53.97
CA LEU A 1210 -28.47 -1.18 55.14
C LEU A 1210 -29.56 -0.15 54.82
N ALA A 1211 -29.62 0.36 53.58
CA ALA A 1211 -30.68 1.29 53.17
C ALA A 1211 -32.11 0.70 53.31
N PRO A 1212 -32.40 -0.58 52.96
CA PRO A 1212 -33.72 -1.19 53.17
C PRO A 1212 -34.14 -1.28 54.64
N CYS A 1213 -33.16 -1.28 55.56
CA CYS A 1213 -33.41 -1.26 57.00
C CYS A 1213 -33.82 0.12 57.53
N GLY A 1214 -33.73 1.18 56.72
CA GLY A 1214 -34.04 2.56 57.11
C GLY A 1214 -32.82 3.42 57.47
N LEU A 1215 -31.60 2.99 57.13
CA LEU A 1215 -30.36 3.69 57.47
C LEU A 1215 -30.00 4.71 56.37
N THR A 1216 -30.51 5.93 56.48
CA THR A 1216 -30.49 6.95 55.41
C THR A 1216 -29.78 8.26 55.78
N GLY A 1217 -29.13 8.36 56.94
CA GLY A 1217 -28.40 9.57 57.35
C GLY A 1217 -27.30 9.31 58.38
N ALA A 1218 -26.18 10.03 58.27
CA ALA A 1218 -24.95 9.76 59.03
C ALA A 1218 -25.10 9.82 60.56
N ALA A 1219 -26.11 10.54 61.07
CA ALA A 1219 -26.41 10.60 62.51
C ALA A 1219 -27.00 9.28 63.05
N GLN A 1220 -27.64 8.44 62.22
CA GLN A 1220 -28.22 7.15 62.66
C GLN A 1220 -27.16 6.08 62.95
N LEU A 1221 -25.90 6.30 62.55
CA LEU A 1221 -24.78 5.44 62.90
C LEU A 1221 -24.50 5.45 64.41
N ALA A 1222 -24.78 6.58 65.08
CA ALA A 1222 -24.62 6.72 66.52
C ALA A 1222 -25.69 5.90 67.28
N GLY A 1223 -25.29 4.72 67.75
CA GLY A 1223 -26.17 3.75 68.40
C GLY A 1223 -26.53 2.53 67.53
N LEU A 1224 -25.98 2.44 66.31
CA LEU A 1224 -26.15 1.29 65.44
C LEU A 1224 -25.53 0.01 66.03
N THR A 1225 -26.26 -1.09 65.90
CA THR A 1225 -25.84 -2.45 66.28
C THR A 1225 -26.21 -3.48 65.21
N VAL A 1226 -25.45 -4.58 65.16
CA VAL A 1226 -25.57 -5.65 64.15
C VAL A 1226 -25.46 -7.00 64.86
N THR A 1227 -26.47 -7.86 64.73
CA THR A 1227 -26.49 -9.22 65.28
C THR A 1227 -26.40 -10.26 64.17
N TYR A 1228 -25.28 -10.95 64.08
CA TYR A 1228 -25.05 -12.13 63.22
C TYR A 1228 -25.55 -13.39 63.94
N THR A 1229 -26.00 -14.42 63.22
CA THR A 1229 -26.59 -15.66 63.78
C THR A 1229 -26.47 -16.82 62.80
N VAL A 1230 -26.04 -17.99 63.25
CA VAL A 1230 -25.85 -19.20 62.41
C VAL A 1230 -26.60 -20.39 62.99
N THR A 1231 -27.12 -21.24 62.10
CA THR A 1231 -27.78 -22.52 62.39
C THR A 1231 -27.02 -23.64 61.69
N ALA A 1232 -26.66 -24.70 62.43
CA ALA A 1232 -26.10 -25.91 61.85
C ALA A 1232 -27.21 -26.91 61.50
N GLY A 1233 -27.08 -27.56 60.35
CA GLY A 1233 -27.81 -28.76 59.97
C GLY A 1233 -27.42 -29.97 60.82
N SER A 1234 -27.81 -31.16 60.36
CA SER A 1234 -27.68 -32.42 61.10
C SER A 1234 -26.26 -32.84 61.49
N GLY A 1235 -25.25 -32.52 60.67
CA GLY A 1235 -23.84 -32.88 60.87
C GLY A 1235 -23.11 -32.01 61.89
N GLY A 1236 -23.63 -30.81 62.17
CA GLY A 1236 -22.87 -29.77 62.87
C GLY A 1236 -21.96 -28.98 61.93
N ALA A 1237 -21.56 -27.79 62.38
CA ALA A 1237 -20.77 -26.84 61.61
C ALA A 1237 -19.76 -26.09 62.48
N THR A 1238 -18.76 -25.48 61.84
CA THR A 1238 -17.92 -24.45 62.45
C THR A 1238 -17.97 -23.20 61.59
N GLU A 1239 -18.28 -22.07 62.24
CA GLU A 1239 -18.42 -20.76 61.63
C GLU A 1239 -17.27 -19.86 62.09
N HIS A 1240 -16.56 -19.22 61.17
CA HIS A 1240 -15.48 -18.28 61.49
C HIS A 1240 -15.78 -16.87 60.96
N LEU A 1241 -16.22 -15.97 61.84
CA LEU A 1241 -16.53 -14.58 61.46
C LEU A 1241 -15.25 -13.73 61.40
N GLY A 1242 -14.71 -13.55 60.20
CA GLY A 1242 -13.56 -12.72 59.85
C GLY A 1242 -13.81 -11.20 59.84
N GLY A 1243 -14.89 -10.72 60.46
CA GLY A 1243 -15.05 -9.32 60.83
C GLY A 1243 -16.07 -8.49 60.05
N THR A 1244 -16.30 -7.27 60.55
CA THR A 1244 -17.34 -6.36 60.03
C THR A 1244 -16.89 -4.90 59.94
N ARG A 1245 -17.18 -4.25 58.81
CA ARG A 1245 -16.98 -2.80 58.61
C ARG A 1245 -18.19 -2.22 57.88
N ILE A 1246 -18.53 -0.97 58.23
CA ILE A 1246 -19.51 -0.18 57.51
C ILE A 1246 -18.79 0.83 56.63
N ASP A 1247 -19.11 0.83 55.36
CA ASP A 1247 -18.61 1.83 54.43
C ASP A 1247 -19.71 2.86 54.13
N LEU A 1248 -19.33 4.12 54.34
CA LEU A 1248 -20.06 5.31 53.93
C LEU A 1248 -19.37 5.87 52.68
N LEU A 1249 -19.98 6.86 52.00
CA LEU A 1249 -19.45 7.26 50.69
C LEU A 1249 -19.54 8.74 50.26
N SER A 1250 -18.36 9.40 50.15
CA SER A 1250 -18.08 10.59 49.31
C SER A 1250 -16.55 10.80 49.01
N GLY A 1251 -16.06 10.69 47.73
CA GLY A 1251 -14.63 10.85 47.24
C GLY A 1251 -13.60 9.73 47.62
N PRO A 1252 -12.75 9.08 46.75
CA PRO A 1252 -12.17 9.48 45.45
C PRO A 1252 -12.12 8.38 44.30
N LEU A 1253 -11.04 8.22 43.51
CA LEU A 1253 -10.89 7.66 42.12
C LEU A 1253 -11.51 6.30 41.62
N VAL A 1254 -11.62 6.24 40.26
CA VAL A 1254 -11.70 5.13 39.27
C VAL A 1254 -11.03 5.60 37.95
N ARG A 1255 -10.30 4.75 37.20
CA ARG A 1255 -9.72 5.06 35.87
C ARG A 1255 -10.14 4.06 34.79
N ALA A 1256 -10.44 4.52 33.57
CA ALA A 1256 -10.91 3.67 32.46
C ALA A 1256 -10.24 4.04 31.11
N ALA A 1257 -9.49 3.11 30.51
CA ALA A 1257 -8.91 3.30 29.17
C ALA A 1257 -9.93 2.98 28.06
N VAL A 1258 -10.07 3.88 27.08
CA VAL A 1258 -11.14 3.93 26.07
C VAL A 1258 -10.58 4.32 24.70
N SER A 1259 -10.63 3.42 23.70
CA SER A 1259 -10.29 3.82 22.32
C SER A 1259 -11.45 4.53 21.64
N PHE A 1260 -11.13 5.48 20.76
CA PHE A 1260 -12.08 6.23 19.96
C PHE A 1260 -11.76 6.08 18.48
N ASP A 1261 -12.09 4.90 17.94
CA ASP A 1261 -12.20 4.66 16.50
C ASP A 1261 -12.94 5.87 15.87
N GLY A 1262 -12.24 6.68 15.08
CA GLY A 1262 -12.55 8.12 14.93
C GLY A 1262 -13.94 8.55 14.42
N HIS A 1263 -14.84 7.64 14.06
CA HIS A 1263 -16.21 7.92 13.60
C HIS A 1263 -17.26 7.03 14.29
N THR A 1264 -18.37 7.64 14.73
CA THR A 1264 -19.58 7.00 15.31
C THR A 1264 -19.49 6.36 16.70
N SER A 1265 -19.08 7.15 17.69
CA SER A 1265 -19.65 7.14 19.07
C SER A 1265 -19.84 5.81 19.81
N THR A 1266 -18.98 4.82 19.58
CA THR A 1266 -19.13 3.47 20.15
C THR A 1266 -17.78 2.96 20.66
N VAL A 1267 -17.67 2.76 21.98
CA VAL A 1267 -16.41 2.40 22.66
C VAL A 1267 -16.23 0.89 22.72
N LYS A 1268 -15.08 0.39 22.27
CA LYS A 1268 -14.80 -1.07 22.16
C LYS A 1268 -14.18 -1.74 23.39
N GLN A 1269 -13.48 -1.01 24.25
CA GLN A 1269 -12.80 -1.60 25.41
C GLN A 1269 -12.89 -0.71 26.63
N TRP A 1270 -13.08 -1.34 27.79
CA TRP A 1270 -13.02 -0.75 29.12
C TRP A 1270 -11.95 -1.48 29.91
N THR A 1271 -10.76 -0.91 30.03
CA THR A 1271 -9.80 -1.37 31.04
C THR A 1271 -9.95 -0.48 32.26
N VAL A 1272 -10.76 -0.92 33.22
CA VAL A 1272 -10.84 -0.28 34.54
C VAL A 1272 -9.58 -0.63 35.30
N LEU A 1273 -8.69 0.37 35.46
CA LEU A 1273 -7.52 0.26 36.32
C LEU A 1273 -7.92 0.72 37.74
N PRO A 1274 -7.58 -0.05 38.79
CA PRO A 1274 -7.88 0.28 40.18
C PRO A 1274 -7.07 1.48 40.72
#